data_AF-A0A359LJB1-F1
#
_entry.id   AF-A0A359LJB1-F1
#
_cell.length_a   1.000
_cell.length_b   1.000
_cell.length_c   1.000
_cell.angle_alpha   90.00
_cell.angle_beta   90.00
_cell.angle_gamma   90.00
#
_symmetry.space_group_name_H-M   'P 1'
#
loop_
_entity.id
_entity.type
_entity.pdbx_description
1 polymer ?
#
loop_
_entity_poly.entity_id
_entity_poly.type
_entity_poly.pdbx_seq_one_letter_code
_entity_poly.pdbx_strand_id
1 'polypeptide(L)'
;MKDKENKDLKKEKEKITIKNKELLTDIGEEVKDAYLSYAMSVIIGRALPDARDGLKPVHRRVLYAMSKLGNTSDKPYKKSARIVGETLGKYHPHGDTAVYDTIVRMAQDFSCRYPLIDGQGNFGSVDGDAAAAMRYCVTGDTLLLSDKGIIPIGEISNEKECDIDLKILNYEGKKKKAVKFFNSGKHKTIKITTEQGYELRGTYNHPVLCWEVNKFGVPGFTWKLLEDINKNDYVLLSREPSLFSSKDLDLTKYIPNNKRYKDVELPRKMNKSLAFLLGAIVSEGSFHQKQISFNNKDLDFYNKIKNIIKEQFKGIKLYEREIKGDCREISIYQQQVVEFLKNIGLEDTTSENKIIPFSVLLSRKDTVREYLKGLFEGDGSIVVHKDKRHRGRVIELVYNSKSQELIRQLKILLLNFGIVTTFPYKDKRSDCYKLLISGVENIKRFKEEIGFFSSKKQARLLEIDSINGNRMSKTDYIPFLSAYLRKNYKNEFIKKHNFDRYNNLRRYKDELGGYLQGTDKNLIEWLLEHNIFFNKIKNVEKLREEDVYSIRVDSKCHSFVANGFINHNTEIRMSKIAEELLADINKETVNFTPNFDGSLEEPEVLPSKIPNLLINGTSGIAVGMATNIPPHNLKEIIDGIALMIDDPEVSVDKLMSVVKGPDFPTGGIICGTEGIRSAYRAGKGTIKLQAQVFTEGLTGDNKGERSNPRLIIKELPYQVNKANLVEEIANLVQDKKIPEITSLRDESDRNGMRVVIELKKNSNVDIVLNNLYKHTKMRISFGINLLAIDHGRPRILNLREIIKCFLDHRKDVVEKRTRYDLRKAKERAHILEGLKIALSNIDEVVQIIKKSKNVNIAHSKLKSRFGLSDIQAQAILDMKLQRLTSLETEKILEEYLELIKRIAYLEDILQNEKKMMLLIKEELLDLKEKYGDERRTMIIEDVGEHNIEDFIAEEDIVITYTQDGYLKRLPLSTYRSQRRGGKGKIGMTTKTEDFVDQLFVTTNLHDILFFTNKGNVYKRRAYQIPEGGRTSRGVAIVNLLGIDKEEHITTLIPIKSNELEESKENKENNEKYLFMATKKGKIKKVPLSSFSNLRNVGIIALRLLPEDELVGVRLAENQEDVVLTSRLGRSIRFSGNLIRSMGRSALGVKGMIFSSQDYLININLVEPDSEKDLLLITEGGYAKRTSLKEFRRFKRQGSRGMMSIKLTKEKGEVIAVKVVDEGDEIVLISQQGIVIRVPVEEIHKTGRYSQGVKVMNLAPEDKVASVALISSERADLN
;
A
#
# COMPACT_ATOMS: atom_id res chain seq x y z
N MET A 1 46.81 -21.66 -74.68
CA MET A 1 45.57 -20.94 -74.32
C MET A 1 44.73 -21.68 -73.28
N LYS A 2 44.53 -23.01 -73.38
CA LYS A 2 43.79 -23.81 -72.38
C LYS A 2 44.36 -23.83 -70.95
N ASP A 3 45.67 -23.64 -70.76
CA ASP A 3 46.27 -23.59 -69.40
C ASP A 3 46.14 -22.23 -68.69
N LYS A 4 45.82 -21.16 -69.43
CA LYS A 4 45.58 -19.83 -68.85
C LYS A 4 44.14 -19.73 -68.34
N GLU A 5 43.17 -20.20 -69.13
CA GLU A 5 41.76 -20.29 -68.71
C GLU A 5 41.57 -21.17 -67.47
N ASN A 6 42.27 -22.30 -67.38
CA ASN A 6 42.18 -23.18 -66.20
C ASN A 6 42.79 -22.59 -64.92
N LYS A 7 43.79 -21.69 -65.04
CA LYS A 7 44.38 -20.97 -63.90
C LYS A 7 43.48 -19.82 -63.43
N ASP A 8 42.82 -19.13 -64.35
CA ASP A 8 41.90 -18.05 -64.02
C ASP A 8 40.59 -18.59 -63.42
N LEU A 9 40.07 -19.72 -63.92
CA LEU A 9 38.94 -20.45 -63.33
C LEU A 9 39.25 -21.01 -61.92
N LYS A 10 40.50 -21.42 -61.64
CA LYS A 10 40.93 -21.84 -60.30
C LYS A 10 41.03 -20.65 -59.34
N LYS A 11 41.54 -19.50 -59.79
CA LYS A 11 41.62 -18.27 -58.99
C LYS A 11 40.24 -17.66 -58.71
N GLU A 12 39.31 -17.73 -59.66
CA GLU A 12 37.91 -17.33 -59.43
C GLU A 12 37.20 -18.30 -58.48
N LYS A 13 37.39 -19.62 -58.62
CA LYS A 13 36.84 -20.59 -57.65
C LYS A 13 37.43 -20.43 -56.25
N GLU A 14 38.72 -20.14 -56.09
CA GLU A 14 39.33 -19.83 -54.79
C GLU A 14 38.82 -18.50 -54.21
N LYS A 15 38.68 -17.45 -55.02
CA LYS A 15 38.07 -16.18 -54.57
C LYS A 15 36.60 -16.33 -54.18
N ILE A 16 35.81 -17.12 -54.90
CA ILE A 16 34.41 -17.40 -54.56
C ILE A 16 34.31 -18.28 -53.31
N THR A 17 35.24 -19.23 -53.12
CA THR A 17 35.28 -20.09 -51.92
C THR A 17 35.73 -19.32 -50.67
N ILE A 18 36.62 -18.32 -50.81
CA ILE A 18 37.03 -17.43 -49.70
C ILE A 18 35.91 -16.43 -49.38
N LYS A 19 35.24 -15.84 -50.39
CA LYS A 19 34.08 -14.98 -50.17
C LYS A 19 32.89 -15.72 -49.56
N ASN A 20 32.67 -16.99 -49.93
CA ASN A 20 31.62 -17.82 -49.34
C ASN A 20 32.00 -18.41 -47.98
N LYS A 21 33.30 -18.46 -47.61
CA LYS A 21 33.74 -18.79 -46.24
C LYS A 21 33.61 -17.60 -45.28
N GLU A 22 33.72 -16.36 -45.77
CA GLU A 22 33.42 -15.15 -44.99
C GLU A 22 31.92 -14.83 -44.87
N LEU A 23 31.06 -15.58 -45.57
CA LEU A 23 29.58 -15.41 -45.58
C LEU A 23 28.81 -16.60 -44.99
N LEU A 24 29.52 -17.53 -44.34
CA LEU A 24 28.93 -18.59 -43.52
C LEU A 24 29.30 -18.34 -42.06
N THR A 25 28.93 -17.18 -41.51
CA THR A 25 28.66 -17.10 -40.07
C THR A 25 27.52 -18.09 -39.81
N ASP A 26 27.70 -18.96 -38.82
CA ASP A 26 26.61 -19.81 -38.34
C ASP A 26 25.42 -18.88 -38.02
N ILE A 27 24.25 -19.13 -38.62
CA ILE A 27 23.04 -18.35 -38.34
C ILE A 27 22.80 -18.31 -36.82
N GLY A 28 23.18 -19.36 -36.09
CA GLY A 28 23.16 -19.39 -34.64
C GLY A 28 24.08 -18.35 -33.97
N GLU A 29 25.30 -18.14 -34.48
CA GLU A 29 26.24 -17.14 -33.96
C GLU A 29 25.81 -15.72 -34.35
N GLU A 30 25.39 -15.48 -35.59
CA GLU A 30 24.92 -14.17 -36.04
C GLU A 30 23.64 -13.75 -35.30
N VAL A 31 22.69 -14.67 -35.12
CA VAL A 31 21.47 -14.40 -34.33
C VAL A 31 21.81 -14.14 -32.87
N LYS A 32 22.80 -14.85 -32.30
CA LYS A 32 23.26 -14.63 -30.92
C LYS A 32 23.93 -13.26 -30.77
N ASP A 33 24.79 -12.87 -31.70
CA ASP A 33 25.49 -11.58 -31.67
C ASP A 33 24.53 -10.40 -31.94
N ALA A 34 23.60 -10.56 -32.88
CA ALA A 34 22.53 -9.61 -33.12
C ALA A 34 21.59 -9.49 -31.91
N TYR A 35 21.23 -10.62 -31.27
CA TYR A 35 20.43 -10.63 -30.06
C TYR A 35 21.16 -9.97 -28.88
N LEU A 36 22.44 -10.26 -28.67
CA LEU A 36 23.26 -9.66 -27.62
C LEU A 36 23.43 -8.16 -27.84
N SER A 37 23.67 -7.73 -29.09
CA SER A 37 23.79 -6.32 -29.47
C SER A 37 22.46 -5.59 -29.28
N TYR A 38 21.34 -6.19 -29.70
CA TYR A 38 20.01 -5.66 -29.45
C TYR A 38 19.71 -5.58 -27.95
N ALA A 39 19.94 -6.66 -27.19
CA ALA A 39 19.74 -6.71 -25.75
C ALA A 39 20.57 -5.64 -25.03
N MET A 40 21.85 -5.48 -25.36
CA MET A 40 22.71 -4.43 -24.82
C MET A 40 22.21 -3.03 -25.17
N SER A 41 21.76 -2.80 -26.41
CA SER A 41 21.18 -1.51 -26.80
C SER A 41 19.90 -1.17 -26.01
N VAL A 42 19.06 -2.18 -25.73
CA VAL A 42 17.84 -2.02 -24.92
C VAL A 42 18.17 -1.81 -23.45
N ILE A 43 19.15 -2.54 -22.91
CA ILE A 43 19.62 -2.43 -21.53
C ILE A 43 20.16 -1.01 -21.27
N ILE A 44 21.07 -0.54 -22.12
CA ILE A 44 21.73 0.77 -22.00
C ILE A 44 20.73 1.90 -22.30
N GLY A 45 19.91 1.75 -23.34
CA GLY A 45 19.01 2.80 -23.82
C GLY A 45 17.71 2.95 -23.03
N ARG A 46 17.35 2.02 -22.13
CA ARG A 46 16.03 2.03 -21.46
C ARG A 46 16.00 1.58 -20.00
N ALA A 47 16.73 0.52 -19.63
CA ALA A 47 16.34 -0.27 -18.46
C ALA A 47 17.13 0.04 -17.19
N LEU A 48 18.44 0.26 -17.30
CA LEU A 48 19.35 0.46 -16.16
C LEU A 48 19.71 1.93 -15.93
N PRO A 49 19.98 2.34 -14.68
CA PRO A 49 20.52 3.66 -14.37
C PRO A 49 22.00 3.74 -14.79
N ASP A 50 22.49 4.95 -15.04
CA ASP A 50 23.94 5.21 -15.15
C ASP A 50 24.52 5.53 -13.78
N ALA A 51 25.68 4.96 -13.44
CA ALA A 51 26.33 5.16 -12.15
C ALA A 51 26.73 6.62 -11.88
N ARG A 52 26.95 7.41 -12.94
CA ARG A 52 27.40 8.80 -12.87
C ARG A 52 26.33 9.75 -12.32
N ASP A 53 25.11 9.68 -12.87
CA ASP A 53 23.99 10.57 -12.47
C ASP A 53 22.86 9.85 -11.74
N GLY A 54 22.88 8.52 -11.71
CA GLY A 54 21.88 7.69 -11.05
C GLY A 54 20.51 7.67 -11.71
N LEU A 55 20.40 8.13 -12.96
CA LEU A 55 19.14 8.24 -13.67
C LEU A 55 19.07 7.24 -14.82
N LYS A 56 17.85 6.78 -15.10
CA LYS A 56 17.54 6.07 -16.34
C LYS A 56 17.40 7.08 -17.49
N PRO A 57 17.58 6.67 -18.75
CA PRO A 57 17.43 7.57 -19.91
C PRO A 57 16.10 8.35 -19.92
N VAL A 58 14.98 7.69 -19.60
CA VAL A 58 13.66 8.38 -19.54
C VAL A 58 13.59 9.44 -18.43
N HIS A 59 14.25 9.23 -17.27
CA HIS A 59 14.29 10.22 -16.21
C HIS A 59 15.06 11.47 -16.66
N ARG A 60 16.24 11.28 -17.29
CA ARG A 60 17.07 12.40 -17.80
C ARG A 60 16.32 13.21 -18.84
N ARG A 61 15.67 12.54 -19.80
CA ARG A 61 14.90 13.19 -20.87
C ARG A 61 13.75 14.04 -20.31
N VAL A 62 13.04 13.55 -19.30
CA VAL A 62 11.96 14.32 -18.64
C VAL A 62 12.52 15.56 -17.97
N LEU A 63 13.56 15.43 -17.13
CA LEU A 63 14.15 16.57 -16.42
C LEU A 63 14.77 17.59 -17.39
N TYR A 64 15.46 17.12 -18.44
CA TYR A 64 16.02 17.98 -19.47
C TYR A 64 14.94 18.73 -20.27
N ALA A 65 13.85 18.04 -20.65
CA ALA A 65 12.71 18.68 -21.30
C ALA A 65 12.06 19.75 -20.40
N MET A 66 11.90 19.47 -19.10
CA MET A 66 11.41 20.44 -18.12
C MET A 66 12.33 21.66 -18.01
N SER A 67 13.66 21.45 -17.98
CA SER A 67 14.66 22.51 -17.96
C SER A 67 14.60 23.39 -19.21
N LYS A 68 14.55 22.80 -20.40
CA LYS A 68 14.42 23.55 -21.67
C LYS A 68 13.11 24.33 -21.79
N LEU A 69 12.04 23.85 -21.15
CA LEU A 69 10.79 24.59 -21.03
C LEU A 69 10.81 25.68 -19.95
N GLY A 70 11.91 25.84 -19.20
CA GLY A 70 11.98 26.76 -18.06
C GLY A 70 10.99 26.41 -16.95
N ASN A 71 10.73 25.12 -16.71
CA ASN A 71 9.80 24.63 -15.69
C ASN A 71 10.49 24.40 -14.34
N THR A 72 11.19 25.42 -13.84
CA THR A 72 11.94 25.40 -12.57
C THR A 72 11.00 25.49 -11.36
N SER A 73 11.53 25.18 -10.18
CA SER A 73 10.81 25.12 -8.90
C SER A 73 10.23 26.46 -8.44
N ASP A 74 10.80 27.58 -8.89
CA ASP A 74 10.30 28.94 -8.63
C ASP A 74 9.17 29.34 -9.60
N LYS A 75 8.91 28.57 -10.65
CA LYS A 75 7.90 28.89 -11.66
C LYS A 75 6.54 28.27 -11.34
N PRO A 76 5.46 28.79 -11.95
CA PRO A 76 4.13 28.19 -11.85
C PRO A 76 4.13 26.76 -12.43
N TYR A 77 3.36 25.87 -11.82
CA TYR A 77 3.13 24.52 -12.33
C TYR A 77 2.64 24.53 -13.79
N LYS A 78 3.10 23.55 -14.57
CA LYS A 78 2.67 23.30 -15.95
C LYS A 78 1.90 21.99 -16.03
N LYS A 79 0.97 21.87 -16.96
CA LYS A 79 0.22 20.62 -17.17
C LYS A 79 1.18 19.44 -17.44
N SER A 80 0.94 18.30 -16.79
CA SER A 80 1.70 17.06 -17.02
C SER A 80 1.73 16.67 -18.50
N ALA A 81 0.59 16.82 -19.18
CA ALA A 81 0.41 16.71 -20.63
C ALA A 81 1.48 17.38 -21.49
N ARG A 82 1.86 18.61 -21.08
CA ARG A 82 2.76 19.48 -21.84
C ARG A 82 4.18 18.95 -21.73
N ILE A 83 4.58 18.52 -20.54
CA ILE A 83 5.90 17.93 -20.30
C ILE A 83 6.03 16.58 -20.99
N VAL A 84 5.01 15.73 -20.90
CA VAL A 84 4.98 14.45 -21.63
C VAL A 84 5.03 14.69 -23.13
N GLY A 85 4.22 15.62 -23.65
CA GLY A 85 4.21 15.98 -25.08
C GLY A 85 5.56 16.53 -25.58
N GLU A 86 6.22 17.38 -24.79
CA GLU A 86 7.56 17.89 -25.12
C GLU A 86 8.61 16.77 -25.12
N THR A 87 8.55 15.90 -24.10
CA THR A 87 9.49 14.78 -23.96
C THR A 87 9.35 13.80 -25.11
N LEU A 88 8.12 13.43 -25.47
CA LEU A 88 7.81 12.55 -26.60
C LEU A 88 8.19 13.19 -27.93
N GLY A 89 7.77 14.43 -28.15
CA GLY A 89 7.95 15.10 -29.43
C GLY A 89 9.40 15.38 -29.78
N LYS A 90 10.30 15.43 -28.79
CA LYS A 90 11.70 15.83 -28.99
C LYS A 90 12.74 14.80 -28.57
N TYR A 91 12.47 13.98 -27.56
CA TYR A 91 13.51 13.17 -26.91
C TYR A 91 13.16 11.68 -26.74
N HIS A 92 11.88 11.30 -26.68
CA HIS A 92 11.47 9.95 -26.32
C HIS A 92 10.65 9.25 -27.43
N PRO A 93 11.14 8.11 -27.98
CA PRO A 93 10.53 7.45 -29.14
C PRO A 93 9.40 6.46 -28.80
N HIS A 94 8.96 6.35 -27.54
CA HIS A 94 7.96 5.36 -27.08
C HIS A 94 6.68 5.99 -26.57
N GLY A 95 5.72 5.18 -26.14
CA GLY A 95 4.39 5.64 -25.71
C GLY A 95 4.41 6.63 -24.54
N ASP A 96 3.36 7.44 -24.48
CA ASP A 96 3.15 8.48 -23.47
C ASP A 96 3.00 7.96 -22.05
N THR A 97 2.44 6.76 -21.88
CA THR A 97 2.28 6.07 -20.59
C THR A 97 3.62 5.90 -19.87
N ALA A 98 4.69 5.47 -20.56
CA ALA A 98 5.98 5.23 -19.94
C ALA A 98 6.62 6.52 -19.38
N VAL A 99 6.47 7.63 -20.11
CA VAL A 99 6.94 8.95 -19.67
C VAL A 99 6.09 9.44 -18.50
N TYR A 100 4.78 9.23 -18.55
CA TYR A 100 3.89 9.68 -17.48
C TYR A 100 4.06 8.89 -16.18
N ASP A 101 4.16 7.56 -16.23
CA ASP A 101 4.43 6.72 -15.06
C ASP A 101 5.75 7.10 -14.39
N THR A 102 6.75 7.46 -15.20
CA THR A 102 8.02 8.00 -14.71
C THR A 102 7.80 9.30 -13.94
N ILE A 103 7.05 10.24 -14.52
CA ILE A 103 6.72 11.52 -13.87
C ILE A 103 5.99 11.29 -12.55
N VAL A 104 4.99 10.40 -12.55
CA VAL A 104 4.19 10.06 -11.37
C VAL A 104 5.09 9.53 -10.26
N ARG A 105 5.96 8.57 -10.56
CA ARG A 105 6.88 8.01 -9.55
C ARG A 105 7.85 9.06 -8.99
N MET A 106 8.35 9.96 -9.84
CA MET A 106 9.24 11.05 -9.40
C MET A 106 8.53 12.12 -8.55
N ALA A 107 7.20 12.16 -8.57
CA ALA A 107 6.36 13.07 -7.77
C ALA A 107 5.81 12.43 -6.47
N GLN A 108 5.87 11.11 -6.32
CA GLN A 108 5.37 10.37 -5.17
C GLN A 108 6.41 10.35 -4.03
N ASP A 109 6.06 10.93 -2.88
CA ASP A 109 6.88 10.99 -1.66
C ASP A 109 7.00 9.64 -0.92
N PHE A 110 6.09 8.69 -1.18
CA PHE A 110 6.17 7.31 -0.69
C PHE A 110 6.93 6.37 -1.64
N SER A 111 7.22 6.80 -2.88
CA SER A 111 7.98 6.03 -3.87
C SER A 111 9.43 6.51 -3.95
N CYS A 112 9.64 7.82 -4.04
CA CYS A 112 10.95 8.47 -4.04
C CYS A 112 11.19 9.18 -2.70
N ARG A 113 12.35 8.95 -2.09
CA ARG A 113 12.71 9.60 -0.83
C ARG A 113 12.84 11.12 -0.98
N TYR A 114 13.51 11.54 -2.05
CA TYR A 114 13.67 12.93 -2.44
C TYR A 114 13.01 13.15 -3.81
N PRO A 115 11.71 13.55 -3.85
CA PRO A 115 10.98 13.74 -5.10
C PRO A 115 11.69 14.71 -6.04
N LEU A 116 11.88 14.28 -7.30
CA LEU A 116 12.50 15.11 -8.35
C LEU A 116 11.48 15.98 -9.07
N ILE A 117 10.20 15.64 -8.95
CA ILE A 117 9.08 16.41 -9.48
C ILE A 117 8.20 16.85 -8.32
N ASP A 118 7.80 18.11 -8.33
CA ASP A 118 6.79 18.65 -7.45
C ASP A 118 5.45 18.62 -8.21
N GLY A 119 4.54 17.76 -7.74
CA GLY A 119 3.23 17.52 -8.36
C GLY A 119 2.10 18.24 -7.62
N GLN A 120 1.24 18.93 -8.37
CA GLN A 120 -0.02 19.50 -7.89
C GLN A 120 -1.21 18.68 -8.45
N GLY A 121 -2.00 18.06 -7.58
CA GLY A 121 -3.08 17.14 -7.95
C GLY A 121 -2.88 15.72 -7.40
N ASN A 122 -3.64 14.75 -7.91
CA ASN A 122 -3.54 13.35 -7.51
C ASN A 122 -2.46 12.60 -8.30
N PHE A 123 -1.35 12.27 -7.64
CA PHE A 123 -0.28 11.41 -8.16
C PHE A 123 -0.31 9.99 -7.58
N GLY A 124 -1.46 9.59 -7.02
CA GLY A 124 -1.66 8.30 -6.36
C GLY A 124 -1.45 8.38 -4.84
N SER A 125 -1.88 7.34 -4.14
CA SER A 125 -1.80 7.25 -2.68
C SER A 125 -1.18 5.93 -2.20
N VAL A 126 -0.67 5.91 -0.97
CA VAL A 126 -0.23 4.68 -0.27
C VAL A 126 -1.39 3.68 -0.12
N ASP A 127 -2.61 4.20 -0.08
CA ASP A 127 -3.86 3.44 0.06
C ASP A 127 -4.23 2.69 -1.22
N GLY A 128 -3.62 3.05 -2.35
CA GLY A 128 -3.79 2.36 -3.64
C GLY A 128 -4.61 3.12 -4.66
N ASP A 129 -4.92 4.40 -4.40
CA ASP A 129 -5.53 5.23 -5.42
C ASP A 129 -4.55 5.40 -6.57
N ALA A 130 -5.04 5.18 -7.79
CA ALA A 130 -4.25 5.42 -8.98
C ALA A 130 -3.95 6.92 -9.13
N ALA A 131 -2.80 7.23 -9.73
CA ALA A 131 -2.51 8.58 -10.17
C ALA A 131 -3.51 8.99 -11.25
N ALA A 132 -3.99 10.24 -11.20
CA ALA A 132 -4.76 10.77 -12.30
C ALA A 132 -3.86 10.84 -13.55
N ALA A 133 -4.31 10.43 -14.72
CA ALA A 133 -3.72 10.68 -16.04
C ALA A 133 -3.39 12.17 -16.36
N MET A 134 -2.71 12.39 -17.50
CA MET A 134 -1.97 13.62 -17.77
C MET A 134 -2.69 14.71 -18.60
N ARG A 135 -3.72 14.39 -19.41
CA ARG A 135 -4.37 15.28 -20.40
C ARG A 135 -5.88 15.18 -20.25
N TYR A 136 -6.56 16.20 -19.74
CA TYR A 136 -8.01 16.11 -19.54
C TYR A 136 -8.70 17.37 -20.01
N CYS A 137 -9.56 17.20 -21.01
CA CYS A 137 -10.29 18.31 -21.62
C CYS A 137 -11.74 17.90 -21.85
N VAL A 138 -12.63 18.87 -21.69
CA VAL A 138 -14.06 18.76 -21.96
C VAL A 138 -14.41 19.54 -23.22
N THR A 139 -15.52 19.24 -23.87
CA THR A 139 -15.96 19.99 -25.07
C THR A 139 -16.46 21.39 -24.72
N GLY A 140 -16.41 22.31 -25.69
CA GLY A 140 -16.69 23.74 -25.47
C GLY A 140 -18.08 24.08 -24.92
N ASP A 141 -19.08 23.24 -25.17
CA ASP A 141 -20.46 23.38 -24.68
C ASP A 141 -20.64 23.00 -23.20
N THR A 142 -19.57 22.57 -22.54
CA THR A 142 -19.60 22.18 -21.12
C THR A 142 -19.80 23.42 -20.26
N LEU A 143 -20.91 23.46 -19.52
CA LEU A 143 -21.32 24.58 -18.69
C LEU A 143 -20.56 24.58 -17.36
N LEU A 144 -19.65 25.55 -17.21
CA LEU A 144 -18.85 25.77 -16.01
C LEU A 144 -19.60 26.67 -15.02
N LEU A 145 -19.68 26.24 -13.75
CA LEU A 145 -20.25 27.03 -12.66
C LEU A 145 -19.21 28.02 -12.11
N SER A 146 -19.49 29.32 -12.19
CA SER A 146 -18.60 30.38 -11.73
C SER A 146 -19.30 31.50 -10.94
N ASP A 147 -18.53 32.34 -10.25
CA ASP A 147 -19.00 33.55 -9.58
C ASP A 147 -19.41 34.69 -10.54
N LYS A 148 -19.23 34.49 -11.85
CA LYS A 148 -19.78 35.33 -12.93
C LYS A 148 -20.99 34.69 -13.61
N GLY A 149 -21.52 33.59 -13.05
CA GLY A 149 -22.63 32.81 -13.61
C GLY A 149 -22.16 31.54 -14.31
N ILE A 150 -23.04 30.94 -15.10
CA ILE A 150 -22.79 29.68 -15.80
C ILE A 150 -22.28 30.02 -17.20
N ILE A 151 -21.06 29.57 -17.51
CA ILE A 151 -20.37 29.94 -18.75
C ILE A 151 -20.01 28.66 -19.50
N PRO A 152 -20.37 28.50 -20.80
CA PRO A 152 -19.81 27.44 -21.63
C PRO A 152 -18.28 27.59 -21.66
N ILE A 153 -17.54 26.53 -21.34
CA ILE A 153 -16.09 26.61 -21.18
C ILE A 153 -15.38 27.15 -22.43
N GLY A 154 -15.89 26.85 -23.63
CA GLY A 154 -15.35 27.36 -24.88
C GLY A 154 -15.54 28.87 -25.09
N GLU A 155 -16.47 29.50 -24.39
CA GLU A 155 -16.76 30.94 -24.49
C GLU A 155 -15.98 31.79 -23.47
N ILE A 156 -15.15 31.16 -22.62
CA ILE A 156 -14.33 31.88 -21.63
C ILE A 156 -13.33 32.81 -22.32
N SER A 157 -12.68 32.32 -23.39
CA SER A 157 -11.72 33.08 -24.19
C SER A 157 -11.56 32.46 -25.58
N ASN A 158 -11.28 33.31 -26.57
CA ASN A 158 -10.94 32.89 -27.94
C ASN A 158 -9.43 32.63 -28.10
N GLU A 159 -8.62 32.91 -27.08
CA GLU A 159 -7.16 32.69 -27.10
C GLU A 159 -6.82 31.21 -26.86
N LYS A 160 -5.64 30.76 -27.31
CA LYS A 160 -5.16 29.39 -27.08
C LYS A 160 -4.90 29.11 -25.59
N GLU A 161 -4.31 30.08 -24.89
CA GLU A 161 -4.07 30.06 -23.45
C GLU A 161 -4.12 31.51 -22.95
N CYS A 162 -4.86 31.75 -21.87
CA CYS A 162 -4.90 33.06 -21.22
C CYS A 162 -5.08 32.93 -19.71
N ASP A 163 -4.64 33.95 -18.97
CA ASP A 163 -4.95 34.06 -17.54
C ASP A 163 -6.43 34.45 -17.36
N ILE A 164 -7.07 33.85 -16.36
CA ILE A 164 -8.47 34.11 -16.02
C ILE A 164 -8.60 34.40 -14.52
N ASP A 165 -9.64 35.14 -14.15
CA ASP A 165 -10.03 35.33 -12.76
C ASP A 165 -11.51 34.97 -12.61
N LEU A 166 -11.76 33.71 -12.28
CA LEU A 166 -13.08 33.14 -12.03
C LEU A 166 -13.02 32.36 -10.72
N LYS A 167 -14.03 32.49 -9.86
CA LYS A 167 -14.19 31.56 -8.73
C LYS A 167 -15.14 30.45 -9.16
N ILE A 168 -14.75 29.20 -8.95
CA ILE A 168 -15.49 27.99 -9.30
C ILE A 168 -15.65 27.09 -8.07
N LEU A 169 -16.44 26.02 -8.16
CA LEU A 169 -16.55 25.02 -7.08
C LEU A 169 -15.64 23.82 -7.33
N ASN A 170 -14.92 23.38 -6.29
CA ASN A 170 -14.19 22.11 -6.28
C ASN A 170 -15.08 20.94 -5.85
N TYR A 171 -14.53 19.72 -5.74
CA TYR A 171 -15.28 18.52 -5.33
C TYR A 171 -15.84 18.61 -3.90
N GLU A 172 -15.20 19.39 -3.02
CA GLU A 172 -15.68 19.68 -1.67
C GLU A 172 -16.78 20.77 -1.65
N GLY A 173 -17.27 21.23 -2.81
CA GLY A 173 -18.26 22.31 -2.89
C GLY A 173 -17.73 23.68 -2.42
N LYS A 174 -16.42 23.84 -2.25
CA LYS A 174 -15.78 25.09 -1.82
C LYS A 174 -15.37 25.94 -3.02
N LYS A 175 -15.49 27.26 -2.86
CA LYS A 175 -15.08 28.24 -3.87
C LYS A 175 -13.55 28.27 -3.99
N LYS A 176 -13.03 28.02 -5.19
CA LYS A 176 -11.60 28.04 -5.54
C LYS A 176 -11.38 28.93 -6.76
N LYS A 177 -10.18 29.52 -6.86
CA LYS A 177 -9.85 30.43 -7.96
C LYS A 177 -9.40 29.61 -9.18
N ALA A 178 -10.06 29.79 -10.31
CA ALA A 178 -9.54 29.38 -11.61
C ALA A 178 -8.63 30.50 -12.14
N VAL A 179 -7.40 30.15 -12.49
CA VAL A 179 -6.33 31.13 -12.81
C VAL A 179 -5.90 31.10 -14.27
N LYS A 180 -6.11 29.99 -14.98
CA LYS A 180 -5.78 29.85 -16.41
C LYS A 180 -6.84 29.10 -17.18
N PHE A 181 -6.97 29.48 -18.45
CA PHE A 181 -7.80 28.81 -19.46
C PHE A 181 -6.91 28.23 -20.56
N PHE A 182 -7.29 27.07 -21.09
CA PHE A 182 -6.60 26.38 -22.18
C PHE A 182 -7.58 25.89 -23.24
N ASN A 183 -7.39 26.31 -24.48
CA ASN A 183 -7.98 25.69 -25.67
C ASN A 183 -6.95 24.71 -26.25
N SER A 184 -7.26 23.40 -26.16
CA SER A 184 -6.34 22.33 -26.52
C SER A 184 -6.50 21.83 -27.97
N GLY A 185 -7.36 22.49 -28.76
CA GLY A 185 -7.65 22.12 -30.15
C GLY A 185 -8.47 20.83 -30.26
N LYS A 186 -8.41 20.20 -31.43
CA LYS A 186 -9.22 19.01 -31.77
C LYS A 186 -8.66 17.72 -31.20
N HIS A 187 -9.48 16.96 -30.48
CA HIS A 187 -9.14 15.63 -29.94
C HIS A 187 -10.34 14.69 -30.07
N LYS A 188 -10.09 13.38 -30.12
CA LYS A 188 -11.15 12.36 -30.08
C LYS A 188 -11.85 12.41 -28.72
N THR A 189 -13.18 12.40 -28.72
CA THR A 189 -13.99 12.53 -27.51
C THR A 189 -14.88 11.31 -27.25
N ILE A 190 -15.25 11.11 -25.99
CA ILE A 190 -16.29 10.18 -25.54
C ILE A 190 -17.41 11.02 -24.91
N LYS A 191 -18.65 10.62 -25.18
CA LYS A 191 -19.85 11.10 -24.51
C LYS A 191 -20.35 10.05 -23.52
N ILE A 192 -20.61 10.48 -22.29
CA ILE A 192 -21.34 9.68 -21.31
C ILE A 192 -22.72 10.28 -21.05
N THR A 193 -23.73 9.42 -20.91
CA THR A 193 -25.11 9.82 -20.60
C THR A 193 -25.63 8.99 -19.41
N THR A 194 -26.15 9.68 -18.40
CA THR A 194 -26.70 9.05 -17.19
C THR A 194 -28.16 8.57 -17.38
N GLU A 195 -28.70 7.78 -16.44
CA GLU A 195 -30.07 7.26 -16.49
C GLU A 195 -31.14 8.37 -16.53
N GLN A 196 -30.87 9.51 -15.90
CA GLN A 196 -31.75 10.69 -15.88
C GLN A 196 -31.38 11.67 -17.01
N GLY A 197 -30.43 11.35 -17.88
CA GLY A 197 -30.11 12.13 -19.08
C GLY A 197 -29.22 13.35 -18.84
N TYR A 198 -28.35 13.29 -17.83
CA TYR A 198 -27.23 14.24 -17.71
C TYR A 198 -26.08 13.75 -18.58
N GLU A 199 -25.34 14.66 -19.21
CA GLU A 199 -24.35 14.33 -20.22
C GLU A 199 -23.03 15.09 -20.02
N LEU A 200 -21.93 14.40 -20.25
CA LEU A 200 -20.58 14.98 -20.29
C LEU A 200 -19.85 14.46 -21.53
N ARG A 201 -19.14 15.36 -22.20
CA ARG A 201 -18.28 15.05 -23.34
C ARG A 201 -16.87 15.52 -23.05
N GLY A 202 -15.89 14.66 -23.28
CA GLY A 202 -14.48 14.97 -23.05
C GLY A 202 -13.55 13.98 -23.72
N THR A 203 -12.25 14.18 -23.57
CA THR A 203 -11.24 13.24 -24.07
C THR A 203 -11.34 11.90 -23.36
N TYR A 204 -10.84 10.83 -23.98
CA TYR A 204 -10.92 9.45 -23.45
C TYR A 204 -10.36 9.32 -22.04
N ASN A 205 -9.27 10.02 -21.77
CA ASN A 205 -8.62 10.05 -20.47
C ASN A 205 -9.30 11.00 -19.47
N HIS A 206 -10.27 11.84 -19.84
CA HIS A 206 -10.84 12.82 -18.89
C HIS A 206 -11.44 12.13 -17.63
N PRO A 207 -11.05 12.51 -16.40
CA PRO A 207 -11.51 11.83 -15.20
C PRO A 207 -12.81 12.44 -14.68
N VAL A 208 -13.69 11.59 -14.19
CA VAL A 208 -14.90 11.98 -13.46
C VAL A 208 -14.96 11.23 -12.14
N LEU A 209 -15.56 11.89 -11.14
CA LEU A 209 -15.74 11.28 -9.83
C LEU A 209 -16.89 10.26 -9.88
N CYS A 210 -16.59 9.03 -9.50
CA CYS A 210 -17.51 7.90 -9.42
C CYS A 210 -17.73 7.45 -7.97
N TRP A 211 -18.86 6.77 -7.76
CA TRP A 211 -19.24 6.12 -6.51
C TRP A 211 -19.26 4.62 -6.72
N GLU A 212 -18.40 3.90 -6.03
CA GLU A 212 -18.33 2.45 -6.16
C GLU A 212 -18.03 1.79 -4.83
N VAL A 213 -18.25 0.48 -4.80
CA VAL A 213 -17.91 -0.35 -3.66
C VAL A 213 -16.50 -0.87 -3.88
N ASN A 214 -15.59 -0.54 -2.98
CA ASN A 214 -14.24 -1.08 -3.03
C ASN A 214 -14.25 -2.60 -2.74
N LYS A 215 -13.10 -3.25 -2.87
CA LYS A 215 -12.97 -4.71 -2.67
C LYS A 215 -13.44 -5.20 -1.28
N PHE A 216 -13.47 -4.33 -0.28
CA PHE A 216 -13.89 -4.62 1.10
C PHE A 216 -15.41 -4.54 1.31
N GLY A 217 -16.16 -4.14 0.28
CA GLY A 217 -17.58 -3.87 0.43
C GLY A 217 -17.90 -2.47 0.97
N VAL A 218 -16.91 -1.57 1.08
CA VAL A 218 -17.08 -0.19 1.55
C VAL A 218 -17.38 0.72 0.35
N PRO A 219 -18.51 1.44 0.34
CA PRO A 219 -18.80 2.40 -0.71
C PRO A 219 -18.00 3.69 -0.52
N GLY A 220 -17.37 4.18 -1.59
CA GLY A 220 -16.49 5.34 -1.54
C GLY A 220 -16.33 6.03 -2.90
N PHE A 221 -15.56 7.12 -2.90
CA PHE A 221 -15.27 7.91 -4.09
C PHE A 221 -14.06 7.37 -4.83
N THR A 222 -14.17 7.24 -6.14
CA THR A 222 -13.08 6.80 -7.01
C THR A 222 -13.06 7.65 -8.28
N TRP A 223 -11.89 8.07 -8.73
CA TRP A 223 -11.73 8.75 -10.02
C TRP A 223 -11.63 7.70 -11.13
N LYS A 224 -12.51 7.77 -12.13
CA LYS A 224 -12.43 6.94 -13.35
C LYS A 224 -12.25 7.81 -14.59
N LEU A 225 -11.46 7.34 -15.54
CA LEU A 225 -11.31 7.97 -16.86
C LEU A 225 -12.58 7.71 -17.69
N LEU A 226 -12.94 8.62 -18.60
CA LEU A 226 -14.11 8.44 -19.47
C LEU A 226 -14.05 7.13 -20.28
N GLU A 227 -12.86 6.65 -20.63
CA GLU A 227 -12.66 5.38 -21.34
C GLU A 227 -12.89 4.13 -20.47
N ASP A 228 -12.69 4.24 -19.16
CA ASP A 228 -12.90 3.15 -18.19
C ASP A 228 -14.33 3.11 -17.65
N ILE A 229 -15.15 4.12 -17.97
CA ILE A 229 -16.55 4.17 -17.55
C ILE A 229 -17.35 3.13 -18.31
N ASN A 230 -18.03 2.29 -17.53
CA ASN A 230 -18.91 1.27 -18.03
C ASN A 230 -20.38 1.62 -17.78
N LYS A 231 -21.26 0.96 -18.53
CA LYS A 231 -22.68 0.93 -18.19
C LYS A 231 -22.82 0.38 -16.77
N ASN A 232 -23.66 1.03 -15.98
CA ASN A 232 -23.89 0.76 -14.56
C ASN A 232 -22.93 1.37 -13.53
N ASP A 233 -21.85 2.04 -13.95
CA ASP A 233 -21.08 2.86 -13.00
C ASP A 233 -21.95 4.01 -12.46
N TYR A 234 -21.74 4.41 -11.21
CA TYR A 234 -22.40 5.58 -10.63
C TYR A 234 -21.46 6.77 -10.65
N VAL A 235 -21.89 7.87 -11.27
CA VAL A 235 -21.18 9.15 -11.29
C VAL A 235 -21.80 10.13 -10.30
N LEU A 236 -20.97 11.05 -9.82
CA LEU A 236 -21.40 12.08 -8.87
C LEU A 236 -21.74 13.37 -9.61
N LEU A 237 -22.96 13.86 -9.38
CA LEU A 237 -23.42 15.16 -9.81
C LEU A 237 -23.58 16.08 -8.58
N SER A 238 -22.97 17.26 -8.61
CA SER A 238 -23.18 18.29 -7.60
C SER A 238 -24.61 18.81 -7.69
N ARG A 239 -25.38 18.67 -6.62
CA ARG A 239 -26.76 19.13 -6.52
C ARG A 239 -26.82 20.33 -5.60
N GLU A 240 -27.48 21.40 -6.05
CA GLU A 240 -27.49 22.69 -5.37
C GLU A 240 -26.08 23.31 -5.14
N PRO A 241 -25.26 23.43 -6.20
CA PRO A 241 -24.03 24.19 -6.10
C PRO A 241 -24.37 25.66 -5.81
N SER A 242 -23.93 26.17 -4.66
CA SER A 242 -24.24 27.51 -4.14
C SER A 242 -23.53 28.67 -4.87
N LEU A 243 -23.24 28.49 -6.16
CA LEU A 243 -22.43 29.42 -6.95
C LEU A 243 -23.20 29.97 -8.16
N PHE A 244 -23.71 31.19 -7.99
CA PHE A 244 -24.29 32.04 -9.03
C PHE A 244 -23.52 33.36 -9.09
N SER A 245 -23.80 34.17 -10.12
CA SER A 245 -23.27 35.53 -10.19
C SER A 245 -23.66 36.34 -8.95
N SER A 246 -22.72 37.13 -8.43
CA SER A 246 -22.96 38.05 -7.32
C SER A 246 -23.43 39.44 -7.77
N LYS A 247 -23.33 39.75 -9.07
CA LYS A 247 -23.65 41.07 -9.65
C LYS A 247 -24.71 40.95 -10.74
N ASP A 248 -25.54 41.99 -10.89
CA ASP A 248 -26.44 42.06 -12.04
C ASP A 248 -25.62 42.27 -13.30
N LEU A 249 -25.98 41.57 -14.37
CA LEU A 249 -25.30 41.68 -15.65
C LEU A 249 -25.54 43.09 -16.22
N ASP A 250 -24.45 43.78 -16.57
CA ASP A 250 -24.51 45.07 -17.26
C ASP A 250 -24.92 44.85 -18.72
N LEU A 251 -26.03 45.47 -19.12
CA LEU A 251 -26.62 45.34 -20.45
C LEU A 251 -26.28 46.52 -21.36
N THR A 252 -25.58 47.55 -20.87
CA THR A 252 -25.25 48.75 -21.65
C THR A 252 -24.52 48.44 -22.96
N LYS A 253 -23.61 47.45 -22.95
CA LYS A 253 -22.86 47.00 -24.13
C LYS A 253 -23.71 46.26 -25.18
N TYR A 254 -24.93 45.85 -24.85
CA TYR A 254 -25.84 45.15 -25.75
C TYR A 254 -26.93 46.07 -26.33
N ILE A 255 -26.92 47.35 -25.94
CA ILE A 255 -27.84 48.36 -26.48
C ILE A 255 -27.47 48.63 -27.94
N PRO A 256 -28.41 48.47 -28.90
CA PRO A 256 -28.13 48.70 -30.31
C PRO A 256 -27.85 50.18 -30.59
N ASN A 257 -26.77 50.46 -31.31
CA ASN A 257 -26.32 51.83 -31.63
C ASN A 257 -26.67 52.19 -33.07
N ASN A 258 -27.95 52.46 -33.35
CA ASN A 258 -28.42 52.83 -34.68
C ASN A 258 -29.31 54.08 -34.63
N LYS A 259 -28.82 55.18 -35.19
CA LYS A 259 -29.48 56.51 -35.22
C LYS A 259 -30.82 56.53 -35.98
N ARG A 260 -31.14 55.50 -36.77
CA ARG A 260 -32.41 55.40 -37.52
C ARG A 260 -33.56 54.86 -36.68
N TYR A 261 -33.30 54.33 -35.48
CA TYR A 261 -34.35 53.82 -34.61
C TYR A 261 -34.99 54.93 -33.78
N LYS A 262 -36.29 54.80 -33.56
CA LYS A 262 -37.05 55.67 -32.66
C LYS A 262 -36.67 55.36 -31.22
N ASP A 263 -36.29 56.39 -30.47
CA ASP A 263 -35.84 56.27 -29.08
C ASP A 263 -36.87 55.57 -28.18
N VAL A 264 -36.44 54.47 -27.57
CA VAL A 264 -37.11 53.76 -26.47
C VAL A 264 -36.08 53.60 -25.36
N GLU A 265 -36.49 53.86 -24.11
CA GLU A 265 -35.61 53.68 -22.96
C GLU A 265 -35.42 52.17 -22.71
N LEU A 266 -34.18 51.69 -22.82
CA LEU A 266 -33.81 50.28 -22.64
C LEU A 266 -33.18 50.02 -21.26
N PRO A 267 -33.39 48.84 -20.66
CA PRO A 267 -32.83 48.51 -19.37
C PRO A 267 -31.31 48.36 -19.45
N ARG A 268 -30.59 49.08 -18.59
CA ARG A 268 -29.11 49.05 -18.51
C ARG A 268 -28.55 47.87 -17.73
N LYS A 269 -29.36 47.19 -16.92
CA LYS A 269 -28.96 46.03 -16.11
C LYS A 269 -30.01 44.94 -16.20
N MET A 270 -29.56 43.70 -16.13
CA MET A 270 -30.43 42.55 -16.05
C MET A 270 -31.16 42.56 -14.70
N ASN A 271 -32.49 42.40 -14.74
CA ASN A 271 -33.35 42.48 -13.56
C ASN A 271 -34.43 41.39 -13.59
N LYS A 272 -35.16 41.25 -12.47
CA LYS A 272 -36.19 40.23 -12.26
C LYS A 272 -37.32 40.29 -13.31
N SER A 273 -37.83 41.48 -13.59
CA SER A 273 -38.91 41.70 -14.56
C SER A 273 -38.48 41.32 -15.98
N LEU A 274 -37.29 41.76 -16.41
CA LEU A 274 -36.73 41.42 -17.72
C LEU A 274 -36.49 39.91 -17.84
N ALA A 275 -35.98 39.25 -16.80
CA ALA A 275 -35.77 37.80 -16.80
C ALA A 275 -37.08 37.01 -16.94
N PHE A 276 -38.13 37.40 -16.22
CA PHE A 276 -39.46 36.81 -16.36
C PHE A 276 -40.00 36.97 -17.79
N LEU A 277 -39.82 38.15 -18.39
CA LEU A 277 -40.18 38.41 -19.79
C LEU A 277 -39.42 37.49 -20.75
N LEU A 278 -38.10 37.33 -20.58
CA LEU A 278 -37.31 36.42 -21.41
C LEU A 278 -37.82 34.97 -21.29
N GLY A 279 -38.16 34.52 -20.09
CA GLY A 279 -38.72 33.18 -19.86
C GLY A 279 -40.03 32.98 -20.62
N ALA A 280 -40.94 33.96 -20.54
CA ALA A 280 -42.23 33.92 -21.22
C ALA A 280 -42.11 33.99 -22.75
N ILE A 281 -41.15 34.78 -23.29
CA ILE A 281 -40.88 34.84 -24.72
C ILE A 281 -40.25 33.52 -25.21
N VAL A 282 -39.35 32.91 -24.44
CA VAL A 282 -38.77 31.61 -24.82
C VAL A 282 -39.85 30.52 -24.87
N SER A 283 -40.82 30.53 -23.96
CA SER A 283 -41.93 29.56 -24.00
C SER A 283 -42.94 29.86 -25.12
N GLU A 284 -43.60 31.01 -25.06
CA GLU A 284 -44.82 31.32 -25.83
C GLU A 284 -44.60 32.39 -26.91
N GLY A 285 -43.38 32.94 -27.01
CA GLY A 285 -43.02 33.95 -27.99
C GLY A 285 -42.74 33.36 -29.38
N SER A 286 -43.06 34.15 -30.39
CA SER A 286 -42.74 33.90 -31.80
C SER A 286 -41.87 35.03 -32.35
N PHE A 287 -40.80 34.65 -33.05
CA PHE A 287 -39.91 35.58 -33.73
C PHE A 287 -40.21 35.55 -35.22
N HIS A 288 -40.51 36.69 -35.83
CA HIS A 288 -40.71 36.78 -37.27
C HIS A 288 -40.04 38.02 -37.85
N GLN A 289 -38.79 37.86 -38.34
CA GLN A 289 -37.86 38.75 -39.06
C GLN A 289 -37.77 40.25 -38.69
N LYS A 290 -38.84 40.91 -38.26
CA LYS A 290 -38.93 42.30 -37.80
C LYS A 290 -39.83 42.50 -36.58
N GLN A 291 -40.43 41.46 -36.01
CA GLN A 291 -41.28 41.58 -34.81
C GLN A 291 -41.10 40.40 -33.86
N ILE A 292 -41.32 40.67 -32.57
CA ILE A 292 -41.51 39.63 -31.55
C ILE A 292 -42.98 39.68 -31.15
N SER A 293 -43.69 38.56 -31.28
CA SER A 293 -45.05 38.44 -30.76
C SER A 293 -45.12 37.46 -29.60
N PHE A 294 -46.01 37.75 -28.66
CA PHE A 294 -46.34 36.89 -27.54
C PHE A 294 -47.85 36.72 -27.53
N ASN A 295 -48.32 35.47 -27.49
CA ASN A 295 -49.73 35.18 -27.40
C ASN A 295 -50.03 34.21 -26.26
N ASN A 296 -51.16 34.40 -25.59
CA ASN A 296 -51.61 33.48 -24.56
C ASN A 296 -53.12 33.59 -24.33
N LYS A 297 -53.72 32.50 -23.84
CA LYS A 297 -55.14 32.44 -23.46
C LYS A 297 -55.38 32.91 -22.01
N ASP A 298 -54.38 32.80 -21.15
CA ASP A 298 -54.46 33.28 -19.77
C ASP A 298 -54.28 34.81 -19.74
N LEU A 299 -55.36 35.53 -19.44
CA LEU A 299 -55.39 36.99 -19.46
C LEU A 299 -54.52 37.60 -18.34
N ASP A 300 -54.35 36.91 -17.21
CA ASP A 300 -53.50 37.39 -16.12
C ASP A 300 -52.03 37.32 -16.51
N PHE A 301 -51.63 36.22 -17.14
CA PHE A 301 -50.26 36.06 -17.67
C PHE A 301 -50.00 37.05 -18.81
N TYR A 302 -50.95 37.20 -19.76
CA TYR A 302 -50.89 38.21 -20.82
C TYR A 302 -50.72 39.63 -20.27
N ASN A 303 -51.55 40.02 -19.29
CA ASN A 303 -51.48 41.35 -18.69
C ASN A 303 -50.18 41.57 -17.91
N LYS A 304 -49.66 40.53 -17.23
CA LYS A 304 -48.36 40.58 -16.56
C LYS A 304 -47.24 40.87 -17.56
N ILE A 305 -47.20 40.18 -18.69
CA ILE A 305 -46.21 40.40 -19.76
C ILE A 305 -46.36 41.78 -20.37
N LYS A 306 -47.59 42.21 -20.68
CA LYS A 306 -47.89 43.57 -21.16
C LYS A 306 -47.33 44.65 -20.24
N ASN A 307 -47.56 44.51 -18.93
CA ASN A 307 -47.10 45.48 -17.94
C ASN A 307 -45.58 45.49 -17.83
N ILE A 308 -44.94 44.32 -17.83
CA ILE A 308 -43.47 44.23 -17.82
C ILE A 308 -42.87 44.88 -19.07
N ILE A 309 -43.45 44.64 -20.26
CA ILE A 309 -42.96 45.26 -21.51
C ILE A 309 -43.03 46.79 -21.41
N LYS A 310 -44.14 47.35 -20.91
CA LYS A 310 -44.29 48.81 -20.71
C LYS A 310 -43.33 49.36 -19.65
N GLU A 311 -43.08 48.60 -18.59
CA GLU A 311 -42.18 48.97 -17.50
C GLU A 311 -40.72 48.99 -17.95
N GLN A 312 -40.28 47.93 -18.65
CA GLN A 312 -38.89 47.76 -19.08
C GLN A 312 -38.53 48.60 -20.31
N PHE A 313 -39.52 48.92 -21.15
CA PHE A 313 -39.33 49.68 -22.40
C PHE A 313 -40.20 50.93 -22.42
N LYS A 314 -39.79 51.98 -21.71
CA LYS A 314 -40.58 53.22 -21.67
C LYS A 314 -40.60 53.91 -23.04
N GLY A 315 -41.79 54.30 -23.49
CA GLY A 315 -42.02 54.87 -24.81
C GLY A 315 -42.36 53.85 -25.91
N ILE A 316 -42.44 52.56 -25.58
CA ILE A 316 -42.79 51.51 -26.55
C ILE A 316 -44.26 51.61 -27.01
N LYS A 317 -44.49 51.42 -28.31
CA LYS A 317 -45.84 51.23 -28.88
C LYS A 317 -46.10 49.74 -29.04
N LEU A 318 -47.17 49.25 -28.39
CA LEU A 318 -47.60 47.86 -28.47
C LEU A 318 -48.80 47.74 -29.41
N TYR A 319 -48.78 46.69 -30.23
CA TYR A 319 -49.91 46.31 -31.06
C TYR A 319 -50.58 45.08 -30.46
N GLU A 320 -51.88 45.17 -30.18
CA GLU A 320 -52.66 44.11 -29.56
C GLU A 320 -53.76 43.66 -30.52
N ARG A 321 -53.95 42.36 -30.66
CA ARG A 321 -55.08 41.78 -31.41
C ARG A 321 -55.60 40.52 -30.76
N GLU A 322 -56.86 40.22 -31.02
CA GLU A 322 -57.48 38.96 -30.65
C GLU A 322 -57.35 37.96 -31.81
N ILE A 323 -56.87 36.76 -31.50
CA ILE A 323 -56.65 35.66 -32.44
C ILE A 323 -57.67 34.56 -32.14
N LYS A 324 -57.98 33.76 -33.17
CA LYS A 324 -58.91 32.62 -33.11
C LYS A 324 -58.68 31.75 -31.86
N GLY A 325 -59.75 31.53 -31.10
CA GLY A 325 -59.77 30.62 -29.93
C GLY A 325 -59.46 31.30 -28.59
N ASP A 326 -59.99 32.50 -28.37
CA ASP A 326 -59.89 33.32 -27.15
C ASP A 326 -58.44 33.61 -26.72
N CYS A 327 -57.55 33.80 -27.70
CA CYS A 327 -56.13 34.07 -27.48
C CYS A 327 -55.83 35.53 -27.81
N ARG A 328 -55.14 36.25 -26.90
CA ARG A 328 -54.68 37.61 -27.17
C ARG A 328 -53.22 37.61 -27.54
N GLU A 329 -52.85 38.42 -28.53
CA GLU A 329 -51.45 38.59 -28.96
C GLU A 329 -51.00 40.04 -28.78
N ILE A 330 -49.78 40.20 -28.25
CA ILE A 330 -49.02 41.46 -28.22
C ILE A 330 -47.87 41.32 -29.19
N SER A 331 -47.68 42.31 -30.07
CA SER A 331 -46.56 42.37 -30.99
C SER A 331 -45.68 43.61 -30.74
N ILE A 332 -44.37 43.37 -30.69
CA ILE A 332 -43.31 44.38 -30.59
C ILE A 332 -42.69 44.58 -31.97
N TYR A 333 -42.91 45.74 -32.57
CA TYR A 333 -42.38 46.13 -33.89
C TYR A 333 -41.16 47.03 -33.83
N GLN A 334 -40.91 47.66 -32.67
CA GLN A 334 -39.86 48.65 -32.55
C GLN A 334 -38.48 47.98 -32.64
N GLN A 335 -37.75 48.25 -33.73
CA GLN A 335 -36.51 47.55 -34.05
C GLN A 335 -35.44 47.69 -32.95
N GLN A 336 -35.37 48.83 -32.28
CA GLN A 336 -34.44 49.03 -31.15
C GLN A 336 -34.64 48.01 -30.03
N VAL A 337 -35.90 47.67 -29.70
CA VAL A 337 -36.24 46.71 -28.65
C VAL A 337 -36.01 45.29 -29.15
N VAL A 338 -36.40 45.00 -30.39
CA VAL A 338 -36.22 43.68 -31.01
C VAL A 338 -34.74 43.31 -31.09
N GLU A 339 -33.89 44.23 -31.56
CA GLU A 339 -32.45 44.02 -31.67
C GLU A 339 -31.78 43.96 -30.29
N PHE A 340 -32.20 44.78 -29.33
CA PHE A 340 -31.73 44.67 -27.95
C PHE A 340 -32.01 43.28 -27.36
N LEU A 341 -33.23 42.77 -27.53
CA LEU A 341 -33.61 41.43 -27.07
C LEU A 341 -32.77 40.34 -27.76
N LYS A 342 -32.48 40.47 -29.06
CA LYS A 342 -31.52 39.59 -29.76
C LYS A 342 -30.12 39.65 -29.14
N ASN A 343 -29.60 40.86 -28.91
CA ASN A 343 -28.24 41.07 -28.39
C ASN A 343 -28.03 40.51 -26.98
N ILE A 344 -29.10 40.38 -26.17
CA ILE A 344 -29.03 39.76 -24.84
C ILE A 344 -29.35 38.26 -24.86
N GLY A 345 -29.45 37.64 -26.04
CA GLY A 345 -29.48 36.19 -26.22
C GLY A 345 -30.82 35.56 -26.58
N LEU A 346 -31.83 36.33 -27.00
CA LEU A 346 -33.01 35.76 -27.66
C LEU A 346 -32.74 35.53 -29.15
N GLU A 347 -32.45 34.30 -29.52
CA GLU A 347 -32.15 33.95 -30.91
C GLU A 347 -33.42 33.89 -31.79
N ASP A 348 -33.27 34.31 -33.05
CA ASP A 348 -34.30 34.19 -34.10
C ASP A 348 -34.24 32.77 -34.69
N THR A 349 -34.80 31.81 -33.97
CA THR A 349 -34.68 30.38 -34.25
C THR A 349 -36.03 29.67 -34.24
N THR A 350 -36.07 28.48 -34.86
CA THR A 350 -37.24 27.60 -34.79
C THR A 350 -37.37 27.00 -33.38
N SER A 351 -38.57 26.51 -33.03
CA SER A 351 -38.83 25.89 -31.72
C SER A 351 -37.90 24.71 -31.36
N GLU A 352 -37.26 24.08 -32.35
CA GLU A 352 -36.30 22.98 -32.19
C GLU A 352 -34.92 23.44 -31.75
N ASN A 353 -34.56 24.69 -32.01
CA ASN A 353 -33.23 25.25 -31.77
C ASN A 353 -33.21 26.30 -30.65
N LYS A 354 -34.33 26.51 -29.94
CA LYS A 354 -34.39 27.41 -28.79
C LYS A 354 -33.33 27.02 -27.74
N ILE A 355 -32.72 28.02 -27.12
CA ILE A 355 -31.76 27.86 -26.01
C ILE A 355 -32.09 28.83 -24.88
N ILE A 356 -31.47 28.65 -23.72
CA ILE A 356 -31.54 29.62 -22.62
C ILE A 356 -30.65 30.82 -22.99
N PRO A 357 -31.17 32.07 -22.97
CA PRO A 357 -30.36 33.24 -23.27
C PRO A 357 -29.12 33.33 -22.36
N PHE A 358 -27.95 33.61 -22.95
CA PHE A 358 -26.70 33.73 -22.18
C PHE A 358 -26.82 34.77 -21.06
N SER A 359 -27.60 35.84 -21.26
CA SER A 359 -27.84 36.87 -20.24
C SER A 359 -28.48 36.31 -18.97
N VAL A 360 -29.28 35.25 -19.10
CA VAL A 360 -29.87 34.52 -17.97
C VAL A 360 -28.83 33.63 -17.30
N LEU A 361 -28.03 32.88 -18.07
CA LEU A 361 -26.99 32.01 -17.53
C LEU A 361 -25.95 32.79 -16.70
N LEU A 362 -25.64 34.02 -17.10
CA LEU A 362 -24.71 34.93 -16.40
C LEU A 362 -25.34 35.70 -15.22
N SER A 363 -26.62 35.49 -14.95
CA SER A 363 -27.36 36.27 -13.95
C SER A 363 -27.28 35.70 -12.53
N ARG A 364 -27.71 36.50 -11.55
CA ARG A 364 -27.86 36.10 -10.15
C ARG A 364 -28.95 35.02 -9.98
N LYS A 365 -28.87 34.23 -8.89
CA LYS A 365 -29.85 33.17 -8.55
C LYS A 365 -31.30 33.66 -8.65
N ASP A 366 -31.59 34.82 -8.07
CA ASP A 366 -32.94 35.43 -8.08
C ASP A 366 -33.46 35.76 -9.49
N THR A 367 -32.57 36.21 -10.37
CA THR A 367 -32.93 36.58 -11.74
C THR A 367 -33.18 35.32 -12.57
N VAL A 368 -32.34 34.29 -12.40
CA VAL A 368 -32.56 32.97 -13.03
C VAL A 368 -33.87 32.34 -12.54
N ARG A 369 -34.19 32.48 -11.25
CA ARG A 369 -35.46 32.05 -10.66
C ARG A 369 -36.66 32.66 -11.41
N GLU A 370 -36.66 33.96 -11.62
CA GLU A 370 -37.76 34.65 -12.31
C GLU A 370 -37.86 34.25 -13.79
N TYR A 371 -36.73 34.02 -14.46
CA TYR A 371 -36.73 33.42 -15.80
C TYR A 371 -37.39 32.04 -15.81
N LEU A 372 -37.00 31.14 -14.89
CA LEU A 372 -37.59 29.80 -14.80
C LEU A 372 -39.09 29.89 -14.50
N LYS A 373 -39.51 30.82 -13.64
CA LYS A 373 -40.92 31.05 -13.34
C LYS A 373 -41.71 31.46 -14.59
N GLY A 374 -41.19 32.39 -15.39
CA GLY A 374 -41.80 32.79 -16.67
C GLY A 374 -41.85 31.64 -17.68
N LEU A 375 -40.77 30.87 -17.78
CA LEU A 375 -40.63 29.72 -18.68
C LEU A 375 -41.63 28.59 -18.35
N PHE A 376 -41.74 28.23 -17.07
CA PHE A 376 -42.71 27.23 -16.60
C PHE A 376 -44.15 27.75 -16.60
N GLU A 377 -44.37 29.06 -16.50
CA GLU A 377 -45.72 29.62 -16.62
C GLU A 377 -46.31 29.42 -18.02
N GLY A 378 -45.50 29.48 -19.08
CA GLY A 378 -45.93 29.11 -20.43
C GLY A 378 -46.04 27.58 -20.59
N ASP A 379 -44.89 26.92 -20.80
CA ASP A 379 -44.82 25.52 -21.24
C ASP A 379 -44.95 24.48 -20.11
N GLY A 380 -44.97 24.94 -18.86
CA GLY A 380 -45.06 24.10 -17.67
C GLY A 380 -46.49 23.77 -17.27
N SER A 381 -46.73 22.52 -16.89
CA SER A 381 -48.03 22.03 -16.44
C SER A 381 -47.91 21.15 -15.19
N ILE A 382 -48.99 21.10 -14.39
CA ILE A 382 -49.09 20.27 -13.20
C ILE A 382 -50.08 19.16 -13.48
N VAL A 383 -49.61 17.91 -13.40
CA VAL A 383 -50.44 16.72 -13.60
C VAL A 383 -50.62 16.02 -12.25
N VAL A 384 -51.87 15.83 -11.85
CA VAL A 384 -52.23 15.08 -10.65
C VAL A 384 -52.92 13.80 -11.08
N HIS A 385 -52.38 12.65 -10.67
CA HIS A 385 -52.99 11.34 -10.98
C HIS A 385 -53.01 10.42 -9.76
N LYS A 386 -53.92 9.44 -9.76
CA LYS A 386 -54.03 8.45 -8.69
C LYS A 386 -53.02 7.33 -8.90
N ASP A 387 -52.13 7.10 -7.94
CA ASP A 387 -51.23 5.94 -7.94
C ASP A 387 -52.02 4.68 -7.56
N LYS A 388 -52.18 3.79 -8.53
CA LYS A 388 -52.92 2.53 -8.39
C LYS A 388 -52.29 1.57 -7.37
N ARG A 389 -50.98 1.66 -7.09
CA ARG A 389 -50.28 0.73 -6.18
C ARG A 389 -50.39 1.11 -4.70
N HIS A 390 -50.52 2.39 -4.37
CA HIS A 390 -50.46 2.87 -2.97
C HIS A 390 -51.69 3.68 -2.54
N ARG A 391 -52.79 3.66 -3.33
CA ARG A 391 -54.05 4.38 -3.04
C ARG A 391 -53.87 5.88 -2.71
N GLY A 392 -52.85 6.54 -3.27
CA GLY A 392 -52.51 7.94 -2.97
C GLY A 392 -52.33 8.81 -4.22
N ARG A 393 -52.54 10.13 -4.11
CA ARG A 393 -52.35 11.09 -5.23
C ARG A 393 -50.86 11.31 -5.51
N VAL A 394 -50.45 11.36 -6.76
CA VAL A 394 -49.10 11.75 -7.21
C VAL A 394 -49.23 13.03 -8.01
N ILE A 395 -48.34 13.98 -7.74
CA ILE A 395 -48.21 15.22 -8.51
C ILE A 395 -46.91 15.11 -9.29
N GLU A 396 -46.95 15.49 -10.57
CA GLU A 396 -45.79 15.62 -11.44
C GLU A 396 -45.86 16.99 -12.13
N LEU A 397 -44.73 17.69 -12.20
CA LEU A 397 -44.60 18.88 -13.03
C LEU A 397 -44.02 18.45 -14.37
N VAL A 398 -44.63 18.91 -15.45
CA VAL A 398 -44.25 18.55 -16.82
C VAL A 398 -43.86 19.83 -17.55
N TYR A 399 -42.66 19.83 -18.13
CA TYR A 399 -42.21 20.84 -19.08
C TYR A 399 -42.09 20.21 -20.46
N ASN A 400 -42.66 20.86 -21.48
CA ASN A 400 -42.66 20.36 -22.86
C ASN A 400 -41.87 21.31 -23.75
N SER A 401 -40.96 20.80 -24.57
CA SER A 401 -40.28 21.61 -25.59
C SER A 401 -39.87 20.77 -26.79
N LYS A 402 -39.81 21.38 -27.98
CA LYS A 402 -39.22 20.74 -29.17
C LYS A 402 -37.69 20.78 -29.14
N SER A 403 -37.09 21.72 -28.40
CA SER A 403 -35.65 21.86 -28.32
C SER A 403 -35.03 20.91 -27.29
N GLN A 404 -34.15 20.04 -27.77
CA GLN A 404 -33.37 19.14 -26.93
C GLN A 404 -32.30 19.91 -26.14
N GLU A 405 -31.71 20.95 -26.74
CA GLU A 405 -30.67 21.77 -26.10
C GLU A 405 -31.24 22.62 -24.96
N LEU A 406 -32.43 23.22 -25.15
CA LEU A 406 -33.14 23.94 -24.08
C LEU A 406 -33.40 23.02 -22.88
N ILE A 407 -33.83 21.78 -23.14
CA ILE A 407 -34.04 20.80 -22.09
C ILE A 407 -32.72 20.43 -21.40
N ARG A 408 -31.63 20.24 -22.15
CA ARG A 408 -30.31 19.95 -21.58
C ARG A 408 -29.87 21.06 -20.62
N GLN A 409 -29.94 22.32 -21.05
CA GLN A 409 -29.59 23.48 -20.24
C GLN A 409 -30.53 23.66 -19.04
N LEU A 410 -31.83 23.46 -19.24
CA LEU A 410 -32.84 23.53 -18.20
C LEU A 410 -32.59 22.50 -17.09
N LYS A 411 -32.17 21.28 -17.45
CA LYS A 411 -31.81 20.24 -16.46
C LYS A 411 -30.63 20.65 -15.58
N ILE A 412 -29.63 21.32 -16.15
CA ILE A 412 -28.48 21.85 -15.38
C ILE A 412 -28.94 23.00 -14.47
N LEU A 413 -29.75 23.93 -14.97
CA LEU A 413 -30.30 25.00 -14.13
C LEU A 413 -31.14 24.46 -12.97
N LEU A 414 -32.05 23.52 -13.22
CA LEU A 414 -32.87 22.90 -12.18
C LEU A 414 -32.00 22.14 -11.17
N LEU A 415 -30.97 21.42 -11.63
CA LEU A 415 -29.99 20.77 -10.74
C LEU A 415 -29.29 21.80 -9.84
N ASN A 416 -29.06 23.02 -10.35
CA ASN A 416 -28.46 24.09 -9.56
C ASN A 416 -29.36 24.66 -8.45
N PHE A 417 -30.69 24.53 -8.62
CA PHE A 417 -31.67 24.76 -7.55
C PHE A 417 -31.92 23.51 -6.69
N GLY A 418 -31.13 22.45 -6.91
CA GLY A 418 -31.26 21.18 -6.22
C GLY A 418 -32.48 20.34 -6.63
N ILE A 419 -33.06 20.63 -7.80
CA ILE A 419 -34.23 19.96 -8.36
C ILE A 419 -33.74 18.94 -9.40
N VAL A 420 -33.90 17.65 -9.07
CA VAL A 420 -33.55 16.55 -9.98
C VAL A 420 -34.74 16.25 -10.90
N THR A 421 -34.44 16.02 -12.18
CA THR A 421 -35.45 15.77 -13.23
C THR A 421 -35.31 14.37 -13.82
N THR A 422 -36.34 13.87 -14.48
CA THR A 422 -36.30 12.57 -15.18
C THR A 422 -35.51 12.64 -16.49
N PHE A 423 -35.23 11.48 -17.08
CA PHE A 423 -34.81 11.40 -18.48
C PHE A 423 -35.89 12.04 -19.38
N PRO A 424 -35.55 12.99 -20.25
CA PRO A 424 -36.52 13.56 -21.18
C PRO A 424 -36.89 12.51 -22.23
N TYR A 425 -38.18 12.31 -22.48
CA TYR A 425 -38.65 11.39 -23.52
C TYR A 425 -39.45 12.12 -24.57
N LYS A 426 -39.33 11.69 -25.82
CA LYS A 426 -40.08 12.26 -26.94
C LYS A 426 -41.51 11.71 -26.93
N ASP A 427 -42.50 12.59 -26.82
CA ASP A 427 -43.91 12.21 -26.90
C ASP A 427 -44.31 11.98 -28.37
N LYS A 428 -44.76 10.77 -28.67
CA LYS A 428 -45.17 10.35 -30.02
C LYS A 428 -46.34 11.16 -30.58
N ARG A 429 -47.18 11.76 -29.73
CA ARG A 429 -48.39 12.50 -30.16
C ARG A 429 -48.13 13.97 -30.46
N SER A 430 -47.23 14.61 -29.73
CA SER A 430 -46.99 16.06 -29.78
C SER A 430 -45.67 16.45 -30.46
N ASP A 431 -44.83 15.47 -30.80
CA ASP A 431 -43.50 15.69 -31.38
C ASP A 431 -42.62 16.63 -30.53
N CYS A 432 -42.86 16.63 -29.22
CA CYS A 432 -42.11 17.40 -28.22
C CYS A 432 -41.43 16.46 -27.23
N TYR A 433 -40.30 16.88 -26.69
CA TYR A 433 -39.66 16.26 -25.54
C TYR A 433 -40.37 16.70 -24.26
N LYS A 434 -40.64 15.73 -23.38
CA LYS A 434 -41.24 15.96 -22.06
C LYS A 434 -40.22 15.74 -20.97
N LEU A 435 -40.03 16.76 -20.13
CA LEU A 435 -39.22 16.72 -18.92
C LEU A 435 -40.13 16.69 -17.70
N LEU A 436 -39.97 15.69 -16.83
CA LEU A 436 -40.78 15.55 -15.62
C LEU A 436 -39.96 15.94 -14.38
N ILE A 437 -40.56 16.72 -13.50
CA ILE A 437 -40.12 16.88 -12.11
C ILE A 437 -41.07 16.06 -11.24
N SER A 438 -40.52 14.99 -10.67
CA SER A 438 -41.25 14.04 -9.84
C SER A 438 -40.54 13.81 -8.51
N GLY A 439 -41.28 13.26 -7.55
CA GLY A 439 -40.82 13.10 -6.17
C GLY A 439 -41.15 14.31 -5.30
N VAL A 440 -41.59 14.06 -4.07
CA VAL A 440 -42.13 15.09 -3.17
C VAL A 440 -41.08 16.16 -2.87
N GLU A 441 -39.82 15.78 -2.64
CA GLU A 441 -38.73 16.72 -2.33
C GLU A 441 -38.42 17.66 -3.51
N ASN A 442 -38.36 17.15 -4.74
CA ASN A 442 -38.09 17.97 -5.92
C ASN A 442 -39.23 18.97 -6.19
N ILE A 443 -40.48 18.54 -5.97
CA ILE A 443 -41.66 19.40 -6.16
C ILE A 443 -41.75 20.45 -5.05
N LYS A 444 -41.45 20.09 -3.79
CA LYS A 444 -41.34 21.05 -2.68
C LYS A 444 -40.26 22.09 -2.95
N ARG A 445 -39.07 21.65 -3.37
CA ARG A 445 -37.99 22.56 -3.80
C ARG A 445 -38.42 23.44 -4.96
N PHE A 446 -39.11 22.91 -5.97
CA PHE A 446 -39.66 23.74 -7.05
C PHE A 446 -40.66 24.78 -6.52
N LYS A 447 -41.55 24.41 -5.60
CA LYS A 447 -42.52 25.31 -4.97
C LYS A 447 -41.83 26.43 -4.16
N GLU A 448 -40.82 26.08 -3.37
CA GLU A 448 -40.09 27.01 -2.50
C GLU A 448 -39.14 27.91 -3.28
N GLU A 449 -38.42 27.36 -4.26
CA GLU A 449 -37.37 28.07 -4.99
C GLU A 449 -37.83 28.74 -6.28
N ILE A 450 -38.89 28.31 -6.95
CA ILE A 450 -39.31 28.84 -8.26
C ILE A 450 -40.79 29.22 -8.27
N GLY A 451 -41.67 28.25 -8.07
CA GLY A 451 -43.12 28.40 -8.09
C GLY A 451 -43.70 28.76 -9.47
N PHE A 452 -44.99 29.13 -9.47
CA PHE A 452 -45.71 29.65 -10.64
C PHE A 452 -46.17 31.07 -10.38
N PHE A 453 -46.51 31.82 -11.43
CA PHE A 453 -47.14 33.13 -11.32
C PHE A 453 -48.66 33.01 -11.17
N SER A 454 -49.32 32.17 -11.97
CA SER A 454 -50.78 32.06 -11.97
C SER A 454 -51.32 31.48 -10.66
N SER A 455 -52.33 32.14 -10.08
CA SER A 455 -53.01 31.71 -8.85
C SER A 455 -53.61 30.29 -9.00
N LYS A 456 -54.08 29.95 -10.21
CA LYS A 456 -54.60 28.61 -10.55
C LYS A 456 -53.52 27.53 -10.48
N LYS A 457 -52.32 27.79 -11.03
CA LYS A 457 -51.20 26.83 -10.97
C LYS A 457 -50.62 26.75 -9.57
N GLN A 458 -50.54 27.88 -8.85
CA GLN A 458 -50.13 27.90 -7.43
C GLN A 458 -51.07 27.06 -6.56
N ALA A 459 -52.39 27.22 -6.71
CA ALA A 459 -53.38 26.45 -5.96
C ALA A 459 -53.24 24.93 -6.21
N ARG A 460 -52.99 24.53 -7.45
CA ARG A 460 -52.68 23.13 -7.79
C ARG A 460 -51.36 22.64 -7.22
N LEU A 461 -50.34 23.51 -7.16
CA LEU A 461 -49.05 23.17 -6.56
C LEU A 461 -49.16 22.99 -5.03
N LEU A 462 -50.06 23.73 -4.36
CA LEU A 462 -50.35 23.59 -2.92
C LEU A 462 -50.93 22.21 -2.56
N GLU A 463 -51.53 21.50 -3.52
CA GLU A 463 -51.99 20.12 -3.28
C GLU A 463 -50.85 19.17 -2.85
N ILE A 464 -49.57 19.52 -3.08
CA ILE A 464 -48.42 18.74 -2.62
C ILE A 464 -48.38 18.57 -1.09
N ASP A 465 -48.87 19.56 -0.34
CA ASP A 465 -48.86 19.52 1.12
C ASP A 465 -49.85 18.46 1.67
N SER A 466 -50.84 18.07 0.85
CA SER A 466 -51.78 17.00 1.16
C SER A 466 -51.24 15.59 0.87
N ILE A 467 -50.04 15.47 0.28
CA ILE A 467 -49.40 14.20 -0.06
C ILE A 467 -48.48 13.76 1.07
N ASN A 468 -48.55 12.48 1.44
CA ASN A 468 -47.69 11.90 2.47
C ASN A 468 -46.20 12.08 2.11
N GLY A 469 -45.48 12.87 2.91
CA GLY A 469 -44.08 13.22 2.73
C GLY A 469 -43.09 12.06 2.85
N ASN A 470 -43.54 10.89 3.35
CA ASN A 470 -42.71 9.68 3.44
C ASN A 470 -42.52 8.96 2.08
N ARG A 471 -43.07 9.48 0.98
CA ARG A 471 -42.86 8.90 -0.35
C ARG A 471 -41.43 9.16 -0.83
N MET A 472 -40.62 8.11 -0.73
CA MET A 472 -39.23 8.09 -1.17
C MET A 472 -39.15 8.20 -2.71
N SER A 473 -38.28 9.06 -3.22
CA SER A 473 -37.95 9.09 -4.65
C SER A 473 -37.40 7.72 -5.07
N LYS A 474 -37.81 7.19 -6.23
CA LYS A 474 -37.27 5.91 -6.74
C LYS A 474 -35.85 6.05 -7.24
N THR A 475 -35.53 7.21 -7.81
CA THR A 475 -34.35 7.45 -8.64
C THR A 475 -33.30 8.32 -7.97
N ASP A 476 -33.59 8.85 -6.78
CA ASP A 476 -32.69 9.69 -5.98
C ASP A 476 -32.35 8.93 -4.68
N TYR A 477 -31.18 8.30 -4.65
CA TYR A 477 -30.58 7.61 -3.50
C TYR A 477 -29.07 7.52 -3.63
N ILE A 478 -28.43 7.26 -2.50
CA ILE A 478 -27.03 6.93 -2.34
C ILE A 478 -26.91 5.40 -2.51
N PRO A 479 -26.29 4.89 -3.58
CA PRO A 479 -26.16 3.45 -3.80
C PRO A 479 -25.31 2.79 -2.71
N PHE A 480 -25.61 1.53 -2.39
CA PHE A 480 -24.82 0.65 -1.52
C PHE A 480 -24.72 1.02 -0.02
N LEU A 481 -25.13 2.22 0.41
CA LEU A 481 -24.92 2.71 1.77
C LEU A 481 -25.67 1.89 2.84
N SER A 482 -26.97 1.62 2.68
CA SER A 482 -27.74 0.79 3.61
C SER A 482 -27.23 -0.63 3.66
N ALA A 483 -26.85 -1.19 2.50
CA ALA A 483 -26.33 -2.55 2.42
C ALA A 483 -25.01 -2.65 3.21
N TYR A 484 -24.14 -1.65 3.05
CA TYR A 484 -22.92 -1.49 3.81
C TYR A 484 -23.18 -1.34 5.31
N LEU A 485 -24.03 -0.40 5.72
CA LEU A 485 -24.35 -0.16 7.13
C LEU A 485 -24.96 -1.40 7.80
N ARG A 486 -25.84 -2.13 7.12
CA ARG A 486 -26.44 -3.37 7.65
C ARG A 486 -25.45 -4.52 7.76
N LYS A 487 -24.46 -4.57 6.86
CA LYS A 487 -23.38 -5.58 6.91
C LYS A 487 -22.45 -5.32 8.11
N ASN A 488 -22.11 -4.06 8.37
CA ASN A 488 -21.12 -3.69 9.38
C ASN A 488 -21.69 -3.48 10.78
N TYR A 489 -22.94 -3.01 10.89
CA TYR A 489 -23.57 -2.70 12.17
C TYR A 489 -24.77 -3.63 12.40
N LYS A 490 -24.60 -4.61 13.30
CA LYS A 490 -25.65 -5.54 13.73
C LYS A 490 -26.61 -4.89 14.73
N ASN A 491 -27.38 -3.90 14.27
CA ASN A 491 -28.35 -3.17 15.08
C ASN A 491 -29.75 -3.24 14.46
N GLU A 492 -30.79 -3.48 15.27
CA GLU A 492 -32.18 -3.59 14.82
C GLU A 492 -32.72 -2.26 14.23
N PHE A 493 -32.29 -1.12 14.77
CA PHE A 493 -32.60 0.20 14.21
C PHE A 493 -32.08 0.33 12.77
N ILE A 494 -30.83 -0.11 12.53
CA ILE A 494 -30.20 0.00 11.21
C ILE A 494 -30.80 -0.98 10.20
N LYS A 495 -31.22 -2.16 10.64
CA LYS A 495 -31.96 -3.10 9.79
C LYS A 495 -33.34 -2.57 9.41
N LYS A 496 -34.05 -1.95 10.35
CA LYS A 496 -35.43 -1.47 10.18
C LYS A 496 -35.54 -0.25 9.25
N HIS A 497 -34.51 0.60 9.21
CA HIS A 497 -34.50 1.81 8.40
C HIS A 497 -33.68 1.66 7.11
N ASN A 498 -33.97 2.49 6.11
CA ASN A 498 -33.26 2.54 4.83
C ASN A 498 -32.52 3.88 4.71
N PHE A 499 -31.20 3.87 4.92
CA PHE A 499 -30.34 5.05 4.93
C PHE A 499 -29.74 5.39 3.58
N ASP A 500 -30.06 4.67 2.50
CA ASP A 500 -29.68 5.07 1.14
C ASP A 500 -30.33 6.40 0.74
N ARG A 501 -31.25 6.93 1.55
CA ARG A 501 -32.14 8.01 1.15
C ARG A 501 -31.94 9.20 2.07
N TYR A 502 -31.64 10.34 1.45
CA TYR A 502 -31.35 11.59 2.14
C TYR A 502 -32.38 11.97 3.20
N ASN A 503 -33.67 11.77 2.92
CA ASN A 503 -34.74 12.08 3.89
C ASN A 503 -34.59 11.28 5.20
N ASN A 504 -34.25 9.99 5.11
CA ASN A 504 -34.05 9.15 6.28
C ASN A 504 -32.72 9.48 6.97
N LEU A 505 -31.64 9.71 6.20
CA LEU A 505 -30.35 10.13 6.77
C LEU A 505 -30.46 11.43 7.55
N ARG A 506 -31.18 12.43 7.03
CA ARG A 506 -31.40 13.71 7.73
C ARG A 506 -32.29 13.52 8.96
N ARG A 507 -33.38 12.78 8.83
CA ARG A 507 -34.34 12.55 9.92
C ARG A 507 -33.72 11.81 11.11
N TYR A 508 -32.89 10.82 10.84
CA TYR A 508 -32.30 9.94 11.84
C TYR A 508 -30.81 10.24 12.06
N LYS A 509 -30.32 11.43 11.70
CA LYS A 509 -28.88 11.77 11.75
C LYS A 509 -28.28 11.53 13.14
N ASP A 510 -28.91 12.08 14.17
CA ASP A 510 -28.38 12.04 15.54
C ASP A 510 -28.44 10.62 16.13
N GLU A 511 -29.56 9.93 15.90
CA GLU A 511 -29.76 8.55 16.35
C GLU A 511 -28.83 7.58 15.62
N LEU A 512 -28.66 7.73 14.30
CA LEU A 512 -27.70 6.96 13.51
C LEU A 512 -26.26 7.26 13.94
N GLY A 513 -25.92 8.52 14.15
CA GLY A 513 -24.59 8.97 14.59
C GLY A 513 -24.16 8.40 15.94
N GLY A 514 -25.11 8.05 16.82
CA GLY A 514 -24.84 7.35 18.07
C GLY A 514 -24.37 5.90 17.89
N TYR A 515 -24.62 5.28 16.73
CA TYR A 515 -24.22 3.90 16.43
C TYR A 515 -22.98 3.78 15.54
N LEU A 516 -22.61 4.84 14.81
CA LEU A 516 -21.55 4.81 13.81
C LEU A 516 -20.16 5.10 14.40
N GLN A 517 -19.14 4.43 13.87
CA GLN A 517 -17.73 4.66 14.19
C GLN A 517 -17.15 5.79 13.32
N GLY A 518 -16.04 6.39 13.77
CA GLY A 518 -15.54 7.69 13.30
C GLY A 518 -15.50 7.89 11.78
N THR A 519 -14.96 6.95 11.01
CA THR A 519 -14.85 7.06 9.54
C THR A 519 -16.21 7.03 8.84
N ASP A 520 -17.11 6.14 9.25
CA ASP A 520 -18.47 6.05 8.70
C ASP A 520 -19.32 7.26 9.10
N LYS A 521 -19.13 7.77 10.32
CA LYS A 521 -19.77 9.00 10.78
C LYS A 521 -19.34 10.19 9.93
N ASN A 522 -18.04 10.35 9.70
CA ASN A 522 -17.48 11.39 8.84
C ASN A 522 -18.02 11.28 7.40
N LEU A 523 -18.15 10.05 6.86
CA LEU A 523 -18.73 9.84 5.54
C LEU A 523 -20.19 10.30 5.47
N ILE A 524 -21.01 9.96 6.46
CA ILE A 524 -22.42 10.39 6.48
C ILE A 524 -22.55 11.90 6.66
N GLU A 525 -21.77 12.49 7.57
CA GLU A 525 -21.74 13.95 7.74
C GLU A 525 -21.35 14.64 6.43
N TRP A 526 -20.32 14.15 5.76
CA TRP A 526 -19.89 14.66 4.47
C TRP A 526 -21.00 14.54 3.40
N LEU A 527 -21.66 13.38 3.27
CA LEU A 527 -22.76 13.17 2.33
C LEU A 527 -23.92 14.15 2.57
N LEU A 528 -24.24 14.41 3.83
CA LEU A 528 -25.30 15.34 4.22
C LEU A 528 -24.93 16.80 3.95
N GLU A 529 -23.67 17.18 4.14
CA GLU A 529 -23.16 18.54 3.88
C GLU A 529 -23.08 18.87 2.39
N HIS A 530 -22.62 17.92 1.56
CA HIS A 530 -22.27 18.19 0.16
C HIS A 530 -23.42 17.97 -0.82
N ASN A 531 -24.54 17.40 -0.37
CA ASN A 531 -25.79 17.21 -1.11
C ASN A 531 -25.55 16.69 -2.55
N ILE A 532 -25.07 15.46 -2.69
CA ILE A 532 -24.66 14.91 -3.99
C ILE A 532 -25.76 14.06 -4.61
N PHE A 533 -25.95 14.19 -5.93
CA PHE A 533 -26.84 13.33 -6.69
C PHE A 533 -26.04 12.21 -7.36
N PHE A 534 -26.27 10.98 -6.89
CA PHE A 534 -25.66 9.77 -7.45
C PHE A 534 -26.48 9.29 -8.63
N ASN A 535 -25.84 9.15 -9.79
CA ASN A 535 -26.54 8.81 -11.00
C ASN A 535 -25.81 7.73 -11.79
N LYS A 536 -26.55 6.73 -12.24
CA LYS A 536 -26.02 5.57 -12.93
C LYS A 536 -25.81 5.88 -14.42
N ILE A 537 -24.72 5.38 -14.99
CA ILE A 537 -24.40 5.51 -16.41
C ILE A 537 -25.29 4.58 -17.24
N LYS A 538 -26.00 5.17 -18.20
CA LYS A 538 -26.91 4.49 -19.13
C LYS A 538 -26.23 4.20 -20.47
N ASN A 539 -25.51 5.17 -21.01
CA ASN A 539 -24.82 5.02 -22.29
C ASN A 539 -23.43 5.67 -22.31
N VAL A 540 -22.55 5.08 -23.12
CA VAL A 540 -21.19 5.56 -23.40
C VAL A 540 -21.01 5.48 -24.91
N GLU A 541 -20.76 6.62 -25.56
CA GLU A 541 -20.67 6.76 -27.02
C GLU A 541 -19.33 7.38 -27.40
N LYS A 542 -18.62 6.76 -28.35
CA LYS A 542 -17.38 7.31 -28.91
C LYS A 542 -17.74 8.32 -30.01
N LEU A 543 -17.18 9.52 -29.93
CA LEU A 543 -17.45 10.62 -30.87
C LEU A 543 -16.23 10.90 -31.77
N ARG A 544 -16.43 11.83 -32.72
CA ARG A 544 -15.38 12.32 -33.62
C ARG A 544 -14.50 13.36 -32.91
N GLU A 545 -13.52 13.90 -33.63
CA GLU A 545 -12.65 14.94 -33.10
C GLU A 545 -13.39 16.27 -32.95
N GLU A 546 -13.37 16.82 -31.73
CA GLU A 546 -13.98 18.10 -31.36
C GLU A 546 -12.95 18.97 -30.64
N ASP A 547 -13.13 20.30 -30.68
CA ASP A 547 -12.29 21.21 -29.90
C ASP A 547 -12.56 21.05 -28.40
N VAL A 548 -11.50 20.83 -27.63
CA VAL A 548 -11.57 20.54 -26.19
C VAL A 548 -10.79 21.55 -25.36
N TYR A 549 -11.32 21.82 -24.17
CA TYR A 549 -10.94 22.93 -23.31
C TYR A 549 -10.71 22.45 -21.87
N SER A 550 -9.94 23.22 -21.11
CA SER A 550 -9.63 22.91 -19.71
C SER A 550 -9.21 24.18 -18.96
N ILE A 551 -9.33 24.16 -17.63
CA ILE A 551 -9.01 25.31 -16.75
C ILE A 551 -8.07 24.89 -15.61
N ARG A 552 -7.22 25.80 -15.14
CA ARG A 552 -6.39 25.61 -13.95
C ARG A 552 -7.10 26.12 -12.72
N VAL A 553 -7.22 25.27 -11.69
CA VAL A 553 -7.91 25.57 -10.43
C VAL A 553 -6.91 25.55 -9.28
N ASP A 554 -6.77 26.67 -8.58
CA ASP A 554 -5.85 26.81 -7.46
C ASP A 554 -6.38 26.08 -6.20
N SER A 555 -6.14 24.77 -6.15
CA SER A 555 -6.55 23.88 -5.06
C SER A 555 -5.71 22.61 -5.09
N LYS A 556 -5.48 21.95 -3.93
CA LYS A 556 -4.66 20.73 -3.87
C LYS A 556 -5.12 19.61 -4.83
N CYS A 557 -6.42 19.49 -5.07
CA CYS A 557 -7.03 18.48 -5.95
C CYS A 557 -7.36 18.98 -7.37
N HIS A 558 -7.20 20.27 -7.68
CA HIS A 558 -7.51 20.84 -9.02
C HIS A 558 -8.86 20.43 -9.63
N SER A 559 -9.86 20.12 -8.81
CA SER A 559 -11.17 19.66 -9.27
C SER A 559 -12.11 20.82 -9.58
N PHE A 560 -13.05 20.62 -10.50
CA PHE A 560 -14.09 21.60 -10.80
C PHE A 560 -15.44 20.97 -11.17
N VAL A 561 -16.53 21.68 -10.87
CA VAL A 561 -17.89 21.26 -11.25
C VAL A 561 -18.29 21.85 -12.60
N ALA A 562 -18.68 21.00 -13.56
CA ALA A 562 -19.18 21.42 -14.87
C ALA A 562 -20.24 20.44 -15.41
N ASN A 563 -21.33 20.94 -16.02
CA ASN A 563 -22.54 20.17 -16.32
C ASN A 563 -23.10 19.37 -15.12
N GLY A 564 -22.78 19.81 -13.90
CA GLY A 564 -23.05 19.08 -12.66
C GLY A 564 -22.01 18.00 -12.32
N PHE A 565 -21.21 17.50 -13.26
CA PHE A 565 -20.16 16.50 -13.01
C PHE A 565 -18.98 17.12 -12.28
N ILE A 566 -18.30 16.32 -11.45
CA ILE A 566 -17.06 16.69 -10.77
C ILE A 566 -15.87 16.17 -11.60
N ASN A 567 -15.04 17.09 -12.08
CA ASN A 567 -13.89 16.88 -12.97
C ASN A 567 -12.56 17.13 -12.22
N HIS A 568 -11.41 16.70 -12.75
CA HIS A 568 -10.08 16.84 -12.10
C HIS A 568 -8.94 17.14 -13.10
N ASN A 569 -7.89 17.86 -12.68
CA ASN A 569 -6.66 18.16 -13.46
C ASN A 569 -5.35 17.83 -12.69
N THR A 570 -4.25 17.54 -13.38
CA THR A 570 -2.90 17.34 -12.77
C THR A 570 -1.86 18.27 -13.40
N GLU A 571 -0.97 18.82 -12.58
CA GLU A 571 0.10 19.73 -12.99
C GLU A 571 1.42 19.41 -12.25
N ILE A 572 2.55 19.76 -12.85
CA ILE A 572 3.90 19.47 -12.35
C ILE A 572 4.88 20.61 -12.58
N ARG A 573 5.88 20.71 -11.72
CA ARG A 573 7.12 21.48 -11.90
C ARG A 573 8.32 20.70 -11.37
N MET A 574 9.54 21.14 -11.65
CA MET A 574 10.71 20.53 -11.03
C MET A 574 10.73 20.83 -9.53
N SER A 575 11.15 19.87 -8.73
CA SER A 575 11.46 20.15 -7.32
C SER A 575 12.78 20.93 -7.22
N LYS A 576 13.00 21.61 -6.09
CA LYS A 576 14.25 22.35 -5.84
C LYS A 576 15.50 21.47 -5.97
N ILE A 577 15.43 20.25 -5.43
CA ILE A 577 16.55 19.29 -5.47
C ILE A 577 16.85 18.80 -6.90
N ALA A 578 15.84 18.72 -7.78
CA ALA A 578 16.05 18.30 -9.16
C ALA A 578 16.83 19.34 -10.00
N GLU A 579 16.80 20.62 -9.62
CA GLU A 579 17.60 21.64 -10.30
C GLU A 579 19.11 21.41 -10.10
N GLU A 580 19.52 20.88 -8.95
CA GLU A 580 20.93 20.57 -8.67
C GLU A 580 21.46 19.41 -9.54
N LEU A 581 20.56 18.58 -10.12
CA LEU A 581 20.94 17.57 -11.12
C LEU A 581 21.30 18.21 -12.47
N LEU A 582 20.70 19.36 -12.79
CA LEU A 582 20.82 20.06 -14.07
C LEU A 582 21.72 21.30 -13.99
N ALA A 583 22.23 21.62 -12.80
CA ALA A 583 23.07 22.78 -12.57
C ALA A 583 24.31 22.74 -13.47
N ASP A 584 24.69 23.90 -14.02
CA ASP A 584 25.84 24.06 -14.92
C ASP A 584 25.77 23.33 -16.28
N ILE A 585 24.63 22.73 -16.67
CA ILE A 585 24.49 22.01 -17.96
C ILE A 585 24.79 22.86 -19.21
N ASN A 586 24.61 24.18 -19.13
CA ASN A 586 24.87 25.11 -20.24
C ASN A 586 26.37 25.51 -20.36
N LYS A 587 27.25 25.00 -19.48
CA LYS A 587 28.69 25.33 -19.44
C LYS A 587 29.57 24.25 -20.07
N GLU A 588 29.05 23.54 -21.08
CA GLU A 588 29.79 22.48 -21.79
C GLU A 588 30.32 21.37 -20.85
N THR A 589 29.60 21.09 -19.75
CA THR A 589 30.06 20.17 -18.69
C THR A 589 29.83 18.70 -19.00
N VAL A 590 28.93 18.38 -19.93
CA VAL A 590 28.55 17.02 -20.32
C VAL A 590 28.49 16.89 -21.83
N ASN A 591 28.69 15.66 -22.32
CA ASN A 591 28.55 15.36 -23.74
C ASN A 591 27.08 15.33 -24.14
N PHE A 592 26.83 15.73 -25.38
CA PHE A 592 25.52 15.67 -26.02
C PHE A 592 25.55 14.65 -27.15
N THR A 593 24.46 13.90 -27.27
CA THR A 593 24.25 12.93 -28.34
C THR A 593 23.02 13.32 -29.15
N PRO A 594 22.95 13.03 -30.46
CA PRO A 594 21.74 13.23 -31.24
C PRO A 594 20.54 12.50 -30.62
N ASN A 595 19.37 13.13 -30.66
CA ASN A 595 18.12 12.51 -30.26
C ASN A 595 17.71 11.40 -31.25
N PHE A 596 16.57 10.74 -30.99
CA PHE A 596 16.14 9.57 -31.76
C PHE A 596 15.88 9.82 -33.26
N ASP A 597 15.64 11.08 -33.68
CA ASP A 597 15.41 11.47 -35.09
C ASP A 597 16.55 12.32 -35.68
N GLY A 598 17.60 12.60 -34.90
CA GLY A 598 18.75 13.41 -35.32
C GLY A 598 18.49 14.90 -35.49
N SER A 599 17.32 15.42 -35.12
CA SER A 599 16.96 16.84 -35.26
C SER A 599 17.45 17.71 -34.10
N LEU A 600 17.65 17.12 -32.92
CA LEU A 600 18.05 17.80 -31.68
C LEU A 600 19.13 17.01 -30.96
N GLU A 601 19.70 17.61 -29.92
CA GLU A 601 20.66 16.95 -29.05
C GLU A 601 20.09 16.75 -27.64
N GLU A 602 20.43 15.61 -27.02
CA GLU A 602 20.13 15.28 -25.63
C GLU A 602 21.41 14.95 -24.85
N PRO A 603 21.47 15.27 -23.54
CA PRO A 603 22.66 14.98 -22.75
C PRO A 603 22.81 13.47 -22.51
N GLU A 604 24.03 12.96 -22.65
CA GLU A 604 24.34 11.56 -22.36
C GLU A 604 24.10 11.24 -20.86
N VAL A 605 24.59 12.15 -20.00
CA VAL A 605 24.43 12.16 -18.54
C VAL A 605 24.20 13.57 -18.05
N LEU A 606 23.59 13.73 -16.88
CA LEU A 606 23.43 15.04 -16.26
C LEU A 606 24.67 15.46 -15.42
N PRO A 607 25.00 16.76 -15.34
CA PRO A 607 26.09 17.29 -14.51
C PRO A 607 25.76 17.29 -13.01
N SER A 608 25.26 16.15 -12.52
CA SER A 608 24.67 16.03 -11.20
C SER A 608 25.61 16.49 -10.09
N LYS A 609 25.11 17.33 -9.19
CA LYS A 609 25.77 17.61 -7.90
C LYS A 609 25.39 16.62 -6.80
N ILE A 610 24.37 15.80 -7.03
CA ILE A 610 23.76 14.93 -6.01
C ILE A 610 23.99 13.46 -6.37
N PRO A 611 24.37 12.61 -5.42
CA PRO A 611 24.54 11.17 -5.63
C PRO A 611 23.18 10.45 -5.73
N ASN A 612 22.38 10.78 -6.76
CA ASN A 612 20.97 10.38 -6.89
C ASN A 612 20.76 8.87 -6.90
N LEU A 613 21.72 8.10 -7.44
CA LEU A 613 21.65 6.63 -7.49
C LEU A 613 21.46 6.03 -6.10
N LEU A 614 22.16 6.56 -5.09
CA LEU A 614 22.09 6.05 -3.72
C LEU A 614 20.92 6.68 -2.96
N ILE A 615 20.69 7.98 -3.10
CA ILE A 615 19.68 8.66 -2.26
C ILE A 615 18.23 8.30 -2.61
N ASN A 616 17.92 8.10 -3.90
CA ASN A 616 16.58 7.72 -4.35
C ASN A 616 16.48 6.25 -4.73
N GLY A 617 17.61 5.59 -5.05
CA GLY A 617 17.60 4.22 -5.51
C GLY A 617 16.95 4.06 -6.88
N THR A 618 16.85 2.82 -7.34
CA THR A 618 16.07 2.50 -8.53
C THR A 618 15.73 1.02 -8.58
N SER A 619 14.63 0.69 -9.25
CA SER A 619 14.27 -0.69 -9.57
C SER A 619 14.02 -0.82 -11.06
N GLY A 620 14.48 -1.91 -11.67
CA GLY A 620 14.33 -2.12 -13.11
C GLY A 620 14.61 -3.55 -13.53
N ILE A 621 13.82 -4.05 -14.48
CA ILE A 621 14.05 -5.33 -15.14
C ILE A 621 14.52 -5.03 -16.55
N ALA A 622 15.63 -5.65 -16.94
CA ALA A 622 16.22 -5.58 -18.26
C ALA A 622 16.27 -6.99 -18.88
N VAL A 623 16.75 -7.11 -20.11
CA VAL A 623 16.88 -8.42 -20.77
C VAL A 623 17.94 -9.25 -20.04
N GLY A 624 17.52 -10.27 -19.30
CA GLY A 624 18.42 -11.18 -18.56
C GLY A 624 19.04 -10.59 -17.29
N MET A 625 18.68 -9.37 -16.87
CA MET A 625 19.24 -8.70 -15.70
C MET A 625 18.16 -7.92 -14.93
N ALA A 626 18.37 -7.68 -13.65
CA ALA A 626 17.48 -6.83 -12.85
C ALA A 626 18.33 -5.98 -11.90
N THR A 627 17.96 -4.72 -11.71
CA THR A 627 18.55 -3.82 -10.72
C THR A 627 17.53 -3.51 -9.65
N ASN A 628 17.98 -3.47 -8.38
CA ASN A 628 17.15 -3.10 -7.25
C ASN A 628 18.01 -2.45 -6.18
N ILE A 629 18.14 -1.13 -6.26
CA ILE A 629 18.97 -0.30 -5.41
C ILE A 629 18.04 0.44 -4.43
N PRO A 630 18.19 0.24 -3.12
CA PRO A 630 17.35 0.92 -2.15
C PRO A 630 17.77 2.40 -1.96
N PRO A 631 16.84 3.27 -1.54
CA PRO A 631 17.15 4.66 -1.19
C PRO A 631 17.98 4.75 0.10
N HIS A 632 18.70 5.86 0.26
CA HIS A 632 19.57 6.16 1.41
C HIS A 632 19.39 7.60 1.86
N ASN A 633 19.80 7.88 3.10
CA ASN A 633 19.78 9.23 3.65
C ASN A 633 20.87 10.11 3.01
N LEU A 634 20.49 11.32 2.56
CA LEU A 634 21.39 12.26 1.90
C LEU A 634 22.56 12.68 2.82
N LYS A 635 22.33 12.93 4.11
CA LYS A 635 23.38 13.35 5.05
C LYS A 635 24.46 12.29 5.16
N GLU A 636 24.06 11.03 5.31
CA GLU A 636 25.00 9.92 5.45
C GLU A 636 25.80 9.64 4.18
N ILE A 637 25.16 9.71 3.01
CA ILE A 637 25.87 9.53 1.75
C ILE A 637 26.90 10.65 1.53
N ILE A 638 26.54 11.90 1.82
CA ILE A 638 27.48 13.03 1.73
C ILE A 638 28.63 12.86 2.71
N ASP A 639 28.36 12.44 3.95
CA ASP A 639 29.41 12.18 4.93
C ASP A 639 30.33 11.02 4.51
N GLY A 640 29.78 9.98 3.86
CA GLY A 640 30.55 8.89 3.27
C GLY A 640 31.42 9.35 2.09
N ILE A 641 30.89 10.24 1.24
CA ILE A 641 31.66 10.84 0.14
C ILE A 641 32.78 11.72 0.71
N ALA A 642 32.48 12.59 1.68
CA ALA A 642 33.45 13.45 2.35
C ALA A 642 34.58 12.65 2.99
N LEU A 643 34.26 11.52 3.63
CA LEU A 643 35.24 10.58 4.18
C LEU A 643 36.15 9.98 3.10
N MET A 644 35.60 9.63 1.94
CA MET A 644 36.39 9.12 0.81
C MET A 644 37.24 10.20 0.12
N ILE A 645 36.84 11.46 0.20
CA ILE A 645 37.67 12.59 -0.25
C ILE A 645 38.88 12.79 0.69
N ASP A 646 38.65 12.67 2.00
CA ASP A 646 39.71 12.80 3.01
C ASP A 646 40.68 11.60 3.00
N ASP A 647 40.14 10.39 2.78
CA ASP A 647 40.89 9.13 2.64
C ASP A 647 40.43 8.34 1.40
N PRO A 648 41.12 8.49 0.25
CA PRO A 648 40.78 7.78 -0.99
C PRO A 648 40.84 6.25 -0.91
N GLU A 649 41.58 5.71 0.06
CA GLU A 649 41.77 4.27 0.27
C GLU A 649 40.84 3.67 1.33
N VAL A 650 39.87 4.45 1.81
CA VAL A 650 38.89 4.03 2.82
C VAL A 650 38.24 2.68 2.49
N SER A 651 38.21 1.78 3.47
CA SER A 651 37.57 0.47 3.31
C SER A 651 36.05 0.59 3.32
N VAL A 652 35.35 -0.37 2.69
CA VAL A 652 33.88 -0.43 2.73
C VAL A 652 33.37 -0.46 4.18
N ASP A 653 34.05 -1.19 5.07
CA ASP A 653 33.66 -1.28 6.48
C ASP A 653 33.75 0.07 7.22
N LYS A 654 34.73 0.90 6.86
CA LYS A 654 34.85 2.24 7.42
C LYS A 654 33.78 3.18 6.85
N LEU A 655 33.43 3.07 5.57
CA LEU A 655 32.28 3.78 4.99
C LEU A 655 30.96 3.41 5.70
N MET A 656 30.78 2.14 6.08
CA MET A 656 29.61 1.66 6.82
C MET A 656 29.48 2.24 8.24
N SER A 657 30.55 2.82 8.80
CA SER A 657 30.45 3.53 10.09
C SER A 657 29.65 4.83 9.99
N VAL A 658 29.56 5.39 8.78
CA VAL A 658 28.83 6.62 8.47
C VAL A 658 27.53 6.31 7.72
N VAL A 659 27.60 5.45 6.71
CA VAL A 659 26.44 4.95 5.95
C VAL A 659 25.86 3.74 6.67
N LYS A 660 24.89 3.98 7.56
CA LYS A 660 24.35 2.94 8.45
C LYS A 660 23.60 1.86 7.70
N GLY A 661 22.93 2.23 6.62
CA GLY A 661 22.08 1.34 5.84
C GLY A 661 21.06 2.11 4.99
N PRO A 662 20.21 1.38 4.25
CA PRO A 662 19.10 1.97 3.50
C PRO A 662 18.14 2.78 4.38
N ASP A 663 17.49 3.78 3.78
CA ASP A 663 16.52 4.65 4.44
C ASP A 663 15.33 4.89 3.50
N PHE A 664 14.21 4.20 3.76
CA PHE A 664 13.05 4.17 2.89
C PHE A 664 12.13 5.37 3.12
N PRO A 665 11.44 5.86 2.07
CA PRO A 665 10.51 6.98 2.19
C PRO A 665 9.37 6.74 3.18
N THR A 666 8.89 5.49 3.27
CA THR A 666 7.80 5.06 4.15
C THR A 666 8.23 4.74 5.58
N GLY A 667 9.54 4.82 5.90
CA GLY A 667 10.08 4.44 7.21
C GLY A 667 10.21 2.93 7.37
N GLY A 668 9.58 2.39 8.41
CA GLY A 668 9.62 0.97 8.77
C GLY A 668 10.89 0.55 9.52
N ILE A 669 11.01 -0.76 9.73
CA ILE A 669 12.09 -1.38 10.49
C ILE A 669 12.86 -2.35 9.59
N ILE A 670 14.19 -2.19 9.50
CA ILE A 670 15.08 -3.18 8.91
C ILE A 670 15.54 -4.14 10.02
N CYS A 671 15.29 -5.44 9.83
CA CYS A 671 15.75 -6.49 10.74
C CYS A 671 17.06 -7.10 10.22
N GLY A 672 18.13 -6.96 10.99
CA GLY A 672 19.44 -7.52 10.68
C GLY A 672 20.33 -6.62 9.83
N THR A 673 21.63 -6.69 10.10
CA THR A 673 22.67 -5.88 9.41
C THR A 673 23.53 -6.70 8.45
N GLU A 674 23.45 -8.03 8.50
CA GLU A 674 24.26 -8.93 7.67
C GLU A 674 23.95 -8.76 6.17
N GLY A 675 22.65 -8.68 5.82
CA GLY A 675 22.20 -8.42 4.45
C GLY A 675 22.71 -7.09 3.89
N ILE A 676 22.79 -6.06 4.73
CA ILE A 676 23.34 -4.74 4.38
C ILE A 676 24.85 -4.86 4.11
N ARG A 677 25.60 -5.52 5.00
CA ARG A 677 27.05 -5.75 4.85
C ARG A 677 27.38 -6.52 3.57
N SER A 678 26.64 -7.59 3.28
CA SER A 678 26.79 -8.36 2.04
C SER A 678 26.53 -7.48 0.81
N ALA A 679 25.43 -6.71 0.83
CA ALA A 679 25.08 -5.82 -0.28
C ALA A 679 26.15 -4.76 -0.55
N TYR A 680 26.69 -4.14 0.49
CA TYR A 680 27.69 -3.07 0.32
C TYR A 680 29.08 -3.57 -0.03
N ARG A 681 29.45 -4.81 0.34
CA ARG A 681 30.75 -5.41 -0.03
C ARG A 681 30.72 -6.08 -1.40
N ALA A 682 29.66 -6.83 -1.72
CA ALA A 682 29.58 -7.66 -2.93
C ALA A 682 28.59 -7.14 -3.99
N GLY A 683 27.83 -6.09 -3.69
CA GLY A 683 26.78 -5.55 -4.57
C GLY A 683 25.44 -6.30 -4.53
N LYS A 684 25.35 -7.40 -3.77
CA LYS A 684 24.14 -8.21 -3.60
C LYS A 684 23.90 -8.58 -2.14
N GLY A 685 22.65 -8.50 -1.71
CA GLY A 685 22.24 -8.91 -0.38
C GLY A 685 20.72 -8.89 -0.23
N THR A 686 20.20 -9.49 0.84
CA THR A 686 18.77 -9.49 1.12
C THR A 686 18.55 -8.93 2.51
N ILE A 687 17.65 -7.97 2.65
CA ILE A 687 17.25 -7.41 3.93
C ILE A 687 15.78 -7.71 4.20
N LYS A 688 15.40 -7.83 5.48
CA LYS A 688 14.00 -7.97 5.88
C LYS A 688 13.47 -6.60 6.29
N LEU A 689 12.38 -6.16 5.68
CA LEU A 689 11.65 -4.94 6.02
C LEU A 689 10.39 -5.32 6.78
N GLN A 690 10.15 -4.64 7.90
CA GLN A 690 9.05 -4.89 8.81
C GLN A 690 8.27 -3.61 9.09
N ALA A 691 6.95 -3.75 9.25
CA ALA A 691 6.05 -2.70 9.67
C ALA A 691 6.36 -2.24 11.11
N GLN A 692 6.18 -0.95 11.39
CA GLN A 692 6.28 -0.44 12.76
C GLN A 692 4.93 -0.60 13.47
N VAL A 693 4.93 -1.38 14.55
CA VAL A 693 3.71 -1.71 15.30
C VAL A 693 3.87 -1.35 16.78
N PHE A 694 2.85 -0.73 17.34
CA PHE A 694 2.76 -0.36 18.76
C PHE A 694 1.62 -1.11 19.44
N THR A 695 1.77 -1.36 20.74
CA THR A 695 0.74 -2.00 21.57
C THR A 695 0.05 -0.93 22.42
N GLU A 696 -1.28 -0.88 22.40
CA GLU A 696 -2.11 -0.03 23.28
C GLU A 696 -3.00 -0.92 24.17
N GLY A 697 -3.21 -0.50 25.43
CA GLY A 697 -4.13 -1.17 26.37
C GLY A 697 -3.52 -2.23 27.31
N LEU A 698 -2.19 -2.29 27.45
CA LEU A 698 -1.49 -3.20 28.37
C LEU A 698 -1.33 -2.61 29.79
N THR A 699 -1.42 -1.28 29.95
CA THR A 699 -1.33 -0.57 31.23
C THR A 699 -2.62 0.21 31.48
N GLY A 700 -3.16 0.05 32.69
CA GLY A 700 -4.42 0.67 33.09
C GLY A 700 -4.24 2.15 33.39
N ASP A 701 -4.66 3.01 32.48
CA ASP A 701 -4.99 4.39 32.82
C ASP A 701 -6.39 4.42 33.42
N ASN A 702 -6.44 4.55 34.75
CA ASN A 702 -7.53 5.09 35.55
C ASN A 702 -8.96 4.76 35.09
N LYS A 703 -9.37 3.50 35.27
CA LYS A 703 -10.73 3.05 35.69
C LYS A 703 -10.88 1.56 35.37
N GLY A 704 -10.62 0.69 36.35
CA GLY A 704 -11.30 -0.59 36.64
C GLY A 704 -11.59 -1.65 35.56
N GLU A 705 -11.41 -1.41 34.27
CA GLU A 705 -11.75 -2.35 33.20
C GLU A 705 -10.50 -2.68 32.38
N ARG A 706 -10.08 -3.96 32.42
CA ARG A 706 -9.07 -4.49 31.48
C ARG A 706 -9.64 -4.37 30.07
N SER A 707 -9.21 -3.35 29.34
CA SER A 707 -9.49 -3.19 27.91
C SER A 707 -8.83 -4.31 27.10
N ASN A 708 -9.40 -4.60 25.93
CA ASN A 708 -8.80 -5.56 25.00
C ASN A 708 -7.46 -5.01 24.48
N PRO A 709 -6.40 -5.84 24.37
CA PRO A 709 -5.14 -5.39 23.80
C PRO A 709 -5.30 -5.04 22.32
N ARG A 710 -4.66 -3.95 21.89
CA ARG A 710 -4.72 -3.43 20.52
C ARG A 710 -3.32 -3.33 19.93
N LEU A 711 -3.17 -3.79 18.68
CA LEU A 711 -1.99 -3.56 17.85
C LEU A 711 -2.27 -2.41 16.89
N ILE A 712 -1.34 -1.47 16.80
CA ILE A 712 -1.45 -0.29 15.92
C ILE A 712 -0.27 -0.26 14.97
N ILE A 713 -0.59 -0.36 13.68
CA ILE A 713 0.38 -0.23 12.61
C ILE A 713 0.49 1.25 12.24
N LYS A 714 1.67 1.85 12.46
CA LYS A 714 1.95 3.25 12.09
C LYS A 714 2.66 3.39 10.75
N GLU A 715 3.52 2.44 10.39
CA GLU A 715 4.33 2.50 9.18
C GLU A 715 4.34 1.12 8.49
N LEU A 716 4.25 1.12 7.15
CA LEU A 716 4.32 -0.09 6.34
C LEU A 716 5.70 -0.23 5.67
N PRO A 717 6.11 -1.47 5.35
CA PRO A 717 7.27 -1.70 4.51
C PRO A 717 7.14 -1.01 3.16
N TYR A 718 8.29 -0.71 2.55
CA TYR A 718 8.37 -0.02 1.26
C TYR A 718 7.59 -0.77 0.16
N GLN A 719 6.81 -0.02 -0.63
CA GLN A 719 5.96 -0.52 -1.73
C GLN A 719 4.85 -1.51 -1.29
N VAL A 720 4.46 -1.51 -0.02
CA VAL A 720 3.29 -2.27 0.45
C VAL A 720 2.05 -1.37 0.42
N ASN A 721 1.03 -1.83 -0.30
CA ASN A 721 -0.27 -1.17 -0.34
C ASN A 721 -1.07 -1.47 0.94
N LYS A 722 -1.56 -0.42 1.61
CA LYS A 722 -2.31 -0.54 2.87
C LYS A 722 -3.59 -1.34 2.70
N ALA A 723 -4.40 -1.03 1.69
CA ALA A 723 -5.68 -1.70 1.46
C ALA A 723 -5.49 -3.22 1.27
N ASN A 724 -4.56 -3.62 0.40
CA ASN A 724 -4.25 -5.03 0.15
C ASN A 724 -3.78 -5.77 1.42
N LEU A 725 -3.04 -5.09 2.31
CA LEU A 725 -2.60 -5.69 3.58
C LEU A 725 -3.79 -5.94 4.52
N VAL A 726 -4.68 -4.96 4.65
CA VAL A 726 -5.92 -5.08 5.44
C VAL A 726 -6.78 -6.24 4.89
N GLU A 727 -6.80 -6.45 3.58
CA GLU A 727 -7.46 -7.59 2.91
C GLU A 727 -6.86 -8.93 3.32
N GLU A 728 -5.54 -9.03 3.26
CA GLU A 728 -4.80 -10.23 3.60
C GLU A 728 -5.07 -10.62 5.07
N ILE A 729 -5.03 -9.65 5.98
CA ILE A 729 -5.35 -9.87 7.41
C ILE A 729 -6.80 -10.33 7.58
N ALA A 730 -7.75 -9.68 6.93
CA ALA A 730 -9.17 -10.06 7.03
C ALA A 730 -9.42 -11.50 6.54
N ASN A 731 -8.77 -11.91 5.44
CA ASN A 731 -8.84 -13.26 4.93
C ASN A 731 -8.22 -14.29 5.90
N LEU A 732 -7.08 -13.98 6.52
CA LEU A 732 -6.46 -14.85 7.53
C LEU A 732 -7.36 -15.08 8.76
N VAL A 733 -8.14 -14.08 9.15
CA VAL A 733 -9.12 -14.19 10.23
C VAL A 733 -10.32 -15.05 9.80
N GLN A 734 -10.81 -14.87 8.57
CA GLN A 734 -11.92 -15.68 8.02
C GLN A 734 -11.53 -17.16 7.88
N ASP A 735 -10.31 -17.43 7.42
CA ASP A 735 -9.72 -18.77 7.27
C ASP A 735 -9.37 -19.43 8.62
N LYS A 736 -9.63 -18.75 9.75
CA LYS A 736 -9.29 -19.19 11.12
C LYS A 736 -7.81 -19.49 11.33
N LYS A 737 -6.91 -18.87 10.56
CA LYS A 737 -5.46 -18.97 10.76
C LYS A 737 -4.98 -18.12 11.94
N ILE A 738 -5.63 -16.97 12.17
CA ILE A 738 -5.35 -16.08 13.32
C ILE A 738 -6.69 -15.72 14.01
N PRO A 739 -7.31 -16.67 14.75
CA PRO A 739 -8.62 -16.48 15.36
C PRO A 739 -8.62 -15.50 16.55
N GLU A 740 -7.46 -15.03 17.01
CA GLU A 740 -7.29 -14.12 18.15
C GLU A 740 -7.72 -12.68 17.83
N ILE A 741 -7.78 -12.32 16.54
CA ILE A 741 -8.20 -10.98 16.09
C ILE A 741 -9.72 -10.90 16.13
N THR A 742 -10.23 -9.90 16.84
CA THR A 742 -11.66 -9.63 17.02
C THR A 742 -12.18 -8.60 16.01
N SER A 743 -11.41 -7.55 15.76
CA SER A 743 -11.80 -6.43 14.89
C SER A 743 -10.56 -5.83 14.23
N LEU A 744 -10.74 -5.37 12.99
CA LEU A 744 -9.74 -4.64 12.20
C LEU A 744 -10.38 -3.30 11.78
N ARG A 745 -9.70 -2.19 12.05
CA ARG A 745 -10.17 -0.83 11.72
C ARG A 745 -9.04 -0.01 11.11
N ASP A 746 -9.39 0.84 10.14
CA ASP A 746 -8.47 1.84 9.59
C ASP A 746 -8.89 3.23 10.10
N GLU A 747 -8.01 3.84 10.90
CA GLU A 747 -8.16 5.17 11.51
C GLU A 747 -7.15 6.16 10.88
N SER A 748 -6.61 5.86 9.70
CA SER A 748 -5.66 6.73 9.00
C SER A 748 -6.30 8.08 8.65
N ASP A 749 -5.57 9.17 8.89
CA ASP A 749 -6.00 10.54 8.59
C ASP A 749 -4.93 11.30 7.76
N ARG A 750 -5.10 12.62 7.61
CA ARG A 750 -4.10 13.46 6.91
C ARG A 750 -2.80 13.65 7.70
N ASN A 751 -2.77 13.26 8.98
CA ASN A 751 -1.63 13.43 9.89
C ASN A 751 -0.79 12.16 10.04
N GLY A 752 -1.32 11.00 9.64
CA GLY A 752 -0.56 9.76 9.60
C GLY A 752 -1.42 8.51 9.39
N MET A 753 -0.74 7.41 9.05
CA MET A 753 -1.39 6.12 8.93
C MET A 753 -1.60 5.49 10.32
N ARG A 754 -2.80 4.93 10.55
CA ARG A 754 -3.13 4.24 11.80
C ARG A 754 -4.10 3.09 11.53
N VAL A 755 -3.58 1.88 11.43
CA VAL A 755 -4.40 0.66 11.32
C VAL A 755 -4.47 -0.02 12.68
N VAL A 756 -5.68 -0.22 13.20
CA VAL A 756 -5.93 -0.77 14.54
C VAL A 756 -6.45 -2.21 14.43
N ILE A 757 -5.74 -3.13 15.08
CA ILE A 757 -6.13 -4.55 15.20
C ILE A 757 -6.47 -4.81 16.67
N GLU A 758 -7.71 -5.18 16.95
CA GLU A 758 -8.18 -5.47 18.30
C GLU A 758 -8.18 -6.99 18.55
N LEU A 759 -7.58 -7.41 19.65
CA LEU A 759 -7.39 -8.82 20.00
C LEU A 759 -8.39 -9.28 21.07
N LYS A 760 -8.61 -10.59 21.19
CA LYS A 760 -9.45 -11.18 22.26
C LYS A 760 -8.81 -10.99 23.64
N LYS A 761 -9.65 -10.93 24.69
CA LYS A 761 -9.21 -10.92 26.09
C LYS A 761 -8.29 -12.12 26.37
N ASN A 762 -7.13 -11.86 26.98
CA ASN A 762 -6.07 -12.83 27.30
C ASN A 762 -5.27 -13.39 26.10
N SER A 763 -5.35 -12.77 24.91
CA SER A 763 -4.46 -13.15 23.79
C SER A 763 -3.03 -12.72 24.07
N ASN A 764 -2.06 -13.58 23.78
CA ASN A 764 -0.64 -13.20 23.80
C ASN A 764 -0.34 -12.34 22.57
N VAL A 765 -0.01 -11.07 22.82
CA VAL A 765 0.18 -10.05 21.78
C VAL A 765 1.35 -10.39 20.87
N ASP A 766 2.45 -10.91 21.43
CA ASP A 766 3.68 -11.21 20.70
C ASP A 766 3.49 -12.40 19.75
N ILE A 767 2.73 -13.42 20.18
CA ILE A 767 2.39 -14.57 19.32
C ILE A 767 1.56 -14.13 18.12
N VAL A 768 0.53 -13.30 18.35
CA VAL A 768 -0.33 -12.80 17.27
C VAL A 768 0.48 -11.92 16.31
N LEU A 769 1.33 -11.05 16.84
CA LEU A 769 2.19 -10.18 16.05
C LEU A 769 3.18 -10.97 15.19
N ASN A 770 3.80 -12.01 15.73
CA ASN A 770 4.69 -12.91 14.98
C ASN A 770 3.94 -13.67 13.88
N ASN A 771 2.73 -14.15 14.16
CA ASN A 771 1.89 -14.77 13.14
C ASN A 771 1.50 -13.78 12.02
N LEU A 772 1.21 -12.53 12.36
CA LEU A 772 0.98 -11.48 11.38
C LEU A 772 2.21 -11.23 10.52
N TYR A 773 3.42 -11.12 11.09
CA TYR A 773 4.64 -10.98 10.31
C TYR A 773 4.93 -12.18 9.40
N LYS A 774 4.56 -13.39 9.82
CA LYS A 774 4.79 -14.62 9.04
C LYS A 774 3.84 -14.78 7.86
N HIS A 775 2.58 -14.37 8.03
CA HIS A 775 1.52 -14.65 7.07
C HIS A 775 1.07 -13.44 6.24
N THR A 776 1.59 -12.24 6.53
CA THR A 776 1.19 -11.01 5.84
C THR A 776 2.39 -10.24 5.32
N LYS A 777 2.14 -9.29 4.43
CA LYS A 777 3.15 -8.32 3.96
C LYS A 777 3.57 -7.27 4.99
N MET A 778 3.22 -7.44 6.28
CA MET A 778 3.83 -6.65 7.36
C MET A 778 5.32 -6.93 7.51
N ARG A 779 5.82 -8.07 7.03
CA ARG A 779 7.24 -8.34 6.89
C ARG A 779 7.53 -8.85 5.47
N ILE A 780 8.43 -8.20 4.76
CA ILE A 780 8.82 -8.56 3.39
C ILE A 780 10.34 -8.67 3.27
N SER A 781 10.81 -9.48 2.32
CA SER A 781 12.23 -9.52 1.96
C SER A 781 12.47 -8.56 0.79
N PHE A 782 13.47 -7.70 0.93
CA PHE A 782 13.94 -6.80 -0.13
C PHE A 782 15.31 -7.28 -0.62
N GLY A 783 15.37 -7.76 -1.86
CA GLY A 783 16.61 -8.20 -2.50
C GLY A 783 17.35 -7.02 -3.11
N ILE A 784 18.48 -6.63 -2.52
CA ILE A 784 19.37 -5.58 -3.00
C ILE A 784 20.24 -6.14 -4.13
N ASN A 785 20.23 -5.45 -5.27
CA ASN A 785 21.15 -5.70 -6.37
C ASN A 785 21.66 -4.37 -6.94
N LEU A 786 22.90 -4.03 -6.61
CA LEU A 786 23.60 -2.80 -6.98
C LEU A 786 24.15 -2.89 -8.41
N LEU A 787 23.24 -3.02 -9.38
CA LEU A 787 23.56 -3.11 -10.81
C LEU A 787 23.30 -1.76 -11.49
N ALA A 788 24.32 -1.16 -12.08
CA ALA A 788 24.24 0.08 -12.85
C ALA A 788 25.13 0.02 -14.10
N ILE A 789 24.96 0.99 -14.99
CA ILE A 789 25.84 1.17 -16.15
C ILE A 789 27.07 1.96 -15.70
N ASP A 790 28.24 1.42 -16.00
CA ASP A 790 29.54 2.05 -15.81
C ASP A 790 30.29 2.01 -17.15
N HIS A 791 30.65 3.17 -17.68
CA HIS A 791 31.25 3.35 -19.01
C HIS A 791 30.58 2.53 -20.14
N GLY A 792 29.24 2.58 -20.20
CA GLY A 792 28.45 1.89 -21.22
C GLY A 792 28.29 0.38 -21.02
N ARG A 793 28.71 -0.18 -19.88
CA ARG A 793 28.58 -1.62 -19.58
C ARG A 793 27.84 -1.84 -18.26
N PRO A 794 26.91 -2.82 -18.18
CA PRO A 794 26.26 -3.17 -16.93
C PRO A 794 27.25 -3.87 -15.99
N ARG A 795 27.44 -3.32 -14.78
CA ARG A 795 28.33 -3.88 -13.75
C ARG A 795 27.63 -3.91 -12.40
N ILE A 796 27.86 -4.98 -11.64
CA ILE A 796 27.51 -5.05 -10.23
C ILE A 796 28.60 -4.27 -9.49
N LEU A 797 28.21 -3.27 -8.72
CA LEU A 797 29.10 -2.37 -8.01
C LEU A 797 28.91 -2.52 -6.50
N ASN A 798 29.99 -2.38 -5.75
CA ASN A 798 29.93 -2.24 -4.30
C ASN A 798 29.71 -0.77 -3.89
N LEU A 799 29.51 -0.49 -2.59
CA LEU A 799 29.20 0.89 -2.13
C LEU A 799 30.33 1.88 -2.46
N ARG A 800 31.60 1.47 -2.27
CA ARG A 800 32.77 2.30 -2.56
C ARG A 800 32.88 2.60 -4.05
N GLU A 801 32.64 1.61 -4.91
CA GLU A 801 32.68 1.76 -6.36
C GLU A 801 31.61 2.72 -6.86
N ILE A 802 30.38 2.67 -6.32
CA ILE A 802 29.33 3.64 -6.69
C ILE A 802 29.73 5.06 -6.31
N ILE A 803 30.24 5.26 -5.09
CA ILE A 803 30.73 6.57 -4.63
C ILE A 803 31.87 7.05 -5.53
N LYS A 804 32.79 6.16 -5.90
CA LYS A 804 33.89 6.46 -6.82
C LYS A 804 33.39 6.90 -8.19
N CYS A 805 32.47 6.17 -8.82
CA CYS A 805 31.89 6.56 -10.12
C CYS A 805 31.25 7.95 -10.05
N PHE A 806 30.56 8.28 -8.96
CA PHE A 806 29.99 9.61 -8.75
C PHE A 806 31.08 10.69 -8.58
N LEU A 807 32.11 10.43 -7.78
CA LEU A 807 33.23 11.35 -7.56
C LEU A 807 34.04 11.62 -8.83
N ASP A 808 34.33 10.58 -9.61
CA ASP A 808 35.05 10.69 -10.89
C ASP A 808 34.24 11.53 -11.89
N HIS A 809 32.93 11.30 -11.97
CA HIS A 809 32.02 12.14 -12.76
C HIS A 809 31.99 13.58 -12.26
N ARG A 810 31.91 13.79 -10.94
CA ARG A 810 31.87 15.14 -10.35
C ARG A 810 33.17 15.89 -10.61
N LYS A 811 34.31 15.22 -10.53
CA LYS A 811 35.63 15.77 -10.87
C LYS A 811 35.67 16.22 -12.33
N ASP A 812 35.25 15.37 -13.27
CA ASP A 812 35.19 15.73 -14.71
C ASP A 812 34.28 16.94 -14.96
N VAL A 813 33.09 16.97 -14.35
CA VAL A 813 32.14 18.09 -14.46
C VAL A 813 32.73 19.38 -13.89
N VAL A 814 33.35 19.34 -12.71
CA VAL A 814 33.95 20.52 -12.08
C VAL A 814 35.16 21.00 -12.86
N GLU A 815 35.97 20.10 -13.41
CA GLU A 815 37.11 20.44 -14.26
C GLU A 815 36.63 21.15 -15.54
N LYS A 816 35.66 20.58 -16.26
CA LYS A 816 35.07 21.17 -17.47
C LYS A 816 34.43 22.53 -17.19
N ARG A 817 33.66 22.64 -16.10
CA ARG A 817 33.07 23.91 -15.64
C ARG A 817 34.15 24.95 -15.37
N THR A 818 35.23 24.57 -14.68
CA THR A 818 36.33 25.47 -14.33
C THR A 818 37.09 25.91 -15.58
N ARG A 819 37.33 25.02 -16.55
CA ARG A 819 37.92 25.34 -17.86
C ARG A 819 37.02 26.29 -18.66
N TYR A 820 35.70 26.07 -18.66
CA TYR A 820 34.73 26.94 -19.32
C TYR A 820 34.74 28.35 -18.71
N ASP A 821 34.60 28.44 -17.39
CA ASP A 821 34.60 29.70 -16.66
C ASP A 821 35.95 30.43 -16.83
N LEU A 822 37.07 29.70 -16.84
CA LEU A 822 38.41 30.24 -17.10
C LEU A 822 38.53 30.80 -18.52
N ARG A 823 38.06 30.06 -19.52
CA ARG A 823 38.05 30.52 -20.92
C ARG A 823 37.21 31.79 -21.07
N LYS A 824 36.02 31.83 -20.49
CA LYS A 824 35.15 33.01 -20.50
C LYS A 824 35.75 34.21 -19.76
N ALA A 825 36.37 33.98 -18.60
CA ALA A 825 37.05 35.02 -17.84
C ALA A 825 38.25 35.59 -18.62
N LYS A 826 39.06 34.74 -19.26
CA LYS A 826 40.18 35.17 -20.12
C LYS A 826 39.70 35.94 -21.35
N GLU A 827 38.67 35.46 -22.05
CA GLU A 827 38.04 36.17 -23.18
C GLU A 827 37.59 37.57 -22.75
N ARG A 828 36.94 37.69 -21.57
CA ARG A 828 36.46 38.98 -21.04
C ARG A 828 37.60 39.88 -20.59
N ALA A 829 38.57 39.36 -19.84
CA ALA A 829 39.75 40.11 -19.38
C ALA A 829 40.56 40.65 -20.57
N HIS A 830 40.70 39.87 -21.64
CA HIS A 830 41.34 40.29 -22.89
C HIS A 830 40.63 41.51 -23.50
N ILE A 831 39.30 41.52 -23.54
CA ILE A 831 38.54 42.69 -24.03
C ILE A 831 38.74 43.92 -23.12
N LEU A 832 38.65 43.75 -21.80
CA LEU A 832 38.82 44.85 -20.84
C LEU A 832 40.23 45.43 -20.86
N GLU A 833 41.25 44.60 -21.09
CA GLU A 833 42.63 45.06 -21.27
C GLU A 833 42.77 45.99 -22.49
N GLY A 834 42.14 45.62 -23.61
CA GLY A 834 42.07 46.49 -24.80
C GLY A 834 41.35 47.81 -24.50
N LEU A 835 40.23 47.76 -23.78
CA LEU A 835 39.51 48.98 -23.35
C LEU A 835 40.33 49.83 -22.39
N LYS A 836 41.08 49.23 -21.46
CA LYS A 836 42.00 49.93 -20.54
C LYS A 836 43.10 50.67 -21.30
N ILE A 837 43.71 50.01 -22.29
CA ILE A 837 44.73 50.63 -23.17
C ILE A 837 44.10 51.81 -23.93
N ALA A 838 42.89 51.63 -24.46
CA ALA A 838 42.19 52.68 -25.20
C ALA A 838 41.79 53.87 -24.31
N LEU A 839 41.31 53.63 -23.09
CA LEU A 839 40.94 54.67 -22.12
C LEU A 839 42.17 55.47 -21.65
N SER A 840 43.33 54.81 -21.51
CA SER A 840 44.59 55.47 -21.14
C SER A 840 45.16 56.35 -22.27
N ASN A 841 44.75 56.11 -23.53
CA ASN A 841 45.26 56.80 -24.72
C ASN A 841 44.12 57.39 -25.57
N ILE A 842 43.05 57.89 -24.93
CA ILE A 842 41.78 58.19 -25.59
C ILE A 842 41.90 59.22 -26.72
N ASP A 843 42.72 60.26 -26.53
CA ASP A 843 42.90 61.31 -27.54
C ASP A 843 43.54 60.75 -28.81
N GLU A 844 44.52 59.85 -28.68
CA GLU A 844 45.19 59.21 -29.82
C GLU A 844 44.23 58.24 -30.54
N VAL A 845 43.44 57.47 -29.79
CA VAL A 845 42.41 56.58 -30.35
C VAL A 845 41.37 57.37 -31.14
N VAL A 846 40.85 58.47 -30.59
CA VAL A 846 39.88 59.33 -31.28
C VAL A 846 40.49 59.96 -32.53
N GLN A 847 41.76 60.38 -32.49
CA GLN A 847 42.46 60.91 -33.66
C GLN A 847 42.64 59.86 -34.76
N ILE A 848 42.99 58.62 -34.42
CA ILE A 848 43.12 57.51 -35.38
C ILE A 848 41.78 57.23 -36.04
N ILE A 849 40.68 57.21 -35.26
CA ILE A 849 39.33 56.99 -35.76
C ILE A 849 38.91 58.15 -36.68
N LYS A 850 39.08 59.41 -36.26
CA LYS A 850 38.71 60.61 -37.05
C LYS A 850 39.52 60.77 -38.35
N LYS A 851 40.79 60.36 -38.37
CA LYS A 851 41.67 60.45 -39.56
C LYS A 851 41.50 59.26 -40.52
N SER A 852 40.76 58.23 -40.15
CA SER A 852 40.55 57.04 -40.98
C SER A 852 39.31 57.20 -41.85
N LYS A 853 39.41 56.82 -43.14
CA LYS A 853 38.31 57.00 -44.12
C LYS A 853 37.17 56.00 -43.94
N ASN A 854 37.42 54.84 -43.32
CA ASN A 854 36.41 53.80 -43.07
C ASN A 854 36.77 52.98 -41.83
N VAL A 855 35.81 52.18 -41.34
CA VAL A 855 35.93 51.37 -40.12
C VAL A 855 37.06 50.34 -40.22
N ASN A 856 37.23 49.69 -41.38
CA ASN A 856 38.26 48.67 -41.58
C ASN A 856 39.69 49.24 -41.48
N ILE A 857 39.92 50.46 -41.99
CA ILE A 857 41.21 51.16 -41.87
C ILE A 857 41.44 51.58 -40.41
N ALA A 858 40.42 52.09 -39.72
CA ALA A 858 40.52 52.45 -38.31
C ALA A 858 40.85 51.22 -37.44
N HIS A 859 40.13 50.12 -37.65
CA HIS A 859 40.36 48.82 -37.00
C HIS A 859 41.80 48.33 -37.20
N SER A 860 42.28 48.28 -38.45
CA SER A 860 43.64 47.84 -38.78
C SER A 860 44.73 48.75 -38.19
N LYS A 861 44.50 50.06 -38.14
CA LYS A 861 45.42 51.04 -37.54
C LYS A 861 45.46 50.92 -36.02
N LEU A 862 44.32 50.75 -35.36
CA LEU A 862 44.26 50.52 -33.91
C LEU A 862 44.99 49.22 -33.54
N LYS A 863 44.79 48.16 -34.35
CA LYS A 863 45.47 46.88 -34.20
C LYS A 863 47.00 47.02 -34.25
N SER A 864 47.51 47.61 -35.33
CA SER A 864 48.96 47.77 -35.55
C SER A 864 49.61 48.76 -34.57
N ARG A 865 48.92 49.85 -34.19
CA ARG A 865 49.48 50.89 -33.32
C ARG A 865 49.60 50.44 -31.87
N PHE A 866 48.56 49.80 -31.33
CA PHE A 866 48.48 49.43 -29.91
C PHE A 866 48.71 47.93 -29.66
N GLY A 867 49.06 47.15 -30.70
CA GLY A 867 49.29 45.71 -30.57
C GLY A 867 48.05 44.90 -30.18
N LEU A 868 46.86 45.37 -30.59
CA LEU A 868 45.58 44.81 -30.15
C LEU A 868 45.18 43.59 -30.99
N SER A 869 44.28 42.74 -30.47
CA SER A 869 43.62 41.70 -31.26
C SER A 869 42.44 42.25 -32.07
N ASP A 870 41.94 41.48 -33.03
CA ASP A 870 40.77 41.88 -33.84
C ASP A 870 39.52 42.12 -32.97
N ILE A 871 39.32 41.31 -31.93
CA ILE A 871 38.19 41.42 -31.00
C ILE A 871 38.34 42.68 -30.12
N GLN A 872 39.56 42.99 -29.66
CA GLN A 872 39.82 44.20 -28.87
C GLN A 872 39.63 45.48 -29.69
N ALA A 873 40.19 45.53 -30.90
CA ALA A 873 40.04 46.67 -31.78
C ALA A 873 38.57 46.92 -32.15
N GLN A 874 37.79 45.86 -32.37
CA GLN A 874 36.35 45.96 -32.59
C GLN A 874 35.63 46.47 -31.33
N ALA A 875 35.93 45.93 -30.15
CA ALA A 875 35.32 46.37 -28.90
C ALA A 875 35.58 47.86 -28.57
N ILE A 876 36.74 48.39 -28.97
CA ILE A 876 37.07 49.83 -28.85
C ILE A 876 36.22 50.67 -29.82
N LEU A 877 36.01 50.20 -31.05
CA LEU A 877 35.14 50.88 -32.01
C LEU A 877 33.66 50.88 -31.57
N ASP A 878 33.22 49.82 -30.90
CA ASP A 878 31.87 49.68 -30.36
C ASP A 878 31.67 50.41 -29.02
N MET A 879 32.70 51.09 -28.51
CA MET A 879 32.66 51.81 -27.24
C MET A 879 31.75 53.04 -27.32
N LYS A 880 30.84 53.17 -26.35
CA LYS A 880 29.94 54.33 -26.22
C LYS A 880 30.60 55.45 -25.43
N LEU A 881 30.32 56.71 -25.78
CA LEU A 881 30.87 57.90 -25.12
C LEU A 881 30.64 57.93 -23.59
N GLN A 882 29.53 57.38 -23.09
CA GLN A 882 29.24 57.31 -21.65
C GLN A 882 30.28 56.52 -20.84
N ARG A 883 31.01 55.59 -21.48
CA ARG A 883 32.07 54.80 -20.83
C ARG A 883 33.33 55.61 -20.50
N LEU A 884 33.43 56.84 -21.03
CA LEU A 884 34.55 57.76 -20.79
C LEU A 884 34.40 58.56 -19.48
N THR A 885 33.29 58.40 -18.76
CA THR A 885 33.14 59.03 -17.43
C THR A 885 34.11 58.38 -16.45
N SER A 886 34.61 59.15 -15.48
CA SER A 886 35.59 58.65 -14.49
C SER A 886 35.07 57.43 -13.73
N LEU A 887 33.79 57.47 -13.30
CA LEU A 887 33.11 56.36 -12.63
C LEU A 887 33.04 55.07 -13.48
N GLU A 888 32.79 55.18 -14.79
CA GLU A 888 32.73 54.01 -15.67
C GLU A 888 34.13 53.45 -15.97
N THR A 889 35.14 54.31 -16.01
CA THR A 889 36.54 53.91 -16.15
C THR A 889 37.02 53.13 -14.92
N GLU A 890 36.70 53.63 -13.72
CA GLU A 890 36.98 52.94 -12.45
C GLU A 890 36.31 51.56 -12.40
N LYS A 891 35.01 51.47 -12.74
CA LYS A 891 34.31 50.18 -12.80
C LYS A 891 34.96 49.17 -13.75
N ILE A 892 35.48 49.62 -14.90
CA ILE A 892 36.17 48.74 -15.86
C ILE A 892 37.49 48.23 -15.26
N LEU A 893 38.23 49.08 -14.56
CA LEU A 893 39.47 48.69 -13.89
C LEU A 893 39.20 47.73 -12.72
N GLU A 894 38.18 47.98 -11.92
CA GLU A 894 37.72 47.09 -10.86
C GLU A 894 37.30 45.72 -11.43
N GLU A 895 36.43 45.69 -12.45
CA GLU A 895 36.00 44.47 -13.14
C GLU A 895 37.22 43.68 -13.68
N TYR A 896 38.19 44.37 -14.28
CA TYR A 896 39.42 43.74 -14.76
C TYR A 896 40.25 43.13 -13.62
N LEU A 897 40.46 43.86 -12.53
CA LEU A 897 41.22 43.36 -11.37
C LEU A 897 40.53 42.17 -10.70
N GLU A 898 39.21 42.20 -10.57
CA GLU A 898 38.41 41.07 -10.08
C GLU A 898 38.54 39.85 -10.99
N LEU A 899 38.48 40.04 -12.32
CA LEU A 899 38.66 38.95 -13.29
C LEU A 899 40.07 38.37 -13.24
N ILE A 900 41.12 39.17 -13.09
CA ILE A 900 42.48 38.66 -12.94
C ILE A 900 42.61 37.81 -11.66
N LYS A 901 42.05 38.28 -10.53
CA LYS A 901 42.00 37.47 -9.30
C LYS A 901 41.22 36.16 -9.52
N ARG A 902 40.11 36.22 -10.24
CA ARG A 902 39.29 35.03 -10.56
C ARG A 902 40.01 34.07 -11.48
N ILE A 903 40.73 34.54 -12.50
CA ILE A 903 41.55 33.73 -13.41
C ILE A 903 42.62 33.00 -12.61
N ALA A 904 43.37 33.70 -11.76
CA ALA A 904 44.39 33.10 -10.92
C ALA A 904 43.81 31.99 -10.01
N TYR A 905 42.64 32.23 -9.42
CA TYR A 905 41.93 31.23 -8.61
C TYR A 905 41.49 30.00 -9.43
N LEU A 906 40.95 30.21 -10.64
CA LEU A 906 40.50 29.11 -11.51
C LEU A 906 41.69 28.29 -12.05
N GLU A 907 42.81 28.94 -12.38
CA GLU A 907 44.05 28.25 -12.79
C GLU A 907 44.63 27.41 -11.65
N ASP A 908 44.64 27.94 -10.43
CA ASP A 908 45.09 27.24 -9.23
C ASP A 908 44.22 26.00 -8.93
N ILE A 909 42.90 26.06 -9.12
CA ILE A 909 42.02 24.87 -9.02
C ILE A 909 42.39 23.81 -10.06
N LEU A 910 42.65 24.19 -11.31
CA LEU A 910 42.99 23.25 -12.38
C LEU A 910 44.37 22.61 -12.19
N GLN A 911 45.31 23.31 -11.55
CA GLN A 911 46.64 22.79 -11.25
C GLN A 911 46.68 21.92 -9.98
N ASN A 912 45.78 22.16 -9.02
CA ASN A 912 45.77 21.51 -7.73
C ASN A 912 44.54 20.62 -7.53
N GLU A 913 44.71 19.32 -7.78
CA GLU A 913 43.65 18.33 -7.60
C GLU A 913 43.09 18.31 -6.18
N LYS A 914 43.93 18.49 -5.13
CA LYS A 914 43.44 18.53 -3.74
C LYS A 914 42.49 19.71 -3.52
N LYS A 915 42.79 20.89 -4.08
CA LYS A 915 41.89 22.05 -3.99
C LYS A 915 40.57 21.81 -4.72
N MET A 916 40.62 21.17 -5.89
CA MET A 916 39.40 20.78 -6.61
C MET A 916 38.54 19.80 -5.81
N MET A 917 39.15 18.80 -5.17
CA MET A 917 38.43 17.85 -4.31
C MET A 917 37.85 18.53 -3.05
N LEU A 918 38.58 19.49 -2.45
CA LEU A 918 38.07 20.31 -1.35
C LEU A 918 36.86 21.17 -1.77
N LEU A 919 36.92 21.78 -2.96
CA LEU A 919 35.79 22.52 -3.52
C LEU A 919 34.55 21.61 -3.71
N ILE A 920 34.76 20.39 -4.23
CA ILE A 920 33.69 19.40 -4.36
C ILE A 920 33.10 19.05 -2.99
N LYS A 921 33.95 18.86 -1.97
CA LYS A 921 33.52 18.59 -0.60
C LYS A 921 32.69 19.74 -0.03
N GLU A 922 33.12 20.99 -0.20
CA GLU A 922 32.38 22.18 0.25
C GLU A 922 31.00 22.29 -0.42
N GLU A 923 30.92 22.10 -1.75
CA GLU A 923 29.65 22.10 -2.47
C GLU A 923 28.70 20.99 -1.99
N LEU A 924 29.23 19.79 -1.67
CA LEU A 924 28.43 18.70 -1.13
C LEU A 924 27.95 18.98 0.30
N LEU A 925 28.77 19.60 1.15
CA LEU A 925 28.37 19.99 2.50
C LEU A 925 27.28 21.08 2.49
N ASP A 926 27.33 22.03 1.56
CA ASP A 926 26.24 23.00 1.36
C ASP A 926 24.92 22.31 0.98
N LEU A 927 24.97 21.30 0.10
CA LEU A 927 23.79 20.48 -0.24
C LEU A 927 23.25 19.71 0.95
N LYS A 928 24.13 19.21 1.83
CA LYS A 928 23.75 18.55 3.08
C LYS A 928 22.97 19.49 4.00
N GLU A 929 23.39 20.75 4.12
CA GLU A 929 22.68 21.75 4.93
C GLU A 929 21.34 22.17 4.30
N LYS A 930 21.32 22.33 2.97
CA LYS A 930 20.14 22.81 2.24
C LYS A 930 19.01 21.79 2.11
N TYR A 931 19.36 20.50 1.97
CA TYR A 931 18.40 19.42 1.66
C TYR A 931 18.43 18.22 2.61
N GLY A 932 19.33 18.18 3.60
CA GLY A 932 19.45 17.06 4.52
C GLY A 932 18.22 16.89 5.43
N ASP A 933 17.73 15.66 5.56
CA ASP A 933 16.64 15.28 6.46
C ASP A 933 17.07 14.24 7.50
N GLU A 934 16.26 14.04 8.53
CA GLU A 934 16.48 13.01 9.53
C GLU A 934 16.14 11.60 8.99
N ARG A 935 16.76 10.59 9.60
CA ARG A 935 16.51 9.20 9.25
C ARG A 935 15.05 8.83 9.52
N ARG A 936 14.41 8.10 8.59
CA ARG A 936 13.04 7.60 8.76
C ARG A 936 13.04 6.14 9.18
N THR A 937 13.81 5.30 8.48
CA THR A 937 13.86 3.85 8.74
C THR A 937 14.70 3.52 9.97
N MET A 938 14.18 2.66 10.85
CA MET A 938 14.91 2.14 12.00
C MET A 938 15.64 0.84 11.65
N ILE A 939 16.86 0.64 12.17
CA ILE A 939 17.63 -0.61 11.99
C ILE A 939 17.76 -1.27 13.35
N ILE A 940 17.30 -2.51 13.46
CA ILE A 940 17.42 -3.34 14.66
C ILE A 940 18.24 -4.59 14.33
N GLU A 941 18.90 -5.16 15.34
CA GLU A 941 19.54 -6.47 15.17
C GLU A 941 18.48 -7.54 14.89
N ASP A 942 18.84 -8.55 14.08
CA ASP A 942 17.94 -9.67 13.81
C ASP A 942 17.90 -10.51 15.10
N VAL A 943 16.93 -10.20 15.96
CA VAL A 943 16.53 -11.12 17.00
C VAL A 943 15.88 -12.26 16.22
N GLY A 944 16.57 -13.39 16.11
CA GLY A 944 16.21 -14.51 15.23
C GLY A 944 14.74 -14.93 15.33
N GLU A 945 14.29 -15.82 14.45
CA GLU A 945 12.93 -16.36 14.56
C GLU A 945 12.74 -16.99 15.94
N HIS A 946 12.07 -16.27 16.84
CA HIS A 946 11.75 -16.80 18.14
C HIS A 946 10.73 -17.89 17.91
N ASN A 947 11.08 -19.09 18.33
CA ASN A 947 10.09 -20.15 18.38
C ASN A 947 9.10 -19.78 19.47
N ILE A 948 7.84 -20.23 19.35
CA ILE A 948 6.82 -20.03 20.39
C ILE A 948 7.34 -20.44 21.78
N GLU A 949 8.29 -21.37 21.79
CA GLU A 949 9.01 -21.95 22.93
C GLU A 949 9.84 -20.91 23.72
N ASP A 950 10.38 -19.87 23.07
CA ASP A 950 11.22 -18.84 23.73
C ASP A 950 10.40 -17.91 24.66
N PHE A 951 9.08 -17.94 24.55
CA PHE A 951 8.15 -17.15 25.37
C PHE A 951 7.50 -17.97 26.49
N ILE A 952 7.82 -19.27 26.62
CA ILE A 952 7.28 -20.15 27.66
C ILE A 952 8.34 -20.28 28.77
N ALA A 953 8.03 -19.80 29.98
CA ALA A 953 8.91 -19.93 31.14
C ALA A 953 9.10 -21.42 31.50
N GLU A 954 10.34 -21.84 31.77
CA GLU A 954 10.63 -23.21 32.19
C GLU A 954 10.08 -23.49 33.59
N GLU A 955 9.16 -24.45 33.70
CA GLU A 955 8.52 -24.83 34.96
C GLU A 955 8.51 -26.35 35.14
N ASP A 956 8.76 -26.80 36.37
CA ASP A 956 8.65 -28.20 36.76
C ASP A 956 7.18 -28.65 36.84
N ILE A 957 6.85 -29.62 36.01
CA ILE A 957 5.51 -30.19 35.90
C ILE A 957 5.50 -31.69 36.17
N VAL A 958 4.41 -32.13 36.79
CA VAL A 958 4.05 -33.52 36.99
C VAL A 958 3.07 -33.92 35.90
N ILE A 959 3.39 -34.98 35.17
CA ILE A 959 2.51 -35.59 34.19
C ILE A 959 1.95 -36.87 34.79
N THR A 960 0.62 -36.99 34.78
CA THR A 960 -0.08 -38.19 35.25
C THR A 960 -0.81 -38.86 34.10
N TYR A 961 -0.64 -40.17 33.98
CA TYR A 961 -1.33 -41.04 33.04
C TYR A 961 -2.20 -42.06 33.81
N THR A 962 -3.48 -42.19 33.49
CA THR A 962 -4.43 -43.10 34.16
C THR A 962 -4.61 -44.43 33.42
N GLN A 963 -5.13 -45.44 34.10
CA GLN A 963 -5.42 -46.76 33.52
C GLN A 963 -6.48 -46.68 32.40
N ASP A 964 -7.47 -45.79 32.52
CA ASP A 964 -8.42 -45.51 31.45
C ASP A 964 -7.82 -44.70 30.28
N GLY A 965 -6.52 -44.43 30.32
CA GLY A 965 -5.79 -43.77 29.24
C GLY A 965 -5.93 -42.26 29.23
N TYR A 966 -6.14 -41.60 30.37
CA TYR A 966 -6.17 -40.13 30.43
C TYR A 966 -4.82 -39.54 30.83
N LEU A 967 -4.43 -38.46 30.17
CA LEU A 967 -3.19 -37.74 30.38
C LEU A 967 -3.47 -36.29 30.82
N LYS A 968 -2.75 -35.80 31.84
CA LYS A 968 -2.77 -34.38 32.26
C LYS A 968 -1.42 -33.93 32.82
N ARG A 969 -1.19 -32.61 32.78
CA ARG A 969 -0.09 -31.95 33.50
C ARG A 969 -0.57 -31.17 34.72
N LEU A 970 0.24 -31.15 35.78
CA LEU A 970 0.02 -30.50 37.07
C LEU A 970 1.33 -29.83 37.56
N PRO A 971 1.32 -28.65 38.18
CA PRO A 971 2.52 -28.08 38.82
C PRO A 971 3.00 -28.93 40.01
N LEU A 972 4.33 -29.10 40.14
CA LEU A 972 4.96 -29.93 41.18
C LEU A 972 4.63 -29.49 42.62
N SER A 973 4.43 -28.18 42.83
CA SER A 973 4.08 -27.55 44.12
C SER A 973 2.78 -28.07 44.77
N THR A 974 2.03 -28.92 44.07
CA THR A 974 0.73 -29.42 44.50
C THR A 974 0.80 -30.58 45.54
N TYR A 975 1.92 -31.33 45.68
CA TYR A 975 1.98 -32.56 46.52
C TYR A 975 2.86 -32.41 47.79
N ARG A 976 2.38 -32.79 49.00
CA ARG A 976 3.13 -32.78 50.30
C ARG A 976 3.34 -34.19 50.91
N SER A 977 4.41 -34.42 51.69
CA SER A 977 4.85 -35.72 52.26
C SER A 977 4.13 -36.17 53.57
N GLN A 978 4.09 -37.48 53.87
CA GLN A 978 3.52 -38.12 55.09
C GLN A 978 4.37 -39.32 55.57
N ARG A 979 4.31 -39.69 56.86
CA ARG A 979 5.10 -40.79 57.51
C ARG A 979 4.38 -42.16 57.55
N ARG A 980 5.14 -43.23 57.85
CA ARG A 980 4.69 -44.65 57.89
C ARG A 980 3.50 -44.94 58.81
N GLY A 981 2.60 -45.84 58.36
CA GLY A 981 1.45 -46.32 59.13
C GLY A 981 0.20 -45.43 59.11
N GLY A 982 0.21 -44.34 58.33
CA GLY A 982 -0.95 -43.46 58.19
C GLY A 982 -2.13 -44.07 57.42
N LYS A 983 -3.37 -43.73 57.80
CA LYS A 983 -4.54 -43.90 56.93
C LYS A 983 -4.42 -42.88 55.79
N GLY A 984 -4.18 -43.35 54.56
CA GLY A 984 -4.03 -42.49 53.37
C GLY A 984 -5.23 -41.57 53.15
N LYS A 985 -5.00 -40.41 52.51
CA LYS A 985 -6.08 -39.50 52.09
C LYS A 985 -6.62 -39.92 50.71
N ILE A 986 -7.92 -39.76 50.51
CA ILE A 986 -8.59 -40.02 49.22
C ILE A 986 -8.03 -39.05 48.17
N GLY A 987 -7.31 -39.56 47.18
CA GLY A 987 -6.61 -38.76 46.17
C GLY A 987 -7.49 -38.27 45.00
N MET A 988 -8.68 -38.84 44.81
CA MET A 988 -9.57 -38.56 43.67
C MET A 988 -11.02 -38.96 43.98
N THR A 989 -12.00 -38.19 43.50
CA THR A 989 -13.41 -38.63 43.40
C THR A 989 -13.74 -38.87 41.93
N THR A 990 -13.70 -40.13 41.50
CA THR A 990 -14.24 -40.62 40.24
C THR A 990 -15.29 -41.69 40.54
N LYS A 991 -16.16 -42.01 39.57
CA LYS A 991 -17.03 -43.20 39.70
C LYS A 991 -16.10 -44.42 39.81
N THR A 992 -16.06 -44.99 41.01
CA THR A 992 -15.55 -46.30 41.45
C THR A 992 -14.22 -46.90 40.95
N GLU A 993 -13.62 -46.62 39.78
CA GLU A 993 -12.53 -47.53 39.28
C GLU A 993 -11.41 -46.94 38.35
N ASP A 994 -11.16 -45.63 38.21
CA ASP A 994 -10.02 -45.13 37.37
C ASP A 994 -8.81 -44.67 38.22
N PHE A 995 -7.66 -45.33 38.07
CA PHE A 995 -6.44 -45.15 38.87
C PHE A 995 -5.29 -44.55 38.04
N VAL A 996 -4.40 -43.79 38.69
CA VAL A 996 -3.16 -43.31 38.06
C VAL A 996 -2.22 -44.48 37.83
N ASP A 997 -1.95 -44.79 36.56
CA ASP A 997 -1.05 -45.86 36.12
C ASP A 997 0.42 -45.42 36.24
N GLN A 998 0.73 -44.20 35.76
CA GLN A 998 2.09 -43.66 35.75
C GLN A 998 2.15 -42.18 36.14
N LEU A 999 3.23 -41.79 36.82
CA LEU A 999 3.51 -40.41 37.24
C LEU A 999 4.97 -40.07 36.92
N PHE A 1000 5.20 -38.92 36.27
CA PHE A 1000 6.54 -38.45 35.91
C PHE A 1000 6.70 -36.97 36.19
N VAL A 1001 7.93 -36.56 36.52
CA VAL A 1001 8.31 -35.15 36.70
C VAL A 1001 9.26 -34.76 35.58
N THR A 1002 8.91 -33.69 34.86
CA THR A 1002 9.68 -33.12 33.75
C THR A 1002 9.46 -31.62 33.68
N THR A 1003 10.20 -30.92 32.82
CA THR A 1003 9.92 -29.52 32.49
C THR A 1003 8.92 -29.43 31.34
N ASN A 1004 8.18 -28.32 31.28
CA ASN A 1004 7.21 -28.03 30.23
C ASN A 1004 7.80 -27.91 28.81
N LEU A 1005 9.12 -27.68 28.68
CA LEU A 1005 9.82 -27.54 27.39
C LEU A 1005 10.34 -28.86 26.82
N HIS A 1006 10.41 -29.94 27.61
CA HIS A 1006 10.93 -31.23 27.13
C HIS A 1006 10.03 -31.93 26.09
N ASP A 1007 10.65 -32.75 25.23
CA ASP A 1007 9.97 -33.72 24.36
C ASP A 1007 9.65 -35.00 25.15
N ILE A 1008 8.45 -35.54 24.98
CA ILE A 1008 8.04 -36.79 25.61
C ILE A 1008 7.85 -37.85 24.52
N LEU A 1009 8.58 -38.95 24.66
CA LEU A 1009 8.40 -40.14 23.85
C LEU A 1009 7.41 -41.09 24.52
N PHE A 1010 6.35 -41.43 23.80
CA PHE A 1010 5.27 -42.32 24.24
C PHE A 1010 5.43 -43.68 23.59
N PHE A 1011 5.91 -44.68 24.34
CA PHE A 1011 6.02 -46.06 23.85
C PHE A 1011 4.76 -46.85 24.17
N THR A 1012 4.27 -47.65 23.22
CA THR A 1012 3.03 -48.40 23.36
C THR A 1012 3.26 -49.90 23.56
N ASN A 1013 2.26 -50.62 24.07
CA ASN A 1013 2.29 -52.08 24.22
C ASN A 1013 2.47 -52.81 22.89
N LYS A 1014 1.99 -52.23 21.79
CA LYS A 1014 2.16 -52.73 20.41
C LYS A 1014 3.54 -52.40 19.80
N GLY A 1015 4.42 -51.73 20.53
CA GLY A 1015 5.80 -51.47 20.11
C GLY A 1015 5.97 -50.24 19.21
N ASN A 1016 5.00 -49.32 19.21
CA ASN A 1016 5.10 -48.03 18.52
C ASN A 1016 5.63 -46.95 19.47
N VAL A 1017 6.13 -45.86 18.89
CA VAL A 1017 6.54 -44.65 19.61
C VAL A 1017 5.96 -43.40 18.97
N TYR A 1018 5.50 -42.48 19.81
CA TYR A 1018 4.97 -41.16 19.44
C TYR A 1018 5.74 -40.07 20.17
N LYS A 1019 5.70 -38.84 19.64
CA LYS A 1019 6.35 -37.67 20.24
C LYS A 1019 5.36 -36.55 20.48
N ARG A 1020 5.35 -35.96 21.68
CA ARG A 1020 4.69 -34.67 21.98
C ARG A 1020 5.55 -33.82 22.89
N ARG A 1021 5.45 -32.50 22.73
CA ARG A 1021 6.03 -31.55 23.68
C ARG A 1021 5.22 -31.56 24.97
N ALA A 1022 5.88 -31.39 26.12
CA ALA A 1022 5.21 -31.47 27.41
C ALA A 1022 4.15 -30.36 27.61
N TYR A 1023 4.38 -29.13 27.14
CA TYR A 1023 3.39 -28.04 27.20
C TYR A 1023 2.13 -28.27 26.33
N GLN A 1024 2.19 -29.17 25.34
CA GLN A 1024 1.04 -29.53 24.50
C GLN A 1024 0.07 -30.46 25.24
N ILE A 1025 0.47 -31.00 26.39
CA ILE A 1025 -0.41 -31.78 27.26
C ILE A 1025 -1.26 -30.80 28.06
N PRO A 1026 -2.60 -30.94 28.03
CA PRO A 1026 -3.48 -30.02 28.73
C PRO A 1026 -3.26 -30.03 30.24
N GLU A 1027 -3.30 -28.84 30.82
CA GLU A 1027 -3.26 -28.64 32.27
C GLU A 1027 -4.61 -29.03 32.88
N GLY A 1028 -4.57 -29.73 34.00
CA GLY A 1028 -5.78 -30.17 34.67
C GLY A 1028 -5.64 -30.07 36.18
N GLY A 1029 -6.67 -29.56 36.87
CA GLY A 1029 -6.73 -29.56 38.33
C GLY A 1029 -6.76 -30.97 38.94
N ARG A 1030 -6.54 -31.06 40.27
CA ARG A 1030 -6.53 -32.33 41.04
C ARG A 1030 -7.74 -33.23 40.78
N THR A 1031 -8.91 -32.64 40.63
CA THR A 1031 -10.20 -33.33 40.40
C THR A 1031 -10.54 -33.54 38.92
N SER A 1032 -9.76 -32.98 37.99
CA SER A 1032 -10.01 -33.12 36.55
C SER A 1032 -9.42 -34.42 36.00
N ARG A 1033 -10.11 -35.01 35.02
CA ARG A 1033 -9.72 -36.29 34.40
C ARG A 1033 -8.56 -36.15 33.41
N GLY A 1034 -8.33 -34.97 32.84
CA GLY A 1034 -7.37 -34.79 31.74
C GLY A 1034 -7.97 -35.13 30.38
N VAL A 1035 -7.13 -35.38 29.39
CA VAL A 1035 -7.53 -35.71 28.01
C VAL A 1035 -7.17 -37.16 27.68
N ALA A 1036 -8.08 -37.88 27.02
CA ALA A 1036 -7.84 -39.24 26.58
C ALA A 1036 -6.67 -39.30 25.58
N ILE A 1037 -5.73 -40.21 25.79
CA ILE A 1037 -4.51 -40.37 25.00
C ILE A 1037 -4.81 -40.68 23.53
N VAL A 1038 -5.91 -41.40 23.27
CA VAL A 1038 -6.43 -41.70 21.93
C VAL A 1038 -6.70 -40.40 21.16
N ASN A 1039 -7.23 -39.37 21.81
CA ASN A 1039 -7.52 -38.08 21.17
C ASN A 1039 -6.24 -37.25 20.95
N LEU A 1040 -5.22 -37.43 21.79
CA LEU A 1040 -3.98 -36.67 21.73
C LEU A 1040 -2.97 -37.24 20.71
N LEU A 1041 -2.85 -38.57 20.66
CA LEU A 1041 -1.87 -39.29 19.85
C LEU A 1041 -2.46 -40.05 18.66
N GLY A 1042 -3.78 -40.27 18.62
CA GLY A 1042 -4.44 -41.02 17.55
C GLY A 1042 -4.09 -42.51 17.55
N ILE A 1043 -3.89 -43.12 18.72
CA ILE A 1043 -3.57 -44.55 18.87
C ILE A 1043 -4.82 -45.43 18.77
N ASP A 1044 -4.66 -46.71 18.45
CA ASP A 1044 -5.77 -47.66 18.36
C ASP A 1044 -6.41 -47.94 19.72
N LYS A 1045 -7.69 -48.35 19.76
CA LYS A 1045 -8.43 -48.64 21.01
C LYS A 1045 -7.81 -49.75 21.87
N GLU A 1046 -7.03 -50.66 21.28
CA GLU A 1046 -6.33 -51.75 21.97
C GLU A 1046 -4.87 -51.41 22.28
N GLU A 1047 -4.41 -50.21 21.92
CA GLU A 1047 -3.05 -49.73 22.12
C GLU A 1047 -3.00 -48.81 23.34
N HIS A 1048 -2.11 -49.12 24.28
CA HIS A 1048 -1.91 -48.33 25.51
C HIS A 1048 -0.44 -48.01 25.73
N ILE A 1049 -0.17 -46.94 26.48
CA ILE A 1049 1.19 -46.50 26.78
C ILE A 1049 1.82 -47.43 27.82
N THR A 1050 3.05 -47.87 27.53
CA THR A 1050 3.86 -48.70 28.44
C THR A 1050 4.95 -47.91 29.12
N THR A 1051 5.57 -46.94 28.43
CA THR A 1051 6.64 -46.12 29.00
C THR A 1051 6.64 -44.73 28.39
N LEU A 1052 6.79 -43.73 29.25
CA LEU A 1052 7.07 -42.34 28.88
C LEU A 1052 8.56 -42.04 29.13
N ILE A 1053 9.23 -41.46 28.15
CA ILE A 1053 10.63 -41.01 28.30
C ILE A 1053 10.69 -39.51 27.97
N PRO A 1054 10.92 -38.65 28.97
CA PRO A 1054 11.22 -37.24 28.72
C PRO A 1054 12.66 -37.09 28.21
N ILE A 1055 12.83 -36.26 27.19
CA ILE A 1055 14.12 -35.97 26.53
C ILE A 1055 14.22 -34.47 26.31
N LYS A 1056 15.41 -33.90 26.52
CA LYS A 1056 15.63 -32.48 26.22
C LYS A 1056 15.55 -32.25 24.72
N SER A 1057 14.94 -31.13 24.32
CA SER A 1057 14.65 -30.78 22.93
C SER A 1057 15.86 -30.92 21.99
N ASN A 1058 17.06 -30.60 22.49
CA ASN A 1058 18.30 -30.59 21.72
C ASN A 1058 19.02 -31.95 21.71
N GLU A 1059 18.74 -32.86 22.65
CA GLU A 1059 19.44 -34.17 22.77
C GLU A 1059 19.17 -35.11 21.58
N LEU A 1060 18.01 -34.96 20.92
CA LEU A 1060 17.66 -35.73 19.70
C LEU A 1060 18.43 -35.26 18.46
N GLU A 1061 18.90 -34.01 18.44
CA GLU A 1061 19.66 -33.41 17.34
C GLU A 1061 21.17 -33.49 17.58
N GLU A 1062 21.62 -33.20 18.80
CA GLU A 1062 23.02 -33.34 19.25
C GLU A 1062 23.56 -34.77 19.09
N SER A 1063 22.68 -35.78 19.24
CA SER A 1063 23.02 -37.20 19.01
C SER A 1063 23.23 -37.57 17.53
N LYS A 1064 23.00 -36.66 16.57
CA LYS A 1064 23.41 -36.84 15.16
C LYS A 1064 24.85 -36.40 14.89
N GLU A 1065 25.30 -35.34 15.56
CA GLU A 1065 26.60 -34.69 15.30
C GLU A 1065 27.74 -35.35 16.09
N ASN A 1066 27.48 -35.78 17.33
CA ASN A 1066 28.48 -36.41 18.20
C ASN A 1066 28.52 -37.95 18.07
N LYS A 1067 28.88 -38.48 16.90
CA LYS A 1067 29.03 -39.94 16.69
C LYS A 1067 30.15 -40.59 17.51
N GLU A 1068 31.13 -39.82 18.00
CA GLU A 1068 32.37 -40.40 18.52
C GLU A 1068 32.49 -40.45 20.04
N ASN A 1069 31.65 -39.77 20.85
CA ASN A 1069 31.94 -39.70 22.30
C ASN A 1069 30.79 -39.81 23.32
N ASN A 1070 29.49 -39.97 22.99
CA ASN A 1070 28.42 -40.31 23.99
C ASN A 1070 27.07 -40.68 23.32
N GLU A 1071 26.99 -41.80 22.59
CA GLU A 1071 25.72 -42.25 21.98
C GLU A 1071 24.80 -42.91 23.04
N LYS A 1072 23.64 -42.30 23.32
CA LYS A 1072 22.59 -42.88 24.19
C LYS A 1072 21.79 -43.97 23.46
N TYR A 1073 21.42 -45.02 24.17
CA TYR A 1073 20.64 -46.16 23.69
C TYR A 1073 19.35 -46.37 24.48
N LEU A 1074 18.29 -46.78 23.78
CA LEU A 1074 17.04 -47.26 24.34
C LEU A 1074 17.06 -48.79 24.44
N PHE A 1075 16.99 -49.30 25.67
CA PHE A 1075 16.82 -50.71 25.98
C PHE A 1075 15.33 -51.03 26.13
N MET A 1076 14.82 -51.90 25.26
CA MET A 1076 13.42 -52.30 25.19
C MET A 1076 13.29 -53.78 25.54
N ALA A 1077 12.35 -54.13 26.42
CA ALA A 1077 12.11 -55.51 26.81
C ALA A 1077 10.64 -55.92 26.62
N THR A 1078 10.40 -57.17 26.21
CA THR A 1078 9.05 -57.71 25.98
C THR A 1078 8.63 -58.71 27.05
N LYS A 1079 7.32 -58.94 27.15
CA LYS A 1079 6.67 -59.85 28.10
C LYS A 1079 7.20 -61.28 27.99
N LYS A 1080 7.45 -61.76 26.77
CA LYS A 1080 8.06 -63.08 26.50
C LYS A 1080 9.58 -63.12 26.65
N GLY A 1081 10.21 -62.05 27.13
CA GLY A 1081 11.63 -62.04 27.50
C GLY A 1081 12.60 -61.73 26.37
N LYS A 1082 12.14 -61.07 25.31
CA LYS A 1082 13.03 -60.46 24.32
C LYS A 1082 13.57 -59.15 24.87
N ILE A 1083 14.81 -58.82 24.51
CA ILE A 1083 15.43 -57.54 24.79
C ILE A 1083 16.13 -57.00 23.55
N LYS A 1084 16.09 -55.68 23.39
CA LYS A 1084 16.67 -54.97 22.24
C LYS A 1084 17.32 -53.67 22.68
N LYS A 1085 18.43 -53.34 22.03
CA LYS A 1085 19.14 -52.06 22.18
C LYS A 1085 19.03 -51.28 20.87
N VAL A 1086 18.55 -50.03 20.93
CA VAL A 1086 18.36 -49.15 19.76
C VAL A 1086 19.00 -47.80 20.01
N PRO A 1087 19.78 -47.22 19.09
CA PRO A 1087 20.33 -45.88 19.27
C PRO A 1087 19.23 -44.81 19.37
N LEU A 1088 19.41 -43.82 20.24
CA LEU A 1088 18.45 -42.71 20.39
C LEU A 1088 18.32 -41.88 19.10
N SER A 1089 19.42 -41.72 18.37
CA SER A 1089 19.50 -41.06 17.06
C SER A 1089 18.51 -41.65 16.03
N SER A 1090 18.11 -42.92 16.17
CA SER A 1090 17.11 -43.56 15.30
C SER A 1090 15.70 -42.97 15.43
N PHE A 1091 15.48 -42.08 16.40
CA PHE A 1091 14.19 -41.44 16.73
C PHE A 1091 14.19 -39.92 16.47
N SER A 1092 15.24 -39.36 15.85
CA SER A 1092 15.36 -37.90 15.64
C SER A 1092 14.27 -37.28 14.76
N ASN A 1093 13.80 -38.01 13.73
CA ASN A 1093 12.85 -37.51 12.73
C ASN A 1093 11.41 -37.99 13.01
N LEU A 1094 11.01 -37.98 14.28
CA LEU A 1094 9.66 -38.32 14.71
C LEU A 1094 8.65 -37.26 14.26
N ARG A 1095 7.75 -37.63 13.35
CA ARG A 1095 6.57 -36.83 12.98
C ARG A 1095 5.45 -37.04 14.01
N ASN A 1096 4.36 -36.28 13.91
CA ASN A 1096 3.16 -36.48 14.72
C ASN A 1096 2.42 -37.82 14.49
N VAL A 1097 2.97 -38.70 13.65
CA VAL A 1097 2.45 -40.04 13.34
C VAL A 1097 3.38 -41.07 13.97
N GLY A 1098 2.81 -42.04 14.69
CA GLY A 1098 3.56 -43.08 15.38
C GLY A 1098 4.45 -43.90 14.43
N ILE A 1099 5.63 -44.27 14.91
CA ILE A 1099 6.56 -45.13 14.18
C ILE A 1099 6.85 -46.40 14.99
N ILE A 1100 7.20 -47.47 14.29
CA ILE A 1100 7.61 -48.73 14.94
C ILE A 1100 8.94 -48.50 15.69
N ALA A 1101 8.96 -48.82 16.98
CA ALA A 1101 10.15 -48.85 17.84
C ALA A 1101 10.68 -50.29 18.01
N LEU A 1102 9.78 -51.25 18.13
CA LEU A 1102 10.06 -52.68 18.26
C LEU A 1102 8.97 -53.49 17.55
N ARG A 1103 9.36 -54.40 16.65
CA ARG A 1103 8.41 -55.38 16.11
C ARG A 1103 8.20 -56.49 17.15
N LEU A 1104 6.96 -56.83 17.43
CA LEU A 1104 6.57 -57.84 18.42
C LEU A 1104 6.16 -59.15 17.74
N LEU A 1105 6.26 -60.26 18.48
CA LEU A 1105 5.67 -61.55 18.09
C LEU A 1105 4.18 -61.56 18.45
N PRO A 1106 3.36 -62.44 17.83
CA PRO A 1106 1.97 -62.63 18.25
C PRO A 1106 1.87 -62.92 19.76
N GLU A 1107 0.92 -62.28 20.44
CA GLU A 1107 0.72 -62.37 21.91
C GLU A 1107 1.94 -61.92 22.74
N ASP A 1108 2.85 -61.10 22.19
CA ASP A 1108 3.94 -60.46 22.93
C ASP A 1108 3.68 -58.95 23.06
N GLU A 1109 4.11 -58.36 24.17
CA GLU A 1109 3.87 -56.95 24.50
C GLU A 1109 5.17 -56.30 24.95
N LEU A 1110 5.34 -55.02 24.63
CA LEU A 1110 6.42 -54.22 25.20
C LEU A 1110 6.15 -54.01 26.70
N VAL A 1111 7.12 -54.34 27.56
CA VAL A 1111 6.99 -54.21 29.03
C VAL A 1111 7.62 -52.94 29.55
N GLY A 1112 8.72 -52.49 28.95
CA GLY A 1112 9.36 -51.26 29.37
C GLY A 1112 10.51 -50.84 28.49
N VAL A 1113 10.78 -49.53 28.52
CA VAL A 1113 11.91 -48.90 27.82
C VAL A 1113 12.77 -48.13 28.82
N ARG A 1114 14.09 -48.19 28.68
CA ARG A 1114 15.06 -47.43 29.51
C ARG A 1114 16.12 -46.79 28.63
N LEU A 1115 16.49 -45.55 28.93
CA LEU A 1115 17.54 -44.79 28.24
C LEU A 1115 18.86 -44.91 29.02
N ALA A 1116 19.99 -45.12 28.33
CA ALA A 1116 21.29 -45.40 28.93
C ALA A 1116 22.47 -45.19 27.96
N GLU A 1117 23.71 -45.08 28.47
CA GLU A 1117 24.93 -44.73 27.71
C GLU A 1117 25.83 -45.94 27.36
N ASN A 1118 25.37 -47.18 27.60
CA ASN A 1118 25.91 -48.48 27.14
C ASN A 1118 26.76 -49.26 28.17
N GLN A 1119 27.13 -48.65 29.30
CA GLN A 1119 27.99 -49.29 30.32
C GLN A 1119 27.21 -50.05 31.41
N GLU A 1120 25.89 -49.93 31.42
CA GLU A 1120 25.00 -50.43 32.47
C GLU A 1120 24.74 -51.94 32.35
N ASP A 1121 24.51 -52.57 33.50
CA ASP A 1121 23.92 -53.90 33.60
C ASP A 1121 22.41 -53.84 33.45
N VAL A 1122 21.87 -54.77 32.65
CA VAL A 1122 20.43 -55.00 32.54
C VAL A 1122 20.00 -55.95 33.65
N VAL A 1123 19.00 -55.51 34.42
CA VAL A 1123 18.28 -56.33 35.40
C VAL A 1123 16.86 -56.58 34.90
N LEU A 1124 16.55 -57.83 34.59
CA LEU A 1124 15.21 -58.27 34.19
C LEU A 1124 14.58 -59.06 35.33
N THR A 1125 13.35 -58.71 35.72
CA THR A 1125 12.64 -59.38 36.81
C THR A 1125 11.29 -59.93 36.34
N SER A 1126 10.97 -61.15 36.77
CA SER A 1126 9.75 -61.89 36.44
C SER A 1126 8.68 -61.75 37.52
N ARG A 1127 7.42 -62.02 37.16
CA ARG A 1127 6.26 -62.01 38.07
C ARG A 1127 6.42 -62.99 39.23
N LEU A 1128 7.03 -64.15 38.98
CA LEU A 1128 7.33 -65.15 40.01
C LEU A 1128 8.60 -64.84 40.83
N GLY A 1129 9.13 -63.61 40.74
CA GLY A 1129 10.20 -63.12 41.60
C GLY A 1129 11.60 -63.59 41.20
N ARG A 1130 11.81 -63.98 39.93
CA ARG A 1130 13.13 -64.33 39.40
C ARG A 1130 13.78 -63.12 38.75
N SER A 1131 15.05 -62.85 39.06
CA SER A 1131 15.82 -61.77 38.46
C SER A 1131 17.09 -62.28 37.78
N ILE A 1132 17.40 -61.74 36.61
CA ILE A 1132 18.68 -61.96 35.92
C ILE A 1132 19.39 -60.60 35.75
N ARG A 1133 20.70 -60.57 36.03
CA ARG A 1133 21.57 -59.41 35.86
C ARG A 1133 22.70 -59.76 34.89
N PHE A 1134 22.89 -58.99 33.82
CA PHE A 1134 23.96 -59.19 32.84
C PHE A 1134 24.34 -57.87 32.16
N SER A 1135 25.54 -57.81 31.55
CA SER A 1135 26.02 -56.58 30.90
C SER A 1135 25.19 -56.20 29.66
N GLY A 1136 24.82 -54.91 29.56
CA GLY A 1136 24.17 -54.35 28.38
C GLY A 1136 25.01 -54.48 27.10
N ASN A 1137 26.34 -54.58 27.23
CA ASN A 1137 27.27 -54.82 26.12
C ASN A 1137 27.06 -56.17 25.42
N LEU A 1138 26.44 -57.15 26.09
CA LEU A 1138 26.08 -58.44 25.48
C LEU A 1138 24.95 -58.33 24.45
N ILE A 1139 24.24 -57.19 24.43
CA ILE A 1139 23.18 -56.90 23.46
C ILE A 1139 23.74 -55.99 22.38
N ARG A 1140 23.84 -56.49 21.15
CA ARG A 1140 24.22 -55.66 20.00
C ARG A 1140 23.15 -54.60 19.71
N SER A 1141 23.59 -53.42 19.26
CA SER A 1141 22.70 -52.40 18.72
C SER A 1141 21.98 -52.91 17.48
N MET A 1142 20.68 -52.61 17.34
CA MET A 1142 19.84 -53.05 16.22
C MET A 1142 18.93 -51.91 15.75
N GLY A 1143 18.53 -51.95 14.48
CA GLY A 1143 17.55 -51.01 13.93
C GLY A 1143 16.12 -51.21 14.47
N ARG A 1144 15.27 -50.18 14.34
CA ARG A 1144 13.89 -50.12 14.89
C ARG A 1144 12.97 -51.29 14.50
N SER A 1145 13.10 -51.85 13.30
CA SER A 1145 12.21 -52.94 12.84
C SER A 1145 12.62 -54.35 13.29
N ALA A 1146 13.74 -54.53 13.99
CA ALA A 1146 14.20 -55.85 14.44
C ALA A 1146 13.46 -56.36 15.70
N LEU A 1147 13.40 -57.69 15.87
CA LEU A 1147 12.70 -58.40 16.97
C LEU A 1147 13.47 -58.46 18.31
N GLY A 1148 14.78 -58.20 18.32
CA GLY A 1148 15.62 -58.33 19.51
C GLY A 1148 16.13 -59.75 19.83
N VAL A 1149 16.96 -59.86 20.86
CA VAL A 1149 17.58 -61.11 21.34
C VAL A 1149 16.84 -61.66 22.57
N LYS A 1150 17.08 -62.92 22.96
CA LYS A 1150 16.51 -63.48 24.21
C LYS A 1150 17.27 -62.89 25.41
N GLY A 1151 16.56 -62.22 26.31
CA GLY A 1151 17.09 -61.65 27.56
C GLY A 1151 16.91 -62.58 28.77
N MET A 1152 15.74 -63.19 28.91
CA MET A 1152 15.40 -64.12 30.00
C MET A 1152 14.51 -65.25 29.48
N ILE A 1153 14.60 -66.45 30.08
CA ILE A 1153 13.73 -67.59 29.76
C ILE A 1153 12.69 -67.77 30.87
N PHE A 1154 11.42 -67.84 30.47
CA PHE A 1154 10.28 -68.06 31.36
C PHE A 1154 9.69 -69.46 31.23
N SER A 1155 8.97 -69.92 32.25
CA SER A 1155 8.03 -71.05 32.19
C SER A 1155 6.68 -70.58 31.62
N SER A 1156 5.77 -71.51 31.30
CA SER A 1156 4.48 -71.21 30.65
C SER A 1156 3.54 -70.26 31.43
N GLN A 1157 3.78 -70.03 32.72
CA GLN A 1157 2.98 -69.16 33.58
C GLN A 1157 3.74 -67.92 34.09
N ASP A 1158 5.01 -67.75 33.72
CA ASP A 1158 5.84 -66.61 34.14
C ASP A 1158 6.07 -65.65 32.98
N TYR A 1159 6.25 -64.37 33.28
CA TYR A 1159 6.55 -63.36 32.29
C TYR A 1159 7.31 -62.18 32.90
N LEU A 1160 7.90 -61.36 32.03
CA LEU A 1160 8.66 -60.19 32.45
C LEU A 1160 7.74 -59.09 32.97
N ILE A 1161 8.02 -58.57 34.17
CA ILE A 1161 7.28 -57.43 34.74
C ILE A 1161 8.07 -56.12 34.70
N ASN A 1162 9.41 -56.18 34.65
CA ASN A 1162 10.22 -54.97 34.67
C ASN A 1162 11.61 -55.14 34.06
N ILE A 1163 12.10 -54.05 33.49
CA ILE A 1163 13.50 -53.85 33.07
C ILE A 1163 14.06 -52.66 33.85
N ASN A 1164 15.21 -52.87 34.49
CA ASN A 1164 16.01 -51.83 35.13
C ASN A 1164 17.43 -51.84 34.55
N LEU A 1165 18.05 -50.67 34.49
CA LEU A 1165 19.45 -50.49 34.12
C LEU A 1165 20.18 -50.00 35.37
N VAL A 1166 21.32 -50.61 35.68
CA VAL A 1166 22.10 -50.32 36.88
C VAL A 1166 23.57 -50.24 36.52
N GLU A 1167 24.31 -49.34 37.16
CA GLU A 1167 25.76 -49.31 36.98
C GLU A 1167 26.40 -50.63 37.48
N PRO A 1168 27.50 -51.10 36.86
CA PRO A 1168 28.16 -52.34 37.25
C PRO A 1168 28.54 -52.41 38.74
N ASP A 1169 28.96 -51.29 39.32
CA ASP A 1169 29.39 -51.21 40.73
C ASP A 1169 28.37 -50.48 41.62
N SER A 1170 27.12 -50.40 41.17
CA SER A 1170 26.04 -49.71 41.88
C SER A 1170 25.84 -50.27 43.31
N GLU A 1171 25.88 -49.37 44.30
CA GLU A 1171 25.52 -49.66 45.70
C GLU A 1171 24.00 -49.68 45.94
N LYS A 1172 23.20 -49.38 44.89
CA LYS A 1172 21.75 -49.31 44.96
C LYS A 1172 21.13 -50.66 45.30
N ASP A 1173 19.90 -50.60 45.80
CA ASP A 1173 19.15 -51.78 46.15
C ASP A 1173 18.02 -52.05 45.16
N LEU A 1174 17.74 -53.34 44.91
CA LEU A 1174 16.57 -53.79 44.17
C LEU A 1174 15.39 -53.93 45.15
N LEU A 1175 14.38 -53.10 44.95
CA LEU A 1175 13.13 -53.11 45.68
C LEU A 1175 12.08 -53.92 44.91
N LEU A 1176 11.58 -55.00 45.51
CA LEU A 1176 10.46 -55.79 44.98
C LEU A 1176 9.22 -55.57 45.84
N ILE A 1177 8.08 -55.34 45.19
CA ILE A 1177 6.79 -55.13 45.85
C ILE A 1177 5.79 -56.14 45.32
N THR A 1178 5.02 -56.77 46.21
CA THR A 1178 4.01 -57.77 45.88
C THR A 1178 2.59 -57.21 45.92
N GLU A 1179 1.66 -57.90 45.26
CA GLU A 1179 0.24 -57.51 45.22
C GLU A 1179 -0.38 -57.36 46.64
N GLY A 1180 0.08 -58.16 47.61
CA GLY A 1180 -0.39 -58.11 49.00
C GLY A 1180 0.21 -56.99 49.87
N GLY A 1181 0.89 -56.00 49.29
CA GLY A 1181 1.40 -54.84 50.02
C GLY A 1181 2.70 -55.08 50.80
N TYR A 1182 3.46 -56.12 50.43
CA TYR A 1182 4.78 -56.40 51.00
C TYR A 1182 5.87 -55.87 50.08
N ALA A 1183 6.88 -55.24 50.66
CA ALA A 1183 8.05 -54.75 49.96
C ALA A 1183 9.34 -55.32 50.55
N LYS A 1184 10.34 -55.49 49.70
CA LYS A 1184 11.64 -56.02 50.07
C LYS A 1184 12.75 -55.31 49.32
N ARG A 1185 13.74 -54.82 50.06
CA ARG A 1185 14.96 -54.20 49.55
C ARG A 1185 16.13 -55.17 49.64
N THR A 1186 16.85 -55.40 48.53
CA THR A 1186 18.02 -56.30 48.47
C THR A 1186 19.17 -55.62 47.74
N SER A 1187 20.40 -55.74 48.25
CA SER A 1187 21.56 -55.18 47.54
C SER A 1187 21.75 -55.79 46.16
N LEU A 1188 22.01 -54.94 45.15
CA LEU A 1188 22.35 -55.38 43.80
C LEU A 1188 23.61 -56.27 43.75
N LYS A 1189 24.50 -56.15 44.74
CA LYS A 1189 25.70 -57.00 44.90
C LYS A 1189 25.37 -58.48 45.14
N GLU A 1190 24.21 -58.78 45.73
CA GLU A 1190 23.80 -60.17 45.92
C GLU A 1190 23.38 -60.86 44.61
N PHE A 1191 23.07 -60.08 43.57
CA PHE A 1191 22.73 -60.58 42.25
C PHE A 1191 23.98 -60.75 41.40
N ARG A 1192 24.52 -61.99 41.34
CA ARG A 1192 25.64 -62.32 40.45
C ARG A 1192 25.37 -61.89 39.01
N ARG A 1193 26.38 -61.30 38.37
CA ARG A 1193 26.39 -60.96 36.94
C ARG A 1193 26.54 -62.23 36.09
N PHE A 1194 25.56 -62.53 35.25
CA PHE A 1194 25.60 -63.68 34.35
C PHE A 1194 26.50 -63.38 33.14
N LYS A 1195 27.33 -64.36 32.74
CA LYS A 1195 28.23 -64.24 31.59
C LYS A 1195 27.51 -64.23 30.23
N ARG A 1196 26.25 -64.67 30.17
CA ARG A 1196 25.40 -64.73 28.97
C ARG A 1196 23.96 -64.34 29.31
N GLN A 1197 23.29 -63.65 28.39
CA GLN A 1197 21.85 -63.39 28.42
C GLN A 1197 21.03 -64.66 28.14
N GLY A 1198 19.74 -64.66 28.46
CA GLY A 1198 18.84 -65.78 28.16
C GLY A 1198 18.89 -66.94 29.15
N SER A 1199 19.21 -66.68 30.43
CA SER A 1199 19.08 -67.66 31.52
C SER A 1199 17.74 -67.53 32.24
N ARG A 1200 17.38 -68.50 33.11
CA ARG A 1200 16.16 -68.44 33.95
C ARG A 1200 16.23 -67.45 35.13
N GLY A 1201 17.37 -66.79 35.38
CA GLY A 1201 17.55 -65.89 36.54
C GLY A 1201 17.61 -66.62 37.89
N MET A 1202 17.70 -65.86 38.99
CA MET A 1202 17.76 -66.34 40.39
C MET A 1202 16.54 -65.87 41.18
N MET A 1203 16.14 -66.59 42.23
CA MET A 1203 15.06 -66.14 43.13
C MET A 1203 15.48 -64.89 43.90
N SER A 1204 14.58 -63.91 43.94
CA SER A 1204 14.78 -62.56 44.51
C SER A 1204 13.82 -62.26 45.67
N ILE A 1205 12.75 -63.05 45.81
CA ILE A 1205 11.78 -62.96 46.89
C ILE A 1205 11.13 -64.34 47.12
N LYS A 1206 10.78 -64.65 48.37
CA LYS A 1206 10.00 -65.84 48.72
C LYS A 1206 8.51 -65.49 48.75
N LEU A 1207 7.77 -65.89 47.72
CA LEU A 1207 6.33 -65.65 47.59
C LEU A 1207 5.50 -66.66 48.40
N THR A 1208 4.38 -66.22 48.96
CA THR A 1208 3.37 -67.05 49.65
C THR A 1208 1.97 -66.67 49.16
N LYS A 1209 0.96 -67.52 49.37
CA LYS A 1209 -0.43 -67.26 48.94
C LYS A 1209 -0.97 -65.92 49.46
N GLU A 1210 -0.65 -65.53 50.70
CA GLU A 1210 -1.08 -64.25 51.30
C GLU A 1210 -0.39 -63.02 50.70
N LYS A 1211 0.84 -63.15 50.20
CA LYS A 1211 1.63 -62.03 49.71
C LYS A 1211 1.36 -61.71 48.24
N GLY A 1212 0.81 -62.68 47.50
CA GLY A 1212 0.61 -62.58 46.07
C GLY A 1212 1.93 -62.57 45.29
N GLU A 1213 1.83 -62.25 44.01
CA GLU A 1213 2.96 -62.22 43.08
C GLU A 1213 3.63 -60.84 43.06
N VAL A 1214 4.78 -60.72 42.38
CA VAL A 1214 5.48 -59.42 42.27
C VAL A 1214 4.74 -58.52 41.28
N ILE A 1215 4.37 -57.32 41.72
CA ILE A 1215 3.65 -56.34 40.91
C ILE A 1215 4.55 -55.18 40.44
N ALA A 1216 5.55 -54.81 41.24
CA ALA A 1216 6.46 -53.73 40.89
C ALA A 1216 7.89 -54.01 41.35
N VAL A 1217 8.84 -53.53 40.55
CA VAL A 1217 10.28 -53.63 40.82
C VAL A 1217 10.91 -52.30 40.52
N LYS A 1218 11.67 -51.75 41.47
CA LYS A 1218 12.39 -50.48 41.34
C LYS A 1218 13.83 -50.65 41.82
N VAL A 1219 14.75 -49.88 41.25
CA VAL A 1219 16.08 -49.69 41.81
C VAL A 1219 16.03 -48.40 42.61
N VAL A 1220 16.47 -48.46 43.87
CA VAL A 1220 16.25 -47.40 44.85
C VAL A 1220 17.51 -47.12 45.67
N ASP A 1221 17.66 -45.86 46.06
CA ASP A 1221 18.62 -45.39 47.07
C ASP A 1221 17.96 -45.26 48.45
N GLU A 1222 18.75 -45.13 49.51
CA GLU A 1222 18.21 -45.02 50.88
C GLU A 1222 17.36 -43.76 51.08
N GLY A 1223 17.74 -42.64 50.44
CA GLY A 1223 17.01 -41.36 50.51
C GLY A 1223 15.75 -41.30 49.65
N ASP A 1224 15.50 -42.29 48.80
CA ASP A 1224 14.32 -42.28 47.92
C ASP A 1224 13.02 -42.53 48.70
N GLU A 1225 11.89 -42.19 48.10
CA GLU A 1225 10.57 -42.50 48.63
C GLU A 1225 9.72 -43.21 47.57
N ILE A 1226 8.89 -44.16 48.01
CA ILE A 1226 7.92 -44.82 47.14
C ILE A 1226 6.51 -44.33 47.41
N VAL A 1227 5.72 -44.22 46.35
CA VAL A 1227 4.28 -43.97 46.42
C VAL A 1227 3.55 -45.22 45.95
N LEU A 1228 2.75 -45.82 46.82
CA LEU A 1228 1.93 -47.01 46.56
C LEU A 1228 0.47 -46.59 46.44
N ILE A 1229 -0.25 -47.17 45.48
CA ILE A 1229 -1.68 -46.97 45.29
C ILE A 1229 -2.38 -48.34 45.34
N SER A 1230 -3.45 -48.50 46.13
CA SER A 1230 -4.28 -49.71 46.07
C SER A 1230 -5.37 -49.63 44.99
N GLN A 1231 -5.96 -50.79 44.64
CA GLN A 1231 -7.10 -50.88 43.72
C GLN A 1231 -8.36 -50.18 44.24
N GLN A 1232 -8.39 -49.75 45.50
CA GLN A 1232 -9.46 -48.91 46.05
C GLN A 1232 -9.09 -47.42 46.13
N GLY A 1233 -7.95 -47.02 45.55
CA GLY A 1233 -7.53 -45.62 45.41
C GLY A 1233 -6.87 -45.03 46.65
N ILE A 1234 -6.46 -45.87 47.61
CA ILE A 1234 -5.70 -45.44 48.79
C ILE A 1234 -4.27 -45.20 48.35
N VAL A 1235 -3.78 -43.97 48.50
CA VAL A 1235 -2.39 -43.58 48.17
C VAL A 1235 -1.58 -43.44 49.46
N ILE A 1236 -0.41 -44.08 49.52
CA ILE A 1236 0.54 -43.94 50.63
C ILE A 1236 1.94 -43.65 50.09
N ARG A 1237 2.62 -42.67 50.69
CA ARG A 1237 4.04 -42.35 50.43
C ARG A 1237 4.86 -42.91 51.59
N VAL A 1238 5.89 -43.69 51.29
CA VAL A 1238 6.73 -44.41 52.26
C VAL A 1238 8.20 -44.19 51.90
N PRO A 1239 9.02 -43.63 52.82
CA PRO A 1239 10.46 -43.57 52.64
C PRO A 1239 11.10 -44.96 52.48
N VAL A 1240 12.05 -45.08 51.56
CA VAL A 1240 12.75 -46.33 51.27
C VAL A 1240 13.66 -46.74 52.43
N GLU A 1241 14.27 -45.78 53.12
CA GLU A 1241 15.08 -46.00 54.33
C GLU A 1241 14.37 -46.90 55.36
N GLU A 1242 13.05 -46.73 55.52
CA GLU A 1242 12.29 -47.48 56.50
C GLU A 1242 12.12 -48.96 56.05
N ILE A 1243 12.30 -49.30 54.75
CA ILE A 1243 12.17 -50.68 54.23
C ILE A 1243 13.46 -51.44 54.51
N HIS A 1244 13.41 -52.42 55.44
CA HIS A 1244 14.59 -53.17 55.82
C HIS A 1244 15.27 -53.88 54.63
N LYS A 1245 16.58 -53.71 54.56
CA LYS A 1245 17.48 -54.40 53.62
C LYS A 1245 17.65 -55.86 54.07
N THR A 1246 17.33 -56.82 53.20
CA THR A 1246 17.41 -58.26 53.51
C THR A 1246 17.96 -59.03 52.30
N GLY A 1247 18.50 -60.24 52.53
CA GLY A 1247 19.09 -61.04 51.44
C GLY A 1247 18.08 -61.61 50.43
N ARG A 1248 18.55 -62.08 49.27
CA ARG A 1248 17.74 -62.46 48.09
C ARG A 1248 16.60 -63.45 48.33
N TYR A 1249 16.70 -64.39 49.26
CA TYR A 1249 15.61 -65.36 49.51
C TYR A 1249 14.91 -65.12 50.84
N SER A 1250 14.28 -63.96 50.95
CA SER A 1250 13.53 -63.49 52.13
C SER A 1250 12.12 -63.03 51.74
N GLN A 1251 11.30 -62.78 52.76
CA GLN A 1251 9.86 -62.59 52.65
C GLN A 1251 9.38 -61.12 52.55
N GLY A 1252 10.24 -60.13 52.82
CA GLY A 1252 9.88 -58.70 52.84
C GLY A 1252 9.02 -58.27 54.03
N VAL A 1253 8.90 -56.95 54.20
CA VAL A 1253 8.09 -56.28 55.25
C VAL A 1253 6.81 -55.69 54.66
N LYS A 1254 5.77 -55.54 55.47
CA LYS A 1254 4.49 -54.95 55.03
C LYS A 1254 4.63 -53.42 54.97
N VAL A 1255 4.38 -52.84 53.79
CA VAL A 1255 4.47 -51.38 53.57
C VAL A 1255 3.11 -50.71 53.42
N MET A 1256 2.08 -51.47 53.07
CA MET A 1256 0.71 -50.98 52.94
C MET A 1256 -0.27 -51.94 53.62
N ASN A 1257 -1.18 -51.40 54.44
CA ASN A 1257 -2.30 -52.16 54.98
C ASN A 1257 -3.46 -52.12 53.99
N LEU A 1258 -3.73 -53.26 53.36
CA LEU A 1258 -4.83 -53.46 52.42
C LEU A 1258 -6.04 -54.06 53.14
N ALA A 1259 -7.25 -53.68 52.70
CA ALA A 1259 -8.50 -54.30 53.13
C ALA A 1259 -8.62 -55.74 52.59
N PRO A 1260 -9.53 -56.59 53.12
CA PRO A 1260 -9.79 -57.91 52.55
C PRO A 1260 -10.16 -57.79 51.06
N GLU A 1261 -9.50 -58.57 50.21
CA GLU A 1261 -9.58 -58.54 48.72
C GLU A 1261 -8.99 -57.32 47.99
N ASP A 1262 -8.45 -56.31 48.71
CA ASP A 1262 -7.73 -55.19 48.09
C ASP A 1262 -6.27 -55.58 47.75
N LYS A 1263 -5.75 -55.03 46.65
CA LYS A 1263 -4.39 -55.31 46.14
C LYS A 1263 -3.67 -54.00 45.80
N VAL A 1264 -2.35 -54.02 45.82
CA VAL A 1264 -1.54 -52.92 45.27
C VAL A 1264 -1.76 -52.83 43.75
N ALA A 1265 -2.16 -51.65 43.28
CA ALA A 1265 -2.42 -51.36 41.87
C ALA A 1265 -1.19 -50.82 41.13
N SER A 1266 -0.50 -49.83 41.70
CA SER A 1266 0.69 -49.22 41.07
C SER A 1266 1.67 -48.66 42.10
N VAL A 1267 2.94 -48.50 41.67
CA VAL A 1267 4.04 -47.98 42.49
C VAL A 1267 4.89 -46.98 41.72
N ALA A 1268 5.02 -45.75 42.25
CA ALA A 1268 5.93 -44.72 41.75
C ALA A 1268 7.13 -44.53 42.69
N LEU A 1269 8.28 -44.12 42.14
CA LEU A 1269 9.50 -43.80 42.88
C LEU A 1269 9.75 -42.29 42.80
N ILE A 1270 10.10 -41.68 43.92
CA ILE A 1270 10.54 -40.29 44.03
C ILE A 1270 12.00 -40.32 44.46
N SER A 1271 12.90 -39.81 43.62
CA SER A 1271 14.33 -39.84 43.90
C SER A 1271 14.76 -38.66 44.78
N SER A 1272 15.66 -38.93 45.73
CA SER A 1272 16.25 -37.95 46.65
C SER A 1272 17.07 -36.85 45.96
N GLU A 1273 17.74 -37.13 44.84
CA GLU A 1273 18.53 -36.13 44.09
C GLU A 1273 17.69 -34.97 43.52
N ARG A 1274 16.36 -35.13 43.45
CA ARG A 1274 15.42 -34.06 43.06
C ARG A 1274 14.72 -33.41 44.25
N ALA A 1275 14.92 -33.90 45.47
CA ALA A 1275 14.32 -33.35 46.68
C ALA A 1275 15.07 -32.10 47.21
N ASP A 1276 16.34 -31.92 46.82
CA ASP A 1276 17.22 -30.80 47.20
C ASP A 1276 17.07 -29.55 46.32
N LEU A 1277 16.07 -29.51 45.44
CA LEU A 1277 15.66 -28.31 44.68
C LEU A 1277 14.37 -27.67 45.24
N ASN A 1278 14.05 -27.92 46.52
CA ASN A 1278 12.97 -27.24 47.25
C ASN A 1278 13.50 -26.11 48.14
#